data_AF-A0A1S3YQQ7-F1
#
_entry.id   AF-A0A1S3YQQ7-F1
#
_cell.length_a   1.000
_cell.length_b   1.000
_cell.length_c   1.000
_cell.angle_alpha   90.00
_cell.angle_beta   90.00
_cell.angle_gamma   90.00
#
_symmetry.space_group_name_H-M   'P 1'
#
loop_
_entity.id
_entity.type
_entity.pdbx_description
1 polymer ?
#
loop_
_entity_poly.entity_id
_entity_poly.type
_entity_poly.pdbx_seq_one_letter_code
_entity_poly.pdbx_strand_id
1 'polypeptide(L)'
;MPIEFQVNDTNLAEIEGGEVATTNLQSCNGPEFVLQLRFHVNDTNVKVDSGKRSPLEANARLKCVYLPVVQGKESIDVILEKLEADGYGITENFESFSHVSVRRLGRLLPDCRWAWLPFMEPKLRKGDKAEVLKRCCFRVKCFVETDAGFNPTPSKTDLAHHHPYTIALRNFGNKPSEKEKDIHVEISKDGKKVTLLQVEKQYQDWIIQMHEHYDEEVDCGEDQPTFVLSPSHKKELGVSSDVMRIHKVLRRKGITWKSGQKIKILKGACRGFHKNNVFATLEYIILEGCQGESGGEARIICRPLNVPAENGSRLIVDKGCATIEIRDSKSLPISVIDTGKCLSVDITEWENQILKHHEKSTPSSIDILDAKQCEDLGIEGALPQDVVDAGHEPPEAIVAIVRPASFSSITASASLDQKYIMKENFQMTLEVKFEAEADRKQLGHIYSGRLTPSSRKGLNGLYIFPLKEKFPVIFQKAGFYLFRFSLQDSCAKFEKEVHVKALSEAASWKLISDGKTTLNVRVGSFFPEFLRVACYDRFSNRIPFKLHTKIKMKLSSSGNAVESKCSYDQFISPDRYTMKFKNIIIETSDLDKIRPSYEATLHICSKDDPVSAAIPCTVIPGPLQRVLLHPVDFGKKLVPGMIIKELALETFDKYGNHMRKDEHIKLMLEGLCLLEKGDYFLKVDVHGCVNLNGTLKVTAGYGKPVFLSIFSGDEVVLKKEFQTEERWLRVASKIPKVCAAGSHLEDIVFEVINSAGEVDEDIHDEEENGHSHTLLIRQDSMRGEDNVKYSFSHGRCIVRSIPLPKNEGLFCFIANHSRFHELQTSIEAYVEKVVNSEHEIPQPRNLKKELMLLGDSYYSKAPEVVYEHTYDDFSDGSILLLKDPCASAEPEGGLQNQLEKKLVDDIFKCGLSINKCDANLKILRFRESNIVLEMSNLGAKIGPDSFHNLGYNRNMVVERIEGKADTAAAVVHKLLRSPISKQLHLQYANDILGVVALLGEVHTHKLSSMFSAYLGEDQMLAVVCKSRAAARALEKYQMDGNVNCASPRDMLAAKLGISINSRYLVICLEDIRPYTRGVSSDLQGELALPIPTLSNGETPPGFMGYAVNKIFLPAEHLQLRTTSGHGLRETLFYRLFGKLQVYKSREHLYMASSCIEDGAVSLDGGMMRGNGVVSVGFGEPYILFPVICPESQLPLSSDRVEILKQLEEKKLELSQMQDQIKEENRRREKYTRKLAKKLEYKKQIEELGSPPGMCSSNMYISSATP
;
A
#
# COMPACT_ATOMS: atom_id res chain seq x y z
N MET A 1 -42.50 -15.31 105.44
CA MET A 1 -42.54 -13.94 104.87
C MET A 1 -41.39 -13.81 103.89
N PRO A 2 -41.52 -13.03 102.81
CA PRO A 2 -40.37 -12.48 102.10
C PRO A 2 -39.51 -11.68 103.09
N ILE A 3 -38.21 -11.51 102.79
CA ILE A 3 -37.36 -10.58 103.54
C ILE A 3 -37.39 -9.26 102.79
N GLU A 4 -38.02 -8.24 103.38
CA GLU A 4 -38.00 -6.88 102.86
C GLU A 4 -36.58 -6.31 103.03
N PHE A 5 -35.87 -6.14 101.91
CA PHE A 5 -34.54 -5.56 101.86
C PHE A 5 -34.64 -4.10 101.41
N GLN A 6 -35.06 -3.22 102.32
CA GLN A 6 -35.00 -1.78 102.06
C GLN A 6 -33.58 -1.22 102.28
N VAL A 7 -33.12 -0.39 101.35
CA VAL A 7 -31.92 0.45 101.48
C VAL A 7 -32.27 1.83 100.94
N ASN A 8 -32.05 2.88 101.73
CA ASN A 8 -32.44 4.26 101.39
C ASN A 8 -33.91 4.35 100.92
N ASP A 9 -34.82 3.82 101.75
CA ASP A 9 -36.28 3.72 101.54
C ASP A 9 -36.72 2.97 100.26
N THR A 10 -35.78 2.42 99.49
CA THR A 10 -36.03 1.67 98.26
C THR A 10 -36.01 0.17 98.54
N ASN A 11 -37.09 -0.55 98.21
CA ASN A 11 -37.12 -2.01 98.32
C ASN A 11 -36.27 -2.64 97.20
N LEU A 12 -35.15 -3.27 97.54
CA LEU A 12 -34.25 -3.91 96.58
C LEU A 12 -34.90 -5.12 95.85
N ALA A 13 -36.05 -5.61 96.31
CA ALA A 13 -36.84 -6.64 95.62
C ALA A 13 -37.75 -6.08 94.51
N GLU A 14 -37.93 -4.75 94.42
CA GLU A 14 -38.76 -4.06 93.42
C GLU A 14 -37.92 -3.36 92.33
N ILE A 15 -36.59 -3.44 92.41
CA ILE A 15 -35.68 -2.89 91.40
C ILE A 15 -35.56 -3.87 90.22
N GLU A 16 -36.07 -3.48 89.05
CA GLU A 16 -36.00 -4.29 87.81
C GLU A 16 -34.60 -4.30 87.14
N GLY A 17 -33.68 -3.43 87.58
CA GLY A 17 -32.37 -3.20 86.96
C GLY A 17 -31.21 -4.08 87.48
N GLY A 18 -30.10 -4.04 86.75
CA GLY A 18 -28.84 -4.71 87.08
C GLY A 18 -28.70 -6.13 86.51
N GLU A 19 -27.45 -6.55 86.25
CA GLU A 19 -27.09 -7.67 85.35
C GLU A 19 -27.96 -8.92 85.48
N VAL A 20 -28.20 -9.41 86.71
CA VAL A 20 -28.95 -10.67 86.92
C VAL A 20 -30.44 -10.49 86.60
N ALA A 21 -31.04 -9.35 86.95
CA ALA A 21 -32.44 -9.07 86.65
C ALA A 21 -32.61 -8.86 85.14
N THR A 22 -31.82 -7.97 84.53
CA THR A 22 -31.86 -7.67 83.09
C THR A 22 -31.59 -8.91 82.24
N THR A 23 -30.64 -9.77 82.63
CA THR A 23 -30.34 -11.01 81.88
C THR A 23 -31.48 -12.02 81.97
N ASN A 24 -32.10 -12.21 83.15
CA ASN A 24 -33.24 -13.10 83.29
C ASN A 24 -34.45 -12.58 82.48
N LEU A 25 -34.72 -11.27 82.54
CA LEU A 25 -35.81 -10.61 81.80
C LEU A 25 -35.66 -10.71 80.27
N GLN A 26 -34.47 -10.98 79.74
CA GLN A 26 -34.20 -11.13 78.30
C GLN A 26 -33.79 -12.57 77.90
N SER A 27 -33.95 -13.54 78.82
CA SER A 27 -33.79 -14.97 78.54
C SER A 27 -35.09 -15.58 78.04
N CYS A 28 -35.02 -16.68 77.27
CA CYS A 28 -36.23 -17.33 76.79
C CYS A 28 -36.99 -18.07 77.92
N ASN A 29 -38.30 -18.24 77.74
CA ASN A 29 -39.16 -19.04 78.63
C ASN A 29 -38.94 -20.57 78.46
N GLY A 30 -37.74 -20.99 78.06
CA GLY A 30 -37.38 -22.38 77.78
C GLY A 30 -36.82 -23.13 78.99
N PRO A 31 -36.66 -24.46 78.88
CA PRO A 31 -36.12 -25.29 79.96
C PRO A 31 -34.65 -24.96 80.24
N GLU A 32 -34.34 -24.63 81.50
CA GLU A 32 -32.98 -24.30 81.96
C GLU A 32 -32.03 -25.50 81.90
N PHE A 33 -30.83 -25.32 81.37
CA PHE A 33 -29.81 -26.37 81.44
C PHE A 33 -29.06 -26.31 82.78
N VAL A 34 -29.58 -27.03 83.76
CA VAL A 34 -29.00 -27.14 85.11
C VAL A 34 -28.06 -28.35 85.23
N LEU A 35 -26.94 -28.16 85.95
CA LEU A 35 -26.04 -29.21 86.46
C LEU A 35 -25.75 -28.98 87.96
N GLN A 36 -25.39 -30.05 88.65
CA GLN A 36 -24.82 -30.03 90.01
C GLN A 36 -23.43 -30.67 89.98
N LEU A 37 -22.46 -30.02 90.62
CA LEU A 37 -21.07 -30.45 90.74
C LEU A 37 -20.68 -30.56 92.22
N ARG A 38 -20.13 -31.71 92.61
CA ARG A 38 -19.61 -31.96 93.97
C ARG A 38 -18.12 -32.30 93.90
N PHE A 39 -17.30 -31.38 94.37
CA PHE A 39 -15.85 -31.46 94.41
C PHE A 39 -15.41 -32.06 95.74
N HIS A 40 -14.51 -33.04 95.72
CA HIS A 40 -13.89 -33.61 96.91
C HIS A 40 -12.45 -34.03 96.63
N VAL A 41 -11.64 -34.21 97.68
CA VAL A 41 -10.23 -34.64 97.57
C VAL A 41 -10.12 -36.14 97.86
N ASN A 42 -9.26 -36.85 97.14
CA ASN A 42 -8.93 -38.25 97.46
C ASN A 42 -7.97 -38.32 98.66
N ASP A 43 -8.40 -38.99 99.72
CA ASP A 43 -7.82 -38.89 101.08
C ASP A 43 -6.55 -39.75 101.29
N THR A 44 -5.73 -39.95 100.24
CA THR A 44 -4.67 -40.97 100.22
C THR A 44 -3.24 -40.44 100.37
N ASN A 45 -3.00 -39.13 100.46
CA ASN A 45 -1.62 -38.60 100.55
C ASN A 45 -1.41 -37.23 101.24
N VAL A 46 -2.35 -36.73 102.05
CA VAL A 46 -2.18 -35.46 102.77
C VAL A 46 -1.90 -35.70 104.26
N LYS A 47 -0.70 -35.33 104.72
CA LYS A 47 -0.43 -35.19 106.16
C LYS A 47 -1.18 -33.97 106.69
N VAL A 48 -1.99 -34.18 107.72
CA VAL A 48 -2.65 -33.09 108.45
C VAL A 48 -1.64 -32.34 109.30
N ASP A 49 -1.46 -31.05 109.03
CA ASP A 49 -0.93 -30.08 110.00
C ASP A 49 -2.03 -29.10 110.38
N SER A 50 -2.13 -28.78 111.67
CA SER A 50 -3.28 -28.08 112.25
C SER A 50 -3.24 -26.57 112.04
N GLY A 51 -4.25 -25.97 111.42
CA GLY A 51 -4.30 -24.50 111.29
C GLY A 51 -5.62 -23.86 110.85
N LYS A 52 -6.45 -24.53 110.02
CA LYS A 52 -7.82 -24.13 109.63
C LYS A 52 -8.53 -25.32 109.00
N ARG A 53 -9.81 -25.55 109.34
CA ARG A 53 -10.66 -26.52 108.62
C ARG A 53 -11.09 -25.92 107.28
N SER A 54 -10.35 -26.20 106.21
CA SER A 54 -10.95 -26.22 104.87
C SER A 54 -11.99 -27.36 104.80
N PRO A 55 -13.16 -27.15 104.21
CA PRO A 55 -14.13 -28.23 104.05
C PRO A 55 -13.60 -29.26 103.04
N LEU A 56 -13.79 -30.55 103.35
CA LEU A 56 -13.34 -31.68 102.50
C LEU A 56 -14.13 -31.78 101.18
N GLU A 57 -15.26 -31.08 101.09
CA GLU A 57 -16.12 -31.00 99.92
C GLU A 57 -16.49 -29.55 99.61
N ALA A 58 -16.78 -29.28 98.34
CA ALA A 58 -17.43 -28.04 97.90
C ALA A 58 -18.47 -28.35 96.81
N ASN A 59 -19.55 -27.58 96.79
CA ASN A 59 -20.66 -27.78 95.85
C ASN A 59 -20.87 -26.54 94.97
N ALA A 60 -21.05 -26.76 93.67
CA ALA A 60 -21.44 -25.73 92.72
C ALA A 60 -22.64 -26.22 91.89
N ARG A 61 -23.64 -25.37 91.72
CA ARG A 61 -24.76 -25.59 90.80
C ARG A 61 -24.62 -24.65 89.62
N LEU A 62 -24.57 -25.20 88.41
CA LEU A 62 -24.50 -24.43 87.17
C LEU A 62 -25.92 -24.35 86.61
N LYS A 63 -26.38 -23.14 86.29
CA LYS A 63 -27.66 -22.87 85.64
C LYS A 63 -27.38 -22.09 84.35
N CYS A 64 -27.51 -22.76 83.20
CA CYS A 64 -27.44 -22.10 81.90
C CYS A 64 -28.85 -21.69 81.42
N VAL A 65 -29.00 -20.42 81.05
CA VAL A 65 -30.18 -19.85 80.38
C VAL A 65 -29.83 -19.43 78.96
N TYR A 66 -30.79 -19.51 78.04
CA TYR A 66 -30.62 -19.13 76.65
C TYR A 66 -31.13 -17.70 76.40
N LEU A 67 -30.40 -16.93 75.61
CA LEU A 67 -30.64 -15.52 75.30
C LEU A 67 -30.97 -15.43 73.80
N PRO A 68 -32.25 -15.46 73.41
CA PRO A 68 -32.64 -15.63 72.01
C PRO A 68 -32.37 -14.39 71.14
N VAL A 69 -32.53 -14.57 69.83
CA VAL A 69 -32.83 -13.49 68.89
C VAL A 69 -34.30 -13.15 69.00
N VAL A 70 -34.64 -11.87 69.13
CA VAL A 70 -36.01 -11.38 69.10
C VAL A 70 -36.12 -10.36 67.97
N GLN A 71 -36.99 -10.63 66.98
CA GLN A 71 -37.21 -9.80 65.79
C GLN A 71 -35.91 -9.41 65.06
N GLY A 72 -34.93 -10.32 64.99
CA GLY A 72 -33.63 -10.10 64.37
C GLY A 72 -32.62 -9.29 65.20
N LYS A 73 -32.87 -9.08 66.50
CA LYS A 73 -31.92 -8.48 67.44
C LYS A 73 -31.52 -9.49 68.52
N GLU A 74 -30.22 -9.58 68.81
CA GLU A 74 -29.70 -10.44 69.89
C GLU A 74 -30.16 -9.91 71.27
N SER A 75 -30.70 -10.76 72.15
CA SER A 75 -31.01 -10.36 73.54
C SER A 75 -29.79 -9.80 74.29
N ILE A 76 -28.57 -10.21 73.94
CA ILE A 76 -27.33 -9.67 74.52
C ILE A 76 -27.13 -8.20 74.18
N ASP A 77 -27.40 -7.78 72.93
CA ASP A 77 -27.34 -6.36 72.54
C ASP A 77 -28.35 -5.54 73.38
N VAL A 78 -29.55 -6.09 73.65
CA VAL A 78 -30.58 -5.44 74.47
C VAL A 78 -30.22 -5.40 75.97
N ILE A 79 -29.57 -6.44 76.50
CA ILE A 79 -29.06 -6.43 77.89
C ILE A 79 -27.98 -5.34 78.06
N LEU A 80 -27.04 -5.25 77.12
CA LEU A 80 -25.96 -4.26 77.14
C LEU A 80 -26.52 -2.83 77.06
N GLU A 81 -27.41 -2.54 76.11
CA GLU A 81 -28.08 -1.23 75.96
C GLU A 81 -28.85 -0.81 77.22
N LYS A 82 -29.60 -1.74 77.84
CA LYS A 82 -30.36 -1.45 79.08
C LYS A 82 -29.42 -1.12 80.24
N LEU A 83 -28.37 -1.90 80.43
CA LEU A 83 -27.43 -1.67 81.53
C LEU A 83 -26.59 -0.39 81.34
N GLU A 84 -26.26 -0.03 80.10
CA GLU A 84 -25.64 1.28 79.81
C GLU A 84 -26.60 2.44 80.11
N ALA A 85 -27.89 2.30 79.74
CA ALA A 85 -28.93 3.29 80.05
C ALA A 85 -29.22 3.41 81.56
N ASP A 86 -29.14 2.32 82.31
CA ASP A 86 -29.19 2.29 83.79
C ASP A 86 -27.96 2.94 84.45
N GLY A 87 -26.95 3.35 83.67
CA GLY A 87 -25.74 4.02 84.16
C GLY A 87 -24.60 3.09 84.57
N TYR A 88 -24.68 1.79 84.28
CA TYR A 88 -23.54 0.88 84.48
C TYR A 88 -22.51 1.10 83.36
N GLY A 89 -21.30 1.56 83.73
CA GLY A 89 -20.20 1.83 82.79
C GLY A 89 -19.62 0.56 82.16
N ILE A 90 -20.32 0.00 81.18
CA ILE A 90 -19.96 -1.24 80.50
C ILE A 90 -18.93 -0.99 79.39
N THR A 91 -17.94 -1.89 79.33
CA THR A 91 -16.91 -1.94 78.27
C THR A 91 -16.98 -3.23 77.45
N GLU A 92 -17.97 -4.09 77.73
CA GLU A 92 -18.24 -5.32 77.00
C GLU A 92 -19.06 -5.05 75.71
N ASN A 93 -18.85 -5.89 74.70
CA ASN A 93 -19.72 -6.01 73.52
C ASN A 93 -20.12 -7.48 73.32
N PHE A 94 -20.94 -7.78 72.30
CA PHE A 94 -21.41 -9.14 72.01
C PHE A 94 -20.30 -10.22 71.93
N GLU A 95 -19.13 -9.92 71.34
CA GLU A 95 -18.01 -10.88 71.25
C GLU A 95 -17.19 -10.97 72.55
N SER A 96 -17.38 -10.06 73.51
CA SER A 96 -16.62 -9.98 74.77
C SER A 96 -17.50 -10.05 76.04
N PHE A 97 -18.76 -10.42 75.91
CA PHE A 97 -19.72 -10.53 77.02
C PHE A 97 -19.33 -11.68 77.95
N SER A 98 -19.31 -11.46 79.26
CA SER A 98 -19.05 -12.52 80.23
C SER A 98 -20.20 -13.53 80.27
N HIS A 99 -20.08 -14.69 79.61
CA HIS A 99 -21.13 -15.72 79.62
C HIS A 99 -21.22 -16.47 80.96
N VAL A 100 -20.29 -16.28 81.90
CA VAL A 100 -20.34 -16.91 83.24
C VAL A 100 -20.30 -15.85 84.34
N SER A 101 -21.25 -15.89 85.26
CA SER A 101 -21.31 -15.00 86.43
C SER A 101 -21.51 -15.83 87.72
N VAL A 102 -20.61 -15.68 88.69
CA VAL A 102 -20.58 -16.54 89.89
C VAL A 102 -21.28 -15.88 91.08
N ARG A 103 -22.12 -16.66 91.76
CA ARG A 103 -22.75 -16.33 93.04
C ARG A 103 -22.18 -17.24 94.12
N ARG A 104 -21.95 -16.70 95.32
CA ARG A 104 -21.50 -17.46 96.50
C ARG A 104 -22.45 -17.23 97.66
N LEU A 105 -23.02 -18.31 98.20
CA LEU A 105 -24.06 -18.25 99.24
C LEU A 105 -25.19 -17.25 98.87
N GLY A 106 -25.65 -17.30 97.61
CA GLY A 106 -26.68 -16.43 97.05
C GLY A 106 -26.22 -15.04 96.57
N ARG A 107 -25.11 -14.49 97.08
CA ARG A 107 -24.60 -13.16 96.69
C ARG A 107 -23.74 -13.23 95.41
N LEU A 108 -23.96 -12.30 94.47
CA LEU A 108 -23.12 -12.14 93.27
C LEU A 108 -21.69 -11.69 93.64
N LEU A 109 -20.70 -12.24 92.96
CA LEU A 109 -19.30 -11.82 93.00
C LEU A 109 -19.01 -10.96 91.73
N PRO A 110 -18.99 -9.62 91.82
CA PRO A 110 -19.02 -8.73 90.64
C PRO A 110 -17.78 -8.82 89.73
N ASP A 111 -16.60 -9.16 90.27
CA ASP A 111 -15.37 -9.30 89.49
C ASP A 111 -15.24 -10.73 88.91
N CYS A 112 -16.02 -11.69 89.43
CA CYS A 112 -15.99 -13.11 89.04
C CYS A 112 -16.72 -13.37 87.71
N ARG A 113 -16.27 -12.68 86.66
CA ARG A 113 -16.79 -12.68 85.30
C ARG A 113 -15.87 -13.51 84.41
N TRP A 114 -16.35 -14.65 83.90
CA TRP A 114 -15.54 -15.52 83.03
C TRP A 114 -16.20 -15.68 81.65
N ALA A 115 -15.38 -15.78 80.59
CA ALA A 115 -15.85 -15.90 79.21
C ALA A 115 -16.72 -17.15 79.00
N TRP A 116 -16.14 -18.35 79.15
CA TRP A 116 -16.88 -19.63 79.17
C TRP A 116 -16.26 -20.59 80.18
N LEU A 117 -17.01 -21.65 80.52
CA LEU A 117 -16.43 -22.87 81.07
C LEU A 117 -16.10 -23.84 79.92
N PRO A 118 -15.00 -24.61 79.96
CA PRO A 118 -14.55 -25.43 78.81
C PRO A 118 -15.55 -26.44 78.23
N PHE A 119 -16.55 -26.89 78.99
CA PHE A 119 -17.63 -27.75 78.46
C PHE A 119 -18.62 -26.98 77.57
N MET A 120 -18.68 -25.65 77.71
CA MET A 120 -19.53 -24.76 76.91
C MET A 120 -18.90 -24.41 75.56
N GLU A 121 -17.58 -24.59 75.40
CA GLU A 121 -16.87 -24.21 74.19
C GLU A 121 -17.19 -25.14 72.99
N PRO A 122 -17.44 -24.58 71.79
CA PRO A 122 -17.77 -25.36 70.59
C PRO A 122 -16.55 -26.10 70.03
N LYS A 123 -16.32 -27.33 70.54
CA LYS A 123 -15.24 -28.22 70.11
C LYS A 123 -15.31 -28.50 68.59
N LEU A 124 -14.28 -28.04 67.87
CA LEU A 124 -14.23 -27.93 66.40
C LEU A 124 -14.61 -29.22 65.64
N ARG A 125 -15.85 -29.28 65.14
CA ARG A 125 -16.31 -30.24 64.12
C ARG A 125 -16.48 -29.52 62.77
N LYS A 126 -16.40 -30.28 61.67
CA LYS A 126 -16.60 -29.75 60.30
C LYS A 126 -18.01 -30.08 59.81
N GLY A 127 -18.74 -29.08 59.34
CA GLY A 127 -20.10 -29.21 58.78
C GLY A 127 -21.00 -28.06 59.25
N ASP A 128 -22.08 -27.80 58.53
CA ASP A 128 -22.82 -26.54 58.64
C ASP A 128 -23.51 -26.38 60.01
N LYS A 129 -24.04 -27.49 60.57
CA LYS A 129 -24.54 -27.54 61.96
C LYS A 129 -23.49 -27.14 63.02
N ALA A 130 -22.19 -27.24 62.73
CA ALA A 130 -21.13 -26.81 63.66
C ALA A 130 -20.88 -25.30 63.62
N GLU A 131 -21.14 -24.61 62.49
CA GLU A 131 -21.08 -23.14 62.44
C GLU A 131 -22.29 -22.53 63.17
N VAL A 132 -23.49 -23.11 62.99
CA VAL A 132 -24.70 -22.75 63.77
C VAL A 132 -24.48 -22.96 65.27
N LEU A 133 -24.03 -24.16 65.69
CA LEU A 133 -23.72 -24.45 67.09
C LEU A 133 -22.69 -23.48 67.68
N LYS A 134 -21.63 -23.14 66.92
CA LYS A 134 -20.63 -22.16 67.36
C LYS A 134 -21.23 -20.77 67.58
N ARG A 135 -22.16 -20.32 66.71
CA ARG A 135 -22.89 -19.06 66.87
C ARG A 135 -23.77 -19.10 68.13
N CYS A 136 -24.55 -20.15 68.30
CA CYS A 136 -25.50 -20.27 69.41
C CYS A 136 -24.83 -20.51 70.79
N CYS A 137 -23.55 -20.87 70.85
CA CYS A 137 -22.78 -20.88 72.11
C CYS A 137 -22.60 -19.48 72.74
N PHE A 138 -22.68 -18.41 71.94
CA PHE A 138 -22.68 -17.03 72.46
C PHE A 138 -24.04 -16.68 73.09
N ARG A 139 -25.15 -17.29 72.64
CA ARG A 139 -26.52 -17.05 73.13
C ARG A 139 -26.84 -17.74 74.46
N VAL A 140 -25.84 -17.94 75.33
CA VAL A 140 -25.99 -18.60 76.63
C VAL A 140 -25.38 -17.76 77.74
N LYS A 141 -26.04 -17.70 78.91
CA LYS A 141 -25.47 -17.22 80.17
C LYS A 141 -25.52 -18.34 81.21
N CYS A 142 -24.41 -18.61 81.88
CA CYS A 142 -24.29 -19.54 83.00
C CYS A 142 -24.18 -18.78 84.32
N PHE A 143 -25.13 -19.01 85.23
CA PHE A 143 -25.02 -18.61 86.63
C PHE A 143 -24.48 -19.78 87.44
N VAL A 144 -23.40 -19.55 88.20
CA VAL A 144 -22.75 -20.57 89.02
C VAL A 144 -23.01 -20.28 90.49
N GLU A 145 -23.86 -21.07 91.14
CA GLU A 145 -24.20 -20.94 92.55
C GLU A 145 -23.26 -21.83 93.39
N THR A 146 -22.35 -21.21 94.14
CA THR A 146 -21.35 -21.88 94.98
C THR A 146 -21.69 -21.82 96.47
N ASP A 147 -21.35 -22.89 97.19
CA ASP A 147 -21.53 -23.00 98.64
C ASP A 147 -20.37 -22.37 99.44
N ALA A 148 -20.25 -22.73 100.72
CA ALA A 148 -19.17 -22.24 101.58
C ALA A 148 -17.79 -22.82 101.24
N GLY A 149 -17.70 -23.93 100.49
CA GLY A 149 -16.46 -24.62 100.17
C GLY A 149 -15.60 -23.95 99.10
N PHE A 150 -16.20 -23.05 98.32
CA PHE A 150 -15.45 -22.11 97.49
C PHE A 150 -14.96 -20.94 98.34
N ASN A 151 -13.67 -20.62 98.27
CA ASN A 151 -13.08 -19.49 99.00
C ASN A 151 -13.08 -18.22 98.13
N PRO A 152 -13.58 -17.07 98.63
CA PRO A 152 -13.54 -15.80 97.90
C PRO A 152 -12.19 -15.08 98.07
N THR A 153 -11.95 -14.05 97.26
CA THR A 153 -10.89 -13.06 97.50
C THR A 153 -11.15 -12.26 98.78
N PRO A 154 -10.13 -11.57 99.37
CA PRO A 154 -10.32 -10.76 100.58
C PRO A 154 -11.36 -9.64 100.42
N SER A 155 -11.49 -9.06 99.23
CA SER A 155 -12.52 -8.08 98.85
C SER A 155 -13.94 -8.68 98.78
N LYS A 156 -14.05 -10.01 98.69
CA LYS A 156 -15.30 -10.76 98.40
C LYS A 156 -15.93 -10.38 97.05
N THR A 157 -15.10 -9.98 96.08
CA THR A 157 -15.55 -9.61 94.73
C THR A 157 -15.30 -10.70 93.68
N ASP A 158 -14.36 -11.63 93.94
CA ASP A 158 -14.03 -12.77 93.07
C ASP A 158 -13.86 -14.06 93.93
N LEU A 159 -13.70 -15.22 93.27
CA LEU A 159 -13.18 -16.45 93.87
C LEU A 159 -11.64 -16.43 93.94
N ALA A 160 -11.07 -17.02 95.00
CA ALA A 160 -9.64 -17.10 95.19
C ALA A 160 -8.99 -17.96 94.09
N HIS A 161 -8.29 -17.32 93.14
CA HIS A 161 -7.80 -17.93 91.90
C HIS A 161 -6.85 -19.13 92.09
N HIS A 162 -6.17 -19.21 93.24
CA HIS A 162 -5.22 -20.29 93.56
C HIS A 162 -5.86 -21.43 94.36
N HIS A 163 -7.14 -21.35 94.71
CA HIS A 163 -7.82 -22.39 95.48
C HIS A 163 -8.13 -23.61 94.60
N PRO A 164 -7.81 -24.86 95.01
CA PRO A 164 -7.91 -26.03 94.14
C PRO A 164 -9.29 -26.23 93.50
N TYR A 165 -10.37 -26.10 94.28
CA TYR A 165 -11.74 -26.20 93.75
C TYR A 165 -12.10 -25.08 92.78
N THR A 166 -11.57 -23.85 92.96
CA THR A 166 -11.80 -22.73 92.02
C THR A 166 -11.14 -23.02 90.67
N ILE A 167 -9.95 -23.61 90.68
CA ILE A 167 -9.24 -24.02 89.46
C ILE A 167 -10.03 -25.13 88.75
N ALA A 168 -10.41 -26.19 89.48
CA ALA A 168 -11.21 -27.31 88.95
C ALA A 168 -12.58 -26.89 88.39
N LEU A 169 -13.24 -25.93 89.03
CA LEU A 169 -14.50 -25.35 88.54
C LEU A 169 -14.27 -24.55 87.25
N ARG A 170 -13.22 -23.71 87.19
CA ARG A 170 -12.89 -22.89 86.02
C ARG A 170 -12.46 -23.73 84.82
N ASN A 171 -11.81 -24.87 85.06
CA ASN A 171 -11.37 -25.81 84.02
C ASN A 171 -12.43 -26.87 83.65
N PHE A 172 -13.64 -26.80 84.20
CA PHE A 172 -14.67 -27.83 84.02
C PHE A 172 -15.04 -28.04 82.54
N GLY A 173 -14.60 -29.18 81.97
CA GLY A 173 -14.71 -29.54 80.56
C GLY A 173 -13.38 -29.84 79.85
N ASN A 174 -12.26 -29.48 80.47
CA ASN A 174 -10.90 -29.84 80.05
C ASN A 174 -10.41 -31.11 80.74
N LYS A 175 -9.26 -31.65 80.27
CA LYS A 175 -8.52 -32.67 81.02
C LYS A 175 -7.92 -32.04 82.29
N PRO A 176 -7.96 -32.72 83.45
CA PRO A 176 -7.38 -32.18 84.68
C PRO A 176 -5.87 -31.95 84.54
N SER A 177 -5.43 -30.79 84.99
CA SER A 177 -4.02 -30.40 85.07
C SER A 177 -3.33 -31.04 86.28
N GLU A 178 -2.02 -30.86 86.40
CA GLU A 178 -1.25 -31.43 87.52
C GLU A 178 -1.66 -30.91 88.90
N LYS A 179 -2.34 -29.75 88.98
CA LYS A 179 -2.86 -29.17 90.22
C LYS A 179 -4.28 -29.66 90.58
N GLU A 180 -4.84 -30.55 89.76
CA GLU A 180 -6.22 -31.04 89.88
C GLU A 180 -6.30 -32.58 89.98
N LYS A 181 -5.16 -33.29 89.85
CA LYS A 181 -5.09 -34.76 89.89
C LYS A 181 -5.72 -35.39 91.14
N ASP A 182 -5.68 -34.68 92.26
CA ASP A 182 -6.17 -35.16 93.56
C ASP A 182 -7.64 -34.78 93.85
N ILE A 183 -8.29 -34.03 92.93
CA ILE A 183 -9.67 -33.56 93.06
C ILE A 183 -10.60 -34.41 92.18
N HIS A 184 -11.58 -35.05 92.80
CA HIS A 184 -12.67 -35.70 92.07
C HIS A 184 -13.88 -34.77 91.97
N VAL A 185 -14.49 -34.69 90.78
CA VAL A 185 -15.70 -33.92 90.51
C VAL A 185 -16.82 -34.88 90.15
N GLU A 186 -17.78 -35.08 91.07
CA GLU A 186 -19.03 -35.76 90.71
C GLU A 186 -19.93 -34.79 89.95
N ILE A 187 -20.50 -35.24 88.83
CA ILE A 187 -21.46 -34.47 88.04
C ILE A 187 -22.83 -35.15 88.12
N SER A 188 -23.87 -34.40 88.48
CA SER A 188 -25.25 -34.85 88.38
C SER A 188 -26.12 -33.88 87.58
N LYS A 189 -27.06 -34.46 86.84
CA LYS A 189 -28.13 -33.76 86.12
C LYS A 189 -29.45 -34.48 86.43
N ASP A 190 -30.49 -33.71 86.77
CA ASP A 190 -31.84 -34.20 87.05
C ASP A 190 -31.85 -35.37 88.07
N GLY A 191 -31.01 -35.25 89.12
CA GLY A 191 -30.82 -36.25 90.18
C GLY A 191 -29.96 -37.46 89.83
N LYS A 192 -29.49 -37.59 88.57
CA LYS A 192 -28.72 -38.75 88.08
C LYS A 192 -27.25 -38.38 87.87
N LYS A 193 -26.32 -39.27 88.22
CA LYS A 193 -24.90 -39.10 87.90
C LYS A 193 -24.69 -39.23 86.38
N VAL A 194 -23.87 -38.34 85.81
CA VAL A 194 -23.59 -38.28 84.37
C VAL A 194 -22.10 -38.10 84.11
N THR A 195 -21.60 -38.60 82.98
CA THR A 195 -20.21 -38.38 82.55
C THR A 195 -20.06 -37.06 81.80
N LEU A 196 -18.87 -36.48 81.80
CA LEU A 196 -18.59 -35.23 81.10
C LEU A 196 -18.93 -35.30 79.59
N LEU A 197 -18.67 -36.43 78.94
CA LEU A 197 -19.00 -36.64 77.52
C LEU A 197 -20.52 -36.64 77.26
N GLN A 198 -21.33 -37.13 78.21
CA GLN A 198 -22.79 -37.05 78.14
C GLN A 198 -23.27 -35.61 78.35
N VAL A 199 -22.65 -34.86 79.29
CA VAL A 199 -22.95 -33.44 79.53
C VAL A 199 -22.66 -32.59 78.30
N GLU A 200 -21.49 -32.76 77.68
CA GLU A 200 -21.11 -32.05 76.45
C GLU A 200 -22.12 -32.31 75.32
N LYS A 201 -22.55 -33.57 75.14
CA LYS A 201 -23.58 -33.89 74.14
C LYS A 201 -24.93 -33.26 74.49
N GLN A 202 -25.42 -33.44 75.71
CA GLN A 202 -26.72 -32.92 76.15
C GLN A 202 -26.78 -31.37 76.09
N TYR A 203 -25.66 -30.70 76.35
CA TYR A 203 -25.55 -29.24 76.22
C TYR A 203 -25.62 -28.78 74.75
N GLN A 204 -24.95 -29.50 73.84
CA GLN A 204 -25.03 -29.21 72.39
C GLN A 204 -26.42 -29.50 71.82
N ASP A 205 -27.02 -30.64 72.19
CA ASP A 205 -28.38 -31.02 71.81
C ASP A 205 -29.40 -29.97 72.34
N TRP A 206 -29.22 -29.46 73.58
CA TRP A 206 -30.04 -28.39 74.17
C TRP A 206 -29.89 -27.03 73.47
N ILE A 207 -28.67 -26.56 73.18
CA ILE A 207 -28.46 -25.29 72.44
C ILE A 207 -29.20 -25.30 71.10
N ILE A 208 -29.11 -26.42 70.36
CA ILE A 208 -29.78 -26.57 69.06
C ILE A 208 -31.29 -26.51 69.25
N GLN A 209 -31.85 -27.22 70.24
CA GLN A 209 -33.27 -27.16 70.55
C GLN A 209 -33.73 -25.73 70.89
N MET A 210 -32.95 -24.99 71.70
CA MET A 210 -33.32 -23.61 72.08
C MET A 210 -33.29 -22.67 70.86
N HIS A 211 -32.27 -22.80 70.01
CA HIS A 211 -32.18 -22.05 68.75
C HIS A 211 -33.39 -22.33 67.83
N GLU A 212 -33.74 -23.60 67.64
CA GLU A 212 -34.83 -24.03 66.74
C GLU A 212 -36.24 -23.63 67.24
N HIS A 213 -36.41 -23.31 68.54
CA HIS A 213 -37.73 -23.03 69.16
C HIS A 213 -37.93 -21.59 69.64
N TYR A 214 -36.88 -20.79 69.86
CA TYR A 214 -36.98 -19.47 70.50
C TYR A 214 -36.31 -18.31 69.77
N ASP A 215 -35.57 -18.54 68.68
CA ASP A 215 -34.97 -17.45 67.90
C ASP A 215 -35.92 -16.93 66.81
N GLU A 216 -36.39 -15.69 66.97
CA GLU A 216 -37.17 -14.94 65.99
C GLU A 216 -36.24 -14.10 65.11
N GLU A 217 -35.81 -14.65 63.97
CA GLU A 217 -35.09 -13.92 62.92
C GLU A 217 -36.02 -12.97 62.12
N VAL A 218 -35.46 -12.09 61.28
CA VAL A 218 -36.25 -11.14 60.47
C VAL A 218 -37.00 -11.88 59.34
N ASP A 219 -38.30 -12.09 59.51
CA ASP A 219 -39.16 -12.86 58.60
C ASP A 219 -39.74 -12.05 57.41
N CYS A 220 -39.29 -10.82 57.16
CA CYS A 220 -39.66 -10.10 55.94
C CYS A 220 -38.61 -9.07 55.49
N GLY A 221 -38.44 -8.94 54.17
CA GLY A 221 -37.85 -7.75 53.56
C GLY A 221 -38.84 -6.58 53.50
N GLU A 222 -38.35 -5.40 53.10
CA GLU A 222 -39.21 -4.22 52.84
C GLU A 222 -39.94 -4.32 51.48
N ASP A 223 -39.58 -5.30 50.63
CA ASP A 223 -40.14 -5.53 49.30
C ASP A 223 -40.89 -6.87 49.16
N GLN A 224 -41.74 -6.99 48.13
CA GLN A 224 -42.47 -8.24 47.85
C GLN A 224 -41.51 -9.36 47.42
N PRO A 225 -41.53 -10.54 48.08
CA PRO A 225 -40.59 -11.62 47.79
C PRO A 225 -40.86 -12.28 46.43
N THR A 226 -39.79 -12.68 45.75
CA THR A 226 -39.87 -13.66 44.66
C THR A 226 -39.66 -15.07 45.23
N PHE A 227 -40.64 -15.96 45.05
CA PHE A 227 -40.58 -17.33 45.57
C PHE A 227 -39.81 -18.26 44.63
N VAL A 228 -38.76 -18.92 45.15
CA VAL A 228 -38.06 -20.02 44.47
C VAL A 228 -38.46 -21.34 45.13
N LEU A 229 -38.85 -22.30 44.31
CA LEU A 229 -39.27 -23.65 44.71
C LEU A 229 -38.22 -24.67 44.26
N SER A 230 -37.86 -25.61 45.13
CA SER A 230 -36.89 -26.69 44.88
C SER A 230 -35.56 -26.22 44.26
N PRO A 231 -34.82 -25.30 44.92
CA PRO A 231 -33.59 -24.69 44.39
C PRO A 231 -32.49 -25.74 44.08
N SER A 232 -32.10 -25.86 42.81
CA SER A 232 -31.17 -26.92 42.35
C SER A 232 -29.78 -26.88 42.98
N HIS A 233 -29.35 -25.73 43.51
CA HIS A 233 -27.98 -25.47 44.00
C HIS A 233 -27.92 -25.21 45.53
N LYS A 234 -28.78 -25.86 46.34
CA LYS A 234 -28.85 -25.68 47.82
C LYS A 234 -27.49 -25.56 48.53
N LYS A 235 -26.50 -26.39 48.17
CA LYS A 235 -25.16 -26.38 48.80
C LYS A 235 -24.30 -25.16 48.48
N GLU A 236 -24.48 -24.55 47.30
CA GLU A 236 -23.74 -23.35 46.89
C GLU A 236 -24.45 -22.09 47.36
N LEU A 237 -25.79 -22.13 47.43
CA LEU A 237 -26.61 -21.14 48.10
C LEU A 237 -26.37 -21.15 49.62
N GLY A 238 -26.03 -22.30 50.21
CA GLY A 238 -25.75 -22.46 51.63
C GLY A 238 -27.01 -22.59 52.49
N VAL A 239 -28.02 -23.30 51.98
CA VAL A 239 -29.42 -23.26 52.45
C VAL A 239 -30.07 -24.65 52.53
N SER A 240 -31.13 -24.77 53.33
CA SER A 240 -31.76 -26.06 53.67
C SER A 240 -33.14 -26.30 53.04
N SER A 241 -34.03 -25.31 53.08
CA SER A 241 -35.44 -25.43 52.70
C SER A 241 -35.66 -25.65 51.19
N ASP A 242 -36.81 -26.23 50.84
CA ASP A 242 -37.31 -26.33 49.46
C ASP A 242 -38.10 -25.10 49.02
N VAL A 243 -38.40 -24.17 49.93
CA VAL A 243 -39.03 -22.88 49.64
C VAL A 243 -38.09 -21.75 50.06
N MET A 244 -37.93 -20.76 49.18
CA MET A 244 -37.10 -19.58 49.43
C MET A 244 -37.83 -18.30 49.04
N ARG A 245 -37.63 -17.24 49.82
CA ARG A 245 -38.08 -15.88 49.53
C ARG A 245 -36.88 -15.01 49.18
N ILE A 246 -36.82 -14.56 47.93
CA ILE A 246 -35.77 -13.68 47.43
C ILE A 246 -36.26 -12.23 47.50
N HIS A 247 -35.53 -11.43 48.27
CA HIS A 247 -35.77 -10.01 48.50
C HIS A 247 -34.66 -9.16 47.87
N LYS A 248 -35.00 -7.92 47.50
CA LYS A 248 -34.05 -6.88 47.09
C LYS A 248 -33.81 -5.85 48.19
N VAL A 249 -34.64 -5.81 49.24
CA VAL A 249 -34.52 -4.84 50.34
C VAL A 249 -34.77 -5.49 51.70
N LEU A 250 -33.85 -5.32 52.65
CA LEU A 250 -33.99 -5.80 54.03
C LEU A 250 -33.52 -4.74 55.03
N ARG A 251 -34.27 -4.51 56.12
CA ARG A 251 -33.82 -3.67 57.24
C ARG A 251 -33.23 -4.54 58.34
N ARG A 252 -31.96 -4.33 58.70
CA ARG A 252 -31.28 -5.07 59.79
C ARG A 252 -30.24 -4.20 60.48
N LYS A 253 -30.16 -4.31 61.82
CA LYS A 253 -29.42 -3.39 62.72
C LYS A 253 -29.60 -1.90 62.38
N GLY A 254 -30.86 -1.50 62.14
CA GLY A 254 -31.24 -0.11 61.82
C GLY A 254 -30.91 0.37 60.40
N ILE A 255 -30.18 -0.41 59.61
CA ILE A 255 -29.76 -0.06 58.24
C ILE A 255 -30.65 -0.79 57.23
N THR A 256 -31.12 -0.09 56.20
CA THR A 256 -31.80 -0.69 55.05
C THR A 256 -30.76 -1.06 53.98
N TRP A 257 -30.60 -2.36 53.74
CA TRP A 257 -29.70 -2.95 52.76
C TRP A 257 -30.43 -3.18 51.43
N LYS A 258 -29.83 -2.79 50.30
CA LYS A 258 -30.50 -2.78 48.98
C LYS A 258 -29.69 -3.46 47.88
N SER A 259 -30.38 -4.19 47.00
CA SER A 259 -29.83 -4.66 45.72
C SER A 259 -29.21 -3.50 44.93
N GLY A 260 -28.01 -3.70 44.37
CA GLY A 260 -27.19 -2.69 43.70
C GLY A 260 -26.22 -1.92 44.61
N GLN A 261 -26.43 -1.93 45.94
CA GLN A 261 -25.60 -1.22 46.93
C GLN A 261 -24.15 -1.70 46.93
N LYS A 262 -23.22 -0.77 47.17
CA LYS A 262 -21.78 -1.06 47.23
C LYS A 262 -21.40 -1.40 48.66
N ILE A 263 -20.73 -2.55 48.83
CA ILE A 263 -20.39 -3.12 50.13
C ILE A 263 -18.92 -3.54 50.21
N LYS A 264 -18.39 -3.54 51.42
CA LYS A 264 -17.00 -3.84 51.78
C LYS A 264 -17.01 -4.88 52.88
N ILE A 265 -16.59 -6.08 52.51
CA ILE A 265 -16.53 -7.26 53.39
C ILE A 265 -15.13 -7.29 54.00
N LEU A 266 -15.05 -7.21 55.32
CA LEU A 266 -13.77 -7.14 56.04
C LEU A 266 -13.06 -8.51 56.06
N LYS A 267 -11.71 -8.49 56.11
CA LYS A 267 -10.91 -9.70 56.29
C LYS A 267 -11.38 -10.47 57.54
N GLY A 268 -11.60 -11.77 57.40
CA GLY A 268 -12.12 -12.63 58.48
C GLY A 268 -13.65 -12.63 58.65
N ALA A 269 -14.42 -11.93 57.80
CA ALA A 269 -15.88 -11.94 57.81
C ALA A 269 -16.50 -13.34 57.82
N CYS A 270 -16.05 -14.21 56.91
CA CYS A 270 -16.52 -15.59 56.81
C CYS A 270 -15.46 -16.49 56.15
N ARG A 271 -15.78 -17.78 56.02
CA ARG A 271 -14.93 -18.77 55.35
C ARG A 271 -14.63 -18.35 53.90
N GLY A 272 -13.36 -18.30 53.55
CA GLY A 272 -12.85 -17.83 52.24
C GLY A 272 -12.32 -16.38 52.24
N PHE A 273 -12.86 -15.50 53.08
CA PHE A 273 -12.55 -14.05 53.07
C PHE A 273 -11.39 -13.70 54.03
N HIS A 274 -10.34 -14.52 54.08
CA HIS A 274 -9.32 -14.44 55.15
C HIS A 274 -8.12 -13.54 54.86
N LYS A 275 -7.83 -13.22 53.58
CA LYS A 275 -6.59 -12.54 53.18
C LYS A 275 -6.73 -11.01 53.14
N ASN A 276 -7.66 -10.51 52.32
CA ASN A 276 -7.87 -9.09 52.05
C ASN A 276 -9.33 -8.73 52.33
N ASN A 277 -9.61 -7.44 52.52
CA ASN A 277 -10.98 -6.93 52.41
C ASN A 277 -11.46 -7.07 50.96
N VAL A 278 -12.74 -7.38 50.76
CA VAL A 278 -13.34 -7.57 49.43
C VAL A 278 -14.42 -6.53 49.21
N PHE A 279 -14.29 -5.75 48.13
CA PHE A 279 -15.34 -4.88 47.63
C PHE A 279 -16.29 -5.67 46.75
N ALA A 280 -17.59 -5.49 46.93
CA ALA A 280 -18.64 -6.20 46.21
C ALA A 280 -19.89 -5.33 46.00
N THR A 281 -20.74 -5.71 45.05
CA THR A 281 -22.12 -5.22 44.95
C THR A 281 -23.05 -6.23 45.61
N LEU A 282 -23.96 -5.78 46.48
CA LEU A 282 -25.06 -6.59 47.00
C LEU A 282 -26.08 -6.84 45.87
N GLU A 283 -26.43 -8.09 45.58
CA GLU A 283 -27.32 -8.43 44.46
C GLU A 283 -28.69 -8.89 44.95
N TYR A 284 -28.75 -9.83 45.90
CA TYR A 284 -30.00 -10.35 46.46
C TYR A 284 -29.87 -10.68 47.95
N ILE A 285 -31.01 -10.72 48.64
CA ILE A 285 -31.18 -11.24 50.00
C ILE A 285 -32.07 -12.48 49.91
N ILE A 286 -31.76 -13.51 50.70
CA ILE A 286 -32.49 -14.78 50.75
C ILE A 286 -32.98 -15.00 52.18
N LEU A 287 -34.28 -15.25 52.32
CA LEU A 287 -34.90 -15.83 53.52
C LEU A 287 -35.39 -17.25 53.17
N GLU A 288 -35.21 -18.21 54.06
CA GLU A 288 -35.74 -19.58 53.88
C GLU A 288 -37.21 -19.70 54.36
N GLY A 289 -37.92 -20.70 53.85
CA GLY A 289 -39.31 -21.01 54.25
C GLY A 289 -40.34 -20.01 53.75
N CYS A 290 -41.61 -20.24 54.10
CA CYS A 290 -42.70 -19.29 53.96
C CYS A 290 -42.67 -18.25 55.09
N GLN A 291 -43.47 -17.19 54.96
CA GLN A 291 -43.64 -16.22 56.03
C GLN A 291 -44.40 -16.86 57.20
N GLY A 292 -43.89 -16.69 58.43
CA GLY A 292 -44.38 -17.35 59.65
C GLY A 292 -43.83 -18.74 59.93
N GLU A 293 -42.93 -19.27 59.09
CA GLU A 293 -42.25 -20.57 59.32
C GLU A 293 -40.85 -20.38 59.94
N SER A 294 -40.41 -21.36 60.74
CA SER A 294 -39.05 -21.43 61.32
C SER A 294 -37.99 -21.72 60.24
N GLY A 295 -37.67 -20.71 59.42
CA GLY A 295 -36.69 -20.81 58.32
C GLY A 295 -35.23 -20.91 58.79
N GLY A 296 -34.37 -21.46 57.92
CA GLY A 296 -32.91 -21.46 58.09
C GLY A 296 -32.27 -20.07 58.02
N GLU A 297 -30.98 -19.98 58.34
CA GLU A 297 -30.25 -18.70 58.43
C GLU A 297 -30.34 -17.90 57.12
N ALA A 298 -30.86 -16.67 57.22
CA ALA A 298 -30.92 -15.73 56.10
C ALA A 298 -29.54 -15.47 55.49
N ARG A 299 -29.49 -15.14 54.19
CA ARG A 299 -28.25 -14.98 53.43
C ARG A 299 -28.27 -13.78 52.50
N ILE A 300 -27.08 -13.29 52.14
CA ILE A 300 -26.89 -12.26 51.11
C ILE A 300 -26.04 -12.82 49.97
N ILE A 301 -26.43 -12.53 48.72
CA ILE A 301 -25.61 -12.79 47.54
C ILE A 301 -24.93 -11.48 47.13
N CYS A 302 -23.61 -11.53 47.00
CA CYS A 302 -22.81 -10.39 46.55
C CYS A 302 -21.88 -10.76 45.38
N ARG A 303 -21.73 -9.84 44.42
CA ARG A 303 -20.76 -9.95 43.32
C ARG A 303 -19.48 -9.20 43.65
N PRO A 304 -18.31 -9.86 43.68
CA PRO A 304 -17.02 -9.19 43.84
C PRO A 304 -16.75 -8.13 42.77
N LEU A 305 -16.01 -7.07 43.12
CA LEU A 305 -15.66 -5.95 42.23
C LEU A 305 -15.04 -6.39 40.89
N ASN A 306 -14.24 -7.46 40.90
CA ASN A 306 -13.53 -7.99 39.74
C ASN A 306 -14.38 -8.93 38.85
N VAL A 307 -15.68 -9.08 39.12
CA VAL A 307 -16.60 -9.92 38.36
C VAL A 307 -17.54 -9.01 37.55
N PRO A 308 -17.60 -9.13 36.21
CA PRO A 308 -18.47 -8.30 35.37
C PRO A 308 -19.95 -8.60 35.65
N ALA A 309 -20.83 -7.64 35.33
CA ALA A 309 -22.25 -7.75 35.67
C ALA A 309 -22.96 -8.94 35.02
N GLU A 310 -22.52 -9.35 33.83
CA GLU A 310 -23.02 -10.53 33.11
C GLU A 310 -22.69 -11.88 33.80
N ASN A 311 -21.63 -11.92 34.61
CA ASN A 311 -21.24 -13.08 35.42
C ASN A 311 -21.80 -13.02 36.86
N GLY A 312 -22.61 -12.00 37.17
CA GLY A 312 -23.31 -11.89 38.45
C GLY A 312 -24.44 -12.88 38.61
N SER A 313 -25.01 -12.91 39.81
CA SER A 313 -26.14 -13.80 40.10
C SER A 313 -27.38 -13.40 39.30
N ARG A 314 -28.11 -14.39 38.81
CA ARG A 314 -29.23 -14.21 37.89
C ARG A 314 -30.48 -14.91 38.42
N LEU A 315 -31.49 -14.10 38.75
CA LEU A 315 -32.86 -14.56 39.01
C LEU A 315 -33.61 -14.69 37.67
N ILE A 316 -34.02 -15.90 37.31
CA ILE A 316 -34.80 -16.23 36.12
C ILE A 316 -36.22 -16.53 36.56
N VAL A 317 -37.23 -16.09 35.80
CA VAL A 317 -38.64 -16.43 36.02
C VAL A 317 -39.23 -16.91 34.70
N ASP A 318 -39.57 -18.20 34.59
CA ASP A 318 -40.27 -18.79 33.45
C ASP A 318 -41.59 -19.42 33.92
N LYS A 319 -42.70 -19.10 33.22
CA LYS A 319 -44.06 -19.62 33.48
C LYS A 319 -44.51 -19.59 34.97
N GLY A 320 -44.02 -18.62 35.75
CA GLY A 320 -44.33 -18.48 37.18
C GLY A 320 -43.40 -19.24 38.13
N CYS A 321 -42.48 -20.07 37.63
CA CYS A 321 -41.42 -20.67 38.43
C CYS A 321 -40.17 -19.77 38.40
N ALA A 322 -39.70 -19.34 39.57
CA ALA A 322 -38.43 -18.63 39.68
C ALA A 322 -37.27 -19.58 40.03
N THR A 323 -36.09 -19.34 39.45
CA THR A 323 -34.84 -20.04 39.76
C THR A 323 -33.69 -19.04 39.87
N ILE A 324 -32.68 -19.33 40.70
CA ILE A 324 -31.53 -18.45 40.89
C ILE A 324 -30.20 -19.15 40.58
N GLU A 325 -29.44 -18.56 39.66
CA GLU A 325 -28.04 -18.90 39.37
C GLU A 325 -27.12 -17.98 40.21
N ILE A 326 -26.16 -18.52 40.95
CA ILE A 326 -25.17 -17.69 41.68
C ILE A 326 -24.08 -17.18 40.73
N ARG A 327 -23.62 -18.02 39.80
CA ARG A 327 -22.46 -17.77 38.92
C ARG A 327 -21.22 -17.39 39.74
N ASP A 328 -20.49 -16.34 39.35
CA ASP A 328 -19.25 -15.91 40.02
C ASP A 328 -19.50 -15.10 41.30
N SER A 329 -20.75 -14.77 41.63
CA SER A 329 -21.13 -14.16 42.92
C SER A 329 -20.94 -15.14 44.09
N LYS A 330 -21.14 -14.66 45.33
CA LYS A 330 -20.88 -15.43 46.56
C LYS A 330 -22.04 -15.27 47.55
N SER A 331 -22.48 -16.39 48.13
CA SER A 331 -23.53 -16.44 49.17
C SER A 331 -22.91 -16.40 50.57
N LEU A 332 -23.22 -15.36 51.32
CA LEU A 332 -22.72 -15.12 52.68
C LEU A 332 -23.89 -15.21 53.69
N PRO A 333 -23.66 -15.68 54.92
CA PRO A 333 -24.70 -15.67 55.96
C PRO A 333 -25.01 -14.22 56.40
N ILE A 334 -26.24 -13.95 56.82
CA ILE A 334 -26.69 -12.61 57.26
C ILE A 334 -25.85 -12.07 58.43
N SER A 335 -25.31 -12.97 59.26
CA SER A 335 -24.47 -12.67 60.42
C SER A 335 -23.18 -11.90 60.11
N VAL A 336 -22.77 -11.78 58.83
CA VAL A 336 -21.70 -10.85 58.41
C VAL A 336 -22.12 -9.38 58.56
N ILE A 337 -23.40 -9.05 58.42
CA ILE A 337 -23.96 -7.73 58.75
C ILE A 337 -24.01 -7.54 60.26
N ASP A 338 -24.53 -8.53 61.00
CA ASP A 338 -24.77 -8.40 62.45
C ASP A 338 -23.50 -8.23 63.29
N THR A 339 -22.39 -8.81 62.80
CA THR A 339 -21.03 -8.68 63.37
C THR A 339 -20.27 -7.45 62.87
N GLY A 340 -20.91 -6.54 62.12
CA GLY A 340 -20.28 -5.32 61.59
C GLY A 340 -19.20 -5.54 60.53
N LYS A 341 -19.11 -6.76 59.98
CA LYS A 341 -18.05 -7.17 59.03
C LYS A 341 -18.45 -6.97 57.56
N CYS A 342 -19.69 -6.55 57.31
CA CYS A 342 -20.16 -5.92 56.08
C CYS A 342 -20.39 -4.42 56.31
N LEU A 343 -19.75 -3.56 55.51
CA LEU A 343 -19.92 -2.11 55.56
C LEU A 343 -20.46 -1.59 54.22
N SER A 344 -21.32 -0.57 54.24
CA SER A 344 -21.67 0.18 53.03
C SER A 344 -20.48 1.02 52.56
N VAL A 345 -20.36 1.21 51.24
CA VAL A 345 -19.29 1.99 50.60
C VAL A 345 -19.92 3.16 49.85
N ASP A 346 -19.31 4.34 49.96
CA ASP A 346 -19.71 5.49 49.15
C ASP A 346 -19.20 5.40 47.69
N ILE A 347 -19.69 6.29 46.84
CA ILE A 347 -19.34 6.31 45.42
C ILE A 347 -17.84 6.60 45.22
N THR A 348 -17.25 7.46 46.04
CA THR A 348 -15.87 7.91 45.91
C THR A 348 -14.86 6.83 46.29
N GLU A 349 -15.05 6.08 47.39
CA GLU A 349 -14.21 4.90 47.66
C GLU A 349 -14.42 3.85 46.56
N TRP A 350 -15.65 3.60 46.11
CA TRP A 350 -15.93 2.61 45.08
C TRP A 350 -15.23 2.92 43.74
N GLU A 351 -15.33 4.16 43.25
CA GLU A 351 -14.64 4.64 42.04
C GLU A 351 -13.11 4.57 42.20
N ASN A 352 -12.57 4.92 43.38
CA ASN A 352 -11.15 4.78 43.67
C ASN A 352 -10.66 3.32 43.63
N GLN A 353 -11.50 2.34 44.00
CA GLN A 353 -11.15 0.92 43.88
C GLN A 353 -11.30 0.40 42.45
N ILE A 354 -12.29 0.91 41.68
CA ILE A 354 -12.40 0.68 40.23
C ILE A 354 -11.12 1.15 39.52
N LEU A 355 -10.68 2.39 39.77
CA LEU A 355 -9.47 2.95 39.15
C LEU A 355 -8.23 2.09 39.47
N LYS A 356 -8.03 1.77 40.75
CA LYS A 356 -6.91 0.91 41.22
C LYS A 356 -6.98 -0.54 40.74
N HIS A 357 -8.14 -1.00 40.26
CA HIS A 357 -8.28 -2.28 39.58
C HIS A 357 -7.83 -2.16 38.12
N HIS A 358 -8.38 -1.19 37.37
CA HIS A 358 -7.99 -0.94 35.97
C HIS A 358 -6.50 -0.64 35.82
N GLU A 359 -5.91 0.17 36.71
CA GLU A 359 -4.46 0.42 36.76
C GLU A 359 -3.59 -0.86 36.84
N LYS A 360 -4.16 -1.98 37.30
CA LYS A 360 -3.45 -3.26 37.49
C LYS A 360 -3.83 -4.33 36.48
N SER A 361 -5.08 -4.34 36.00
CA SER A 361 -5.58 -5.30 35.00
C SER A 361 -5.52 -4.78 33.56
N THR A 362 -5.19 -3.51 33.33
CA THR A 362 -5.06 -2.96 31.96
C THR A 362 -3.61 -3.10 31.46
N PRO A 363 -3.36 -3.87 30.37
CA PRO A 363 -2.05 -3.94 29.73
C PRO A 363 -1.71 -2.63 29.03
N SER A 364 -0.64 -1.97 29.47
CA SER A 364 -0.21 -0.65 28.99
C SER A 364 0.88 -0.74 27.92
N SER A 365 1.87 -1.59 28.13
CA SER A 365 3.02 -1.74 27.22
C SER A 365 3.57 -3.16 27.23
N ILE A 366 4.21 -3.54 26.13
CA ILE A 366 5.07 -4.72 26.03
C ILE A 366 6.50 -4.23 26.19
N ASP A 367 7.29 -4.96 26.95
CA ASP A 367 8.67 -4.62 27.33
C ASP A 367 9.57 -5.84 27.09
N ILE A 368 10.80 -5.63 26.62
CA ILE A 368 11.73 -6.69 26.19
C ILE A 368 12.93 -6.69 27.14
N LEU A 369 13.25 -7.86 27.68
CA LEU A 369 14.30 -7.98 28.68
C LEU A 369 15.69 -7.77 28.07
N ASP A 370 16.54 -7.03 28.78
CA ASP A 370 17.94 -6.86 28.43
C ASP A 370 18.79 -8.12 28.76
N ALA A 371 20.04 -8.15 28.31
CA ALA A 371 20.93 -9.31 28.49
C ALA A 371 21.13 -9.70 29.96
N LYS A 372 21.18 -8.73 30.88
CA LYS A 372 21.35 -8.97 32.31
C LYS A 372 20.06 -9.51 32.93
N GLN A 373 18.91 -9.01 32.49
CA GLN A 373 17.59 -9.52 32.90
C GLN A 373 17.33 -10.95 32.38
N CYS A 374 17.84 -11.29 31.18
CA CYS A 374 17.87 -12.67 30.68
C CYS A 374 18.82 -13.56 31.51
N GLU A 375 20.01 -13.08 31.86
CA GLU A 375 20.97 -13.79 32.74
C GLU A 375 20.38 -14.07 34.13
N ASP A 376 19.72 -13.08 34.74
CA ASP A 376 18.96 -13.22 35.99
C ASP A 376 17.87 -14.32 35.88
N LEU A 377 17.27 -14.51 34.71
CA LEU A 377 16.32 -15.61 34.42
C LEU A 377 17.00 -16.93 33.99
N GLY A 378 18.31 -16.92 33.77
CA GLY A 378 19.09 -18.04 33.24
C GLY A 378 18.66 -18.40 31.81
N ILE A 379 18.53 -17.41 30.94
CA ILE A 379 18.24 -17.52 29.50
C ILE A 379 19.42 -16.89 28.76
N GLU A 380 19.97 -17.56 27.74
CA GLU A 380 21.17 -17.07 27.08
C GLU A 380 20.86 -16.14 25.89
N GLY A 381 21.32 -14.89 26.00
CA GLY A 381 21.13 -13.85 25.01
C GLY A 381 19.88 -12.98 25.20
N ALA A 382 19.90 -11.83 24.52
CA ALA A 382 18.79 -10.89 24.39
C ALA A 382 18.84 -10.29 22.98
N LEU A 383 17.81 -9.53 22.59
CA LEU A 383 17.79 -8.87 21.29
C LEU A 383 18.91 -7.80 21.22
N PRO A 384 19.72 -7.72 20.15
CA PRO A 384 20.79 -6.73 20.04
C PRO A 384 20.28 -5.29 20.17
N GLN A 385 21.09 -4.40 20.77
CA GLN A 385 20.60 -3.07 21.15
C GLN A 385 20.18 -2.21 19.95
N ASP A 386 20.99 -2.09 18.88
CA ASP A 386 20.60 -1.34 17.66
C ASP A 386 21.27 -1.86 16.39
N VAL A 387 22.57 -2.15 16.41
CA VAL A 387 23.37 -2.45 15.21
C VAL A 387 24.24 -3.69 15.41
N VAL A 388 24.27 -4.58 14.41
CA VAL A 388 25.19 -5.74 14.33
C VAL A 388 25.74 -5.90 12.91
N ASP A 389 26.80 -6.69 12.75
CA ASP A 389 27.35 -7.04 11.43
C ASP A 389 26.74 -8.33 10.87
N ALA A 390 26.76 -8.47 9.53
CA ALA A 390 26.23 -9.64 8.84
C ALA A 390 26.95 -10.92 9.30
N GLY A 391 26.15 -11.94 9.66
CA GLY A 391 26.63 -13.19 10.24
C GLY A 391 26.76 -13.18 11.77
N HIS A 392 26.30 -12.13 12.46
CA HIS A 392 26.12 -12.15 13.92
C HIS A 392 25.18 -13.30 14.35
N GLU A 393 25.50 -13.96 15.47
CA GLU A 393 24.65 -15.06 15.97
C GLU A 393 23.34 -14.52 16.58
N PRO A 394 22.19 -15.17 16.33
CA PRO A 394 20.95 -14.85 17.02
C PRO A 394 20.99 -15.26 18.51
N PRO A 395 20.33 -14.53 19.42
CA PRO A 395 20.12 -14.97 20.80
C PRO A 395 19.31 -16.29 20.85
N GLU A 396 19.50 -17.09 21.91
CA GLU A 396 18.82 -18.38 22.06
C GLU A 396 17.29 -18.17 22.06
N ALA A 397 16.82 -17.22 22.88
CA ALA A 397 15.46 -16.75 22.90
C ALA A 397 15.36 -15.22 23.09
N ILE A 398 14.25 -14.64 22.67
CA ILE A 398 13.84 -13.28 23.06
C ILE A 398 12.79 -13.39 24.17
N VAL A 399 12.96 -12.65 25.26
CA VAL A 399 11.99 -12.63 26.37
C VAL A 399 11.22 -11.31 26.39
N ALA A 400 9.91 -11.40 26.25
CA ALA A 400 8.98 -10.28 26.37
C ALA A 400 8.10 -10.42 27.62
N ILE A 401 7.69 -9.29 28.19
CA ILE A 401 6.76 -9.20 29.32
C ILE A 401 5.73 -8.09 29.08
N VAL A 402 4.59 -8.17 29.78
CA VAL A 402 3.51 -7.16 29.69
C VAL A 402 3.49 -6.35 30.98
N ARG A 403 3.56 -5.02 30.84
CA ARG A 403 3.51 -4.05 31.94
C ARG A 403 2.07 -3.55 32.16
N PRO A 404 1.56 -3.52 33.41
CA PRO A 404 0.26 -2.91 33.73
C PRO A 404 0.34 -1.38 33.67
N ALA A 405 -0.79 -0.70 33.54
CA ALA A 405 -0.85 0.78 33.49
C ALA A 405 -0.31 1.49 34.76
N SER A 406 -0.20 0.79 35.89
CA SER A 406 0.47 1.26 37.11
C SER A 406 2.01 1.22 37.07
N PHE A 407 2.62 0.77 35.97
CA PHE A 407 4.07 0.77 35.79
C PHE A 407 4.58 2.15 35.34
N SER A 408 5.57 2.69 36.03
CA SER A 408 6.26 3.93 35.66
C SER A 408 7.77 3.70 35.57
N SER A 409 8.34 4.00 34.40
CA SER A 409 9.78 3.82 34.10
C SER A 409 10.70 4.62 35.02
N ILE A 410 10.23 5.78 35.52
CA ILE A 410 10.95 6.68 36.43
C ILE A 410 11.27 6.00 37.78
N THR A 411 10.41 5.08 38.25
CA THR A 411 10.46 4.54 39.62
C THR A 411 11.04 3.11 39.69
N ALA A 412 11.31 2.47 38.55
CA ALA A 412 11.54 1.03 38.45
C ALA A 412 12.86 0.68 37.75
N SER A 413 13.96 1.34 38.12
CA SER A 413 15.30 1.02 37.61
C SER A 413 15.72 -0.40 38.04
N ALA A 414 15.82 -1.31 37.07
CA ALA A 414 16.54 -2.59 37.15
C ALA A 414 16.05 -3.62 38.20
N SER A 415 14.74 -3.90 38.31
CA SER A 415 14.25 -5.08 39.04
C SER A 415 13.13 -5.84 38.34
N LEU A 416 13.35 -7.14 38.12
CA LEU A 416 12.34 -8.13 37.70
C LEU A 416 11.36 -8.48 38.83
N ASP A 417 10.56 -7.50 39.27
CA ASP A 417 9.54 -7.70 40.31
C ASP A 417 8.20 -8.15 39.68
N GLN A 418 7.65 -9.25 40.19
CA GLN A 418 6.36 -9.80 39.79
C GLN A 418 5.21 -8.78 39.88
N LYS A 419 5.27 -7.76 40.76
CA LYS A 419 4.24 -6.72 40.87
C LYS A 419 4.16 -5.80 39.63
N TYR A 420 5.18 -5.82 38.77
CA TYR A 420 5.27 -5.06 37.52
C TYR A 420 5.26 -5.96 36.27
N ILE A 421 4.79 -7.20 36.40
CA ILE A 421 4.64 -8.17 35.31
C ILE A 421 3.21 -8.74 35.40
N MET A 422 2.41 -8.56 34.35
CA MET A 422 1.04 -9.07 34.32
C MET A 422 1.00 -10.60 34.29
N LYS A 423 0.05 -11.19 35.02
CA LYS A 423 -0.15 -12.64 35.14
C LYS A 423 -1.25 -13.20 34.25
N GLU A 424 -1.90 -12.35 33.45
CA GLU A 424 -3.06 -12.70 32.65
C GLU A 424 -2.64 -13.38 31.34
N ASN A 425 -3.39 -14.40 30.93
CA ASN A 425 -3.01 -15.32 29.85
C ASN A 425 -3.30 -14.77 28.44
N PHE A 426 -2.91 -13.53 28.15
CA PHE A 426 -3.02 -12.96 26.81
C PHE A 426 -2.18 -13.77 25.80
N GLN A 427 -2.68 -13.96 24.58
CA GLN A 427 -1.87 -14.48 23.49
C GLN A 427 -1.03 -13.35 22.88
N MET A 428 0.30 -13.48 22.93
CA MET A 428 1.23 -12.55 22.29
C MET A 428 1.68 -13.12 20.94
N THR A 429 1.69 -12.27 19.92
CA THR A 429 2.25 -12.56 18.60
C THR A 429 3.56 -11.80 18.42
N LEU A 430 4.61 -12.47 17.97
CA LEU A 430 5.84 -11.87 17.44
C LEU A 430 5.82 -12.04 15.92
N GLU A 431 5.79 -10.92 15.20
CA GLU A 431 6.02 -10.83 13.76
C GLU A 431 7.43 -10.30 13.51
N VAL A 432 8.22 -10.96 12.65
CA VAL A 432 9.55 -10.50 12.24
C VAL A 432 9.54 -10.21 10.74
N LYS A 433 9.96 -9.01 10.38
CA LYS A 433 10.05 -8.50 9.01
C LYS A 433 11.46 -8.03 8.69
N PHE A 434 11.84 -8.06 7.42
CA PHE A 434 13.15 -7.62 6.93
C PHE A 434 13.00 -6.67 5.73
N GLU A 435 13.68 -5.54 5.80
CA GLU A 435 13.80 -4.57 4.72
C GLU A 435 15.27 -4.46 4.30
N ALA A 436 15.57 -4.80 3.04
CA ALA A 436 16.93 -4.72 2.52
C ALA A 436 17.35 -3.25 2.30
N GLU A 437 18.58 -2.86 2.64
CA GLU A 437 19.04 -1.47 2.49
C GLU A 437 18.88 -0.90 1.06
N ALA A 438 18.93 -1.77 0.05
CA ALA A 438 18.78 -1.40 -1.35
C ALA A 438 17.33 -1.14 -1.79
N ASP A 439 16.35 -1.69 -1.07
CA ASP A 439 14.93 -1.70 -1.44
C ASP A 439 14.06 -1.32 -0.23
N ARG A 440 14.13 -0.04 0.16
CA ARG A 440 13.34 0.62 1.23
C ARG A 440 11.83 0.72 0.91
N LYS A 441 11.24 -0.41 0.55
CA LYS A 441 10.12 -0.49 -0.39
C LYS A 441 9.18 -1.66 -0.15
N GLN A 442 9.67 -2.78 0.39
CA GLN A 442 8.84 -3.89 0.86
C GLN A 442 9.50 -4.56 2.07
N LEU A 443 8.79 -4.59 3.20
CA LEU A 443 9.17 -5.41 4.36
C LEU A 443 8.80 -6.87 4.07
N GLY A 444 9.79 -7.68 3.70
CA GLY A 444 9.64 -9.12 3.54
C GLY A 444 9.32 -9.79 4.87
N HIS A 445 8.26 -10.60 4.91
CA HIS A 445 7.92 -11.39 6.08
C HIS A 445 8.94 -12.52 6.28
N ILE A 446 9.48 -12.66 7.50
CA ILE A 446 10.34 -13.80 7.90
C ILE A 446 9.55 -14.77 8.78
N TYR A 447 8.86 -14.25 9.80
CA TYR A 447 8.25 -15.08 10.84
C TYR A 447 6.99 -14.46 11.44
N SER A 448 6.02 -15.30 11.78
CA SER A 448 4.98 -14.98 12.77
C SER A 448 4.86 -16.14 13.76
N GLY A 449 5.19 -15.89 15.02
CA GLY A 449 5.03 -16.82 16.12
C GLY A 449 3.98 -16.34 17.12
N ARG A 450 3.24 -17.27 17.73
CA ARG A 450 2.31 -16.96 18.82
C ARG A 450 2.66 -17.75 20.08
N LEU A 451 2.56 -17.12 21.24
CA LEU A 451 2.81 -17.73 22.55
C LEU A 451 1.81 -17.25 23.60
N THR A 452 1.57 -18.12 24.58
CA THR A 452 0.98 -17.78 25.89
C THR A 452 2.10 -17.54 26.92
N PRO A 453 1.84 -16.83 28.03
CA PRO A 453 2.86 -16.56 29.02
C PRO A 453 3.28 -17.84 29.77
N SER A 454 4.53 -17.85 30.20
CA SER A 454 5.18 -18.92 30.96
C SER A 454 5.62 -18.45 32.36
N SER A 455 6.19 -19.37 33.13
CA SER A 455 6.75 -19.11 34.46
C SER A 455 8.18 -19.64 34.55
N ARG A 456 9.13 -18.82 35.04
CA ARG A 456 10.56 -19.19 35.20
C ARG A 456 11.12 -18.51 36.45
N LYS A 457 11.92 -19.23 37.25
CA LYS A 457 12.48 -18.78 38.55
C LYS A 457 11.45 -18.10 39.50
N GLY A 458 10.17 -18.48 39.42
CA GLY A 458 9.08 -17.94 40.26
C GLY A 458 8.35 -16.72 39.68
N LEU A 459 8.84 -16.13 38.58
CA LEU A 459 8.20 -15.03 37.86
C LEU A 459 7.27 -15.57 36.78
N ASN A 460 6.02 -15.08 36.77
CA ASN A 460 4.94 -15.51 35.89
C ASN A 460 4.54 -14.34 34.98
N GLY A 461 4.27 -14.62 33.70
CA GLY A 461 3.99 -13.60 32.68
C GLY A 461 5.08 -13.45 31.61
N LEU A 462 5.98 -14.44 31.49
CA LEU A 462 7.16 -14.38 30.62
C LEU A 462 6.87 -15.01 29.25
N TYR A 463 7.04 -14.27 28.16
CA TYR A 463 6.86 -14.76 26.79
C TYR A 463 8.24 -15.03 26.17
N ILE A 464 8.63 -16.31 26.06
CA ILE A 464 9.98 -16.73 25.66
C ILE A 464 9.93 -17.27 24.23
N PHE A 465 10.37 -16.48 23.25
CA PHE A 465 10.38 -16.84 21.83
C PHE A 465 11.75 -17.44 21.44
N PRO A 466 11.87 -18.76 21.20
CA PRO A 466 13.14 -19.35 20.75
C PRO A 466 13.46 -18.89 19.33
N LEU A 467 14.59 -18.20 19.17
CA LEU A 467 15.00 -17.57 17.92
C LEU A 467 16.12 -18.36 17.24
N LYS A 468 17.22 -18.67 17.94
CA LYS A 468 18.37 -19.43 17.40
C LYS A 468 17.99 -20.82 16.90
N GLU A 469 17.06 -21.50 17.60
CA GLU A 469 16.53 -22.82 17.18
C GLU A 469 15.83 -22.76 15.81
N LYS A 470 15.04 -21.71 15.57
CA LYS A 470 14.18 -21.59 14.37
C LYS A 470 14.85 -20.86 13.21
N PHE A 471 15.74 -19.92 13.51
CA PHE A 471 16.39 -19.04 12.54
C PHE A 471 17.88 -18.83 12.86
N PRO A 472 18.71 -19.90 12.87
CA PRO A 472 20.13 -19.81 13.25
C PRO A 472 20.98 -18.89 12.36
N VAL A 473 20.45 -18.51 11.19
CA VAL A 473 21.11 -17.68 10.18
C VAL A 473 20.41 -16.33 9.93
N ILE A 474 19.52 -15.90 10.84
CA ILE A 474 18.64 -14.75 10.60
C ILE A 474 19.38 -13.48 10.16
N PHE A 475 20.49 -13.13 10.81
CA PHE A 475 21.28 -11.90 10.57
C PHE A 475 22.37 -12.06 9.49
N GLN A 476 22.24 -12.99 8.53
CA GLN A 476 23.19 -13.07 7.41
C GLN A 476 22.99 -11.98 6.34
N LYS A 477 21.78 -11.42 6.21
CA LYS A 477 21.48 -10.36 5.24
C LYS A 477 21.59 -8.97 5.86
N ALA A 478 22.14 -8.02 5.09
CA ALA A 478 22.20 -6.62 5.48
C ALA A 478 20.86 -5.91 5.21
N GLY A 479 20.41 -5.12 6.18
CA GLY A 479 19.08 -4.50 6.19
C GLY A 479 18.55 -4.26 7.59
N PHE A 480 17.29 -3.84 7.66
CA PHE A 480 16.58 -3.55 8.91
C PHE A 480 15.64 -4.70 9.24
N TYR A 481 15.80 -5.27 10.45
CA TYR A 481 14.98 -6.35 10.97
C TYR A 481 14.01 -5.78 12.00
N LEU A 482 12.72 -5.71 11.64
CA LEU A 482 11.67 -5.20 12.50
C LEU A 482 11.02 -6.36 13.28
N PHE A 483 11.25 -6.39 14.59
CA PHE A 483 10.62 -7.30 15.55
C PHE A 483 9.41 -6.62 16.17
N ARG A 484 8.21 -7.07 15.80
CA ARG A 484 6.92 -6.49 16.19
C ARG A 484 6.16 -7.45 17.10
N PHE A 485 5.94 -7.01 18.33
CA PHE A 485 5.20 -7.73 19.36
C PHE A 485 3.80 -7.10 19.50
N SER A 486 2.76 -7.93 19.57
CA SER A 486 1.38 -7.46 19.77
C SER A 486 0.56 -8.47 20.56
N LEU A 487 -0.24 -8.00 21.52
CA LEU A 487 -1.27 -8.82 22.17
C LEU A 487 -2.50 -8.93 21.26
N GLN A 488 -3.20 -10.07 21.30
CA GLN A 488 -4.38 -10.29 20.46
C GLN A 488 -5.58 -9.42 20.90
N ASP A 489 -5.76 -9.25 22.21
CA ASP A 489 -6.97 -8.66 22.82
C ASP A 489 -6.70 -7.26 23.40
N SER A 490 -5.63 -6.58 22.94
CA SER A 490 -5.24 -5.24 23.39
C SER A 490 -4.55 -4.45 22.27
N CYS A 491 -4.66 -3.12 22.32
CA CYS A 491 -3.94 -2.22 21.43
C CYS A 491 -2.42 -2.17 21.70
N ALA A 492 -1.95 -2.76 22.81
CA ALA A 492 -0.54 -2.78 23.20
C ALA A 492 0.34 -3.47 22.15
N LYS A 493 1.29 -2.70 21.61
CA LYS A 493 2.28 -3.11 20.61
C LYS A 493 3.65 -2.60 21.03
N PHE A 494 4.68 -3.34 20.68
CA PHE A 494 6.07 -2.92 20.81
C PHE A 494 6.81 -3.30 19.52
N GLU A 495 7.61 -2.38 19.00
CA GLU A 495 8.34 -2.56 17.75
C GLU A 495 9.80 -2.18 17.98
N LYS A 496 10.72 -3.11 17.68
CA LYS A 496 12.15 -2.88 17.76
C LYS A 496 12.82 -3.24 16.45
N GLU A 497 13.54 -2.26 15.90
CA GLU A 497 14.40 -2.41 14.74
C GLU A 497 15.81 -2.85 15.17
N VAL A 498 16.40 -3.76 14.40
CA VAL A 498 17.82 -4.15 14.48
C VAL A 498 18.45 -3.97 13.10
N HIS A 499 19.47 -3.12 13.00
CA HIS A 499 20.21 -2.88 11.76
C HIS A 499 21.35 -3.90 11.61
N VAL A 500 21.31 -4.69 10.54
CA VAL A 500 22.41 -5.58 10.14
C VAL A 500 23.20 -4.91 9.03
N LYS A 501 24.49 -4.68 9.26
CA LYS A 501 25.42 -4.11 8.28
C LYS A 501 26.08 -5.18 7.44
N ALA A 502 26.27 -4.91 6.15
CA ALA A 502 27.11 -5.75 5.30
C ALA A 502 28.58 -5.70 5.76
N LEU A 503 29.31 -6.81 5.63
CA LEU A 503 30.73 -6.83 5.99
C LEU A 503 31.55 -5.94 5.06
N SER A 504 32.57 -5.26 5.59
CA SER A 504 33.41 -4.34 4.80
C SER A 504 34.33 -5.01 3.76
N GLU A 505 34.43 -6.34 3.80
CA GLU A 505 35.32 -7.15 2.94
C GLU A 505 34.63 -7.56 1.63
N ALA A 506 35.27 -7.23 0.50
CA ALA A 506 34.80 -7.61 -0.83
C ALA A 506 35.12 -9.07 -1.16
N ALA A 507 34.09 -9.90 -1.32
CA ALA A 507 34.22 -11.32 -1.67
C ALA A 507 33.93 -11.62 -3.15
N SER A 508 32.98 -10.91 -3.78
CA SER A 508 32.65 -11.12 -5.19
C SER A 508 32.10 -9.86 -5.87
N TRP A 509 32.26 -9.75 -7.18
CA TRP A 509 31.59 -8.73 -8.01
C TRP A 509 30.64 -9.42 -8.98
N LYS A 510 29.44 -8.85 -9.18
CA LYS A 510 28.39 -9.44 -10.04
C LYS A 510 27.73 -8.38 -10.94
N LEU A 511 27.34 -8.77 -12.14
CA LEU A 511 26.61 -7.92 -13.10
C LEU A 511 25.18 -7.69 -12.61
N ILE A 512 24.71 -6.44 -12.66
CA ILE A 512 23.33 -6.04 -12.40
C ILE A 512 22.61 -6.03 -13.75
N SER A 513 22.04 -7.17 -14.16
CA SER A 513 21.31 -7.33 -15.42
C SER A 513 19.80 -7.08 -15.26
N ASP A 514 19.18 -6.49 -16.28
CA ASP A 514 17.72 -6.31 -16.41
C ASP A 514 17.05 -7.46 -17.21
N GLY A 515 17.70 -8.63 -17.32
CA GLY A 515 17.10 -9.86 -17.87
C GLY A 515 17.85 -10.49 -19.07
N LYS A 516 18.87 -9.84 -19.64
CA LYS A 516 19.77 -10.45 -20.63
C LYS A 516 20.93 -11.16 -19.96
N THR A 517 21.26 -12.38 -20.39
CA THR A 517 22.32 -13.21 -19.81
C THR A 517 23.62 -13.25 -20.62
N THR A 518 23.59 -12.91 -21.91
CA THR A 518 24.75 -12.89 -22.81
C THR A 518 24.88 -11.53 -23.51
N LEU A 519 26.10 -11.00 -23.56
CA LEU A 519 26.41 -9.74 -24.25
C LEU A 519 26.97 -10.03 -25.65
N ASN A 520 26.43 -9.41 -26.69
CA ASN A 520 27.02 -9.48 -28.04
C ASN A 520 27.84 -8.21 -28.30
N VAL A 521 29.11 -8.37 -28.66
CA VAL A 521 30.06 -7.27 -28.92
C VAL A 521 30.68 -7.45 -30.30
N ARG A 522 30.70 -6.40 -31.14
CA ARG A 522 31.48 -6.40 -32.39
C ARG A 522 32.83 -5.69 -32.17
N VAL A 523 33.94 -6.30 -32.58
CA VAL A 523 35.29 -5.73 -32.38
C VAL A 523 35.41 -4.35 -33.02
N GLY A 524 36.04 -3.42 -32.31
CA GLY A 524 36.21 -2.02 -32.72
C GLY A 524 34.94 -1.15 -32.65
N SER A 525 33.78 -1.71 -32.26
CA SER A 525 32.55 -0.94 -32.07
C SER A 525 32.34 -0.53 -30.60
N PHE A 526 31.56 0.54 -30.38
CA PHE A 526 31.12 0.93 -29.05
C PHE A 526 30.04 0.00 -28.51
N PHE A 527 30.22 -0.49 -27.29
CA PHE A 527 29.18 -1.26 -26.61
C PHE A 527 27.97 -0.36 -26.24
N PRO A 528 26.73 -0.67 -26.68
CA PRO A 528 25.59 0.25 -26.62
C PRO A 528 24.85 0.26 -25.28
N GLU A 529 24.99 -0.79 -24.45
CA GLU A 529 24.34 -0.90 -23.14
C GLU A 529 25.31 -0.53 -22.00
N PHE A 530 24.80 -0.06 -20.87
CA PHE A 530 25.64 0.25 -19.72
C PHE A 530 25.92 -1.01 -18.89
N LEU A 531 27.19 -1.46 -18.82
CA LEU A 531 27.56 -2.51 -17.87
C LEU A 531 27.57 -1.93 -16.45
N ARG A 532 26.78 -2.54 -15.57
CA ARG A 532 26.60 -2.12 -14.16
C ARG A 532 27.05 -3.28 -13.27
N VAL A 533 28.08 -3.08 -12.46
CA VAL A 533 28.63 -4.09 -11.55
C VAL A 533 28.39 -3.64 -10.11
N ALA A 534 27.94 -4.56 -9.25
CA ALA A 534 27.87 -4.36 -7.80
C ALA A 534 28.96 -5.19 -7.11
N CYS A 535 29.48 -4.65 -6.01
CA CYS A 535 30.39 -5.36 -5.10
C CYS A 535 29.59 -6.04 -3.98
N TYR A 536 30.03 -7.24 -3.58
CA TYR A 536 29.33 -8.07 -2.61
C TYR A 536 30.26 -8.65 -1.54
N ASP A 537 29.76 -8.76 -0.31
CA ASP A 537 30.41 -9.48 0.79
C ASP A 537 30.24 -11.01 0.67
N ARG A 538 30.81 -11.75 1.64
CA ARG A 538 30.75 -13.23 1.68
C ARG A 538 29.33 -13.80 1.85
N PHE A 539 28.38 -13.01 2.33
CA PHE A 539 26.96 -13.37 2.48
C PHE A 539 26.09 -12.88 1.30
N SER A 540 26.71 -12.32 0.25
CA SER A 540 26.05 -11.69 -0.90
C SER A 540 25.21 -10.45 -0.56
N ASN A 541 25.60 -9.70 0.48
CA ASN A 541 25.12 -8.33 0.70
C ASN A 541 25.87 -7.35 -0.20
N ARG A 542 25.20 -6.29 -0.70
CA ARG A 542 25.87 -5.24 -1.48
C ARG A 542 26.76 -4.37 -0.58
N ILE A 543 27.93 -4.00 -1.07
CA ILE A 543 28.88 -3.13 -0.35
C ILE A 543 29.39 -2.00 -1.26
N PRO A 544 29.78 -0.83 -0.70
CA PRO A 544 30.26 0.29 -1.51
C PRO A 544 31.68 0.07 -2.05
N PHE A 545 31.92 0.42 -3.31
CA PHE A 545 33.24 0.40 -3.93
C PHE A 545 34.18 1.44 -3.31
N LYS A 546 35.48 1.12 -3.26
CA LYS A 546 36.54 2.08 -2.89
C LYS A 546 36.62 3.18 -3.97
N LEU A 547 36.72 4.44 -3.55
CA LEU A 547 36.66 5.63 -4.43
C LEU A 547 37.68 5.63 -5.59
N HIS A 548 38.80 4.92 -5.45
CA HIS A 548 39.88 4.87 -6.44
C HIS A 548 40.16 3.44 -6.94
N THR A 549 39.15 2.55 -6.93
CA THR A 549 39.27 1.16 -7.42
C THR A 549 39.70 1.15 -8.89
N LYS A 550 40.95 0.75 -9.17
CA LYS A 550 41.45 0.67 -10.56
C LYS A 550 40.99 -0.62 -11.20
N ILE A 551 40.52 -0.53 -12.43
CA ILE A 551 39.97 -1.68 -13.17
C ILE A 551 40.95 -2.18 -14.23
N LYS A 552 40.95 -3.49 -14.49
CA LYS A 552 41.50 -4.10 -15.69
C LYS A 552 40.46 -5.03 -16.30
N MET A 553 40.05 -4.75 -17.53
CA MET A 553 39.25 -5.67 -18.34
C MET A 553 40.18 -6.63 -19.10
N LYS A 554 39.74 -7.88 -19.30
CA LYS A 554 40.39 -8.90 -20.14
C LYS A 554 39.33 -9.75 -20.83
N LEU A 555 39.65 -10.28 -22.01
CA LEU A 555 38.88 -11.34 -22.66
C LEU A 555 39.58 -12.70 -22.50
N SER A 556 38.81 -13.77 -22.30
CA SER A 556 39.30 -15.14 -22.31
C SER A 556 38.20 -16.12 -22.73
N SER A 557 38.57 -17.25 -23.33
CA SER A 557 37.64 -18.32 -23.72
C SER A 557 38.20 -19.69 -23.32
N SER A 558 37.36 -20.57 -22.80
CA SER A 558 37.73 -21.92 -22.33
C SER A 558 38.99 -21.98 -21.43
N GLY A 559 39.22 -20.95 -20.62
CA GLY A 559 40.38 -20.81 -19.73
C GLY A 559 41.62 -20.16 -20.37
N ASN A 560 41.69 -20.07 -21.70
CA ASN A 560 42.78 -19.41 -22.42
C ASN A 560 42.56 -17.89 -22.53
N ALA A 561 43.62 -17.11 -22.32
CA ALA A 561 43.59 -15.67 -22.52
C ALA A 561 43.59 -15.33 -24.02
N VAL A 562 42.70 -14.41 -24.42
CA VAL A 562 42.67 -13.82 -25.76
C VAL A 562 43.39 -12.48 -25.68
N GLU A 563 44.30 -12.17 -26.61
CA GLU A 563 44.98 -10.88 -26.57
C GLU A 563 44.02 -9.75 -26.98
N SER A 564 43.56 -8.99 -25.98
CA SER A 564 42.52 -7.98 -26.11
C SER A 564 42.91 -6.66 -25.43
N LYS A 565 42.84 -5.56 -26.18
CA LYS A 565 42.94 -4.19 -25.67
C LYS A 565 41.53 -3.64 -25.45
N CYS A 566 41.21 -3.26 -24.22
CA CYS A 566 39.91 -2.72 -23.85
C CYS A 566 40.03 -1.28 -23.37
N SER A 567 39.31 -0.35 -24.02
CA SER A 567 39.08 1.01 -23.53
C SER A 567 37.64 1.15 -23.01
N TYR A 568 37.43 1.96 -21.98
CA TYR A 568 36.13 2.19 -21.35
C TYR A 568 36.18 3.47 -20.50
N ASP A 569 35.03 4.11 -20.31
CA ASP A 569 34.85 5.15 -19.30
C ASP A 569 34.27 4.53 -18.02
N GLN A 570 34.88 4.82 -16.86
CA GLN A 570 34.50 4.26 -15.55
C GLN A 570 33.80 5.33 -14.70
N PHE A 571 32.59 5.03 -14.21
CA PHE A 571 31.82 5.90 -13.32
C PHE A 571 31.33 5.10 -12.10
N ILE A 572 31.71 5.49 -10.89
CA ILE A 572 31.10 4.97 -9.66
C ILE A 572 29.86 5.83 -9.36
N SER A 573 28.72 5.21 -8.98
CA SER A 573 27.52 5.94 -8.56
C SER A 573 27.75 6.78 -7.30
N PRO A 574 26.98 7.87 -7.07
CA PRO A 574 27.14 8.69 -5.87
C PRO A 574 26.95 7.92 -4.55
N ASP A 575 26.07 6.91 -4.56
CA ASP A 575 25.86 5.96 -3.46
C ASP A 575 27.05 5.00 -3.23
N ARG A 576 27.98 4.91 -4.19
CA ARG A 576 29.12 3.98 -4.29
C ARG A 576 28.81 2.49 -4.42
N TYR A 577 27.55 2.05 -4.49
CA TYR A 577 27.18 0.63 -4.60
C TYR A 577 27.19 0.08 -6.04
N THR A 578 27.23 0.92 -7.06
CA THR A 578 27.26 0.51 -8.48
C THR A 578 28.43 1.13 -9.23
N MET A 579 29.27 0.30 -9.83
CA MET A 579 30.24 0.74 -10.83
C MET A 579 29.63 0.59 -12.23
N LYS A 580 29.61 1.68 -13.00
CA LYS A 580 29.04 1.74 -14.34
C LYS A 580 30.17 1.97 -15.35
N PHE A 581 30.14 1.21 -16.43
CA PHE A 581 31.07 1.35 -17.55
C PHE A 581 30.32 1.84 -18.79
N LYS A 582 30.91 2.81 -19.50
CA LYS A 582 30.42 3.33 -20.79
C LYS A 582 31.50 3.21 -21.86
N ASN A 583 31.11 3.40 -23.11
CA ASN A 583 32.02 3.53 -24.26
C ASN A 583 33.06 2.40 -24.32
N ILE A 584 32.62 1.18 -23.98
CA ILE A 584 33.50 0.01 -23.95
C ILE A 584 33.80 -0.37 -25.41
N ILE A 585 35.07 -0.39 -25.76
CA ILE A 585 35.56 -0.90 -27.04
C ILE A 585 36.49 -2.08 -26.73
N ILE A 586 36.30 -3.18 -27.45
CA ILE A 586 37.22 -4.32 -27.44
C ILE A 586 37.94 -4.35 -28.79
N GLU A 587 39.25 -4.24 -28.75
CA GLU A 587 40.15 -4.39 -29.91
C GLU A 587 40.96 -5.68 -29.72
N THR A 588 40.96 -6.55 -30.72
CA THR A 588 41.69 -7.81 -30.71
C THR A 588 41.89 -8.30 -32.14
N SER A 589 43.05 -8.89 -32.43
CA SER A 589 43.41 -9.55 -33.69
C SER A 589 43.43 -11.08 -33.53
N ASP A 590 42.77 -11.58 -32.48
CA ASP A 590 43.05 -12.86 -31.86
C ASP A 590 41.78 -13.74 -31.79
N LEU A 591 40.67 -13.30 -32.40
CA LEU A 591 39.39 -14.01 -32.42
C LEU A 591 39.47 -15.36 -33.14
N ASP A 592 40.44 -15.53 -34.03
CA ASP A 592 40.59 -16.79 -34.76
C ASP A 592 40.86 -17.99 -33.84
N LYS A 593 41.38 -17.74 -32.64
CA LYS A 593 41.57 -18.74 -31.57
C LYS A 593 40.26 -19.21 -30.90
N ILE A 594 39.15 -18.51 -31.12
CA ILE A 594 37.83 -18.81 -30.51
C ILE A 594 36.72 -19.09 -31.54
N ARG A 595 37.11 -19.39 -32.79
CA ARG A 595 36.19 -19.79 -33.86
C ARG A 595 35.78 -21.25 -33.74
N PRO A 596 34.58 -21.64 -34.20
CA PRO A 596 33.57 -20.81 -34.87
C PRO A 596 32.51 -20.19 -33.92
N SER A 597 32.55 -20.48 -32.62
CA SER A 597 31.49 -20.03 -31.69
C SER A 597 31.57 -18.55 -31.35
N TYR A 598 32.77 -17.96 -31.30
CA TYR A 598 33.04 -16.60 -30.83
C TYR A 598 32.63 -16.35 -29.36
N GLU A 599 32.42 -17.42 -28.59
CA GLU A 599 32.06 -17.38 -27.18
C GLU A 599 33.28 -17.08 -26.31
N ALA A 600 33.12 -16.14 -25.37
CA ALA A 600 34.17 -15.69 -24.46
C ALA A 600 33.56 -15.19 -23.14
N THR A 601 34.43 -14.85 -22.20
CA THR A 601 34.10 -14.22 -20.93
C THR A 601 34.88 -12.93 -20.79
N LEU A 602 34.16 -11.82 -20.60
CA LEU A 602 34.74 -10.53 -20.22
C LEU A 602 34.97 -10.54 -18.71
N HIS A 603 36.24 -10.54 -18.30
CA HIS A 603 36.63 -10.44 -16.91
C HIS A 603 36.90 -8.98 -16.55
N ILE A 604 36.14 -8.43 -15.61
CA ILE A 604 36.33 -7.12 -15.01
C ILE A 604 37.00 -7.33 -13.65
N CYS A 605 38.32 -7.16 -13.58
CA CYS A 605 39.13 -7.33 -12.37
C CYS A 605 39.44 -5.99 -11.71
N SER A 606 39.56 -5.95 -10.38
CA SER A 606 40.37 -4.92 -9.72
C SER A 606 41.85 -5.10 -10.09
N LYS A 607 42.63 -4.02 -10.08
CA LYS A 607 44.12 -4.10 -10.11
C LYS A 607 44.71 -4.24 -8.71
N ASP A 608 43.96 -3.83 -7.70
CA ASP A 608 44.45 -3.63 -6.32
C ASP A 608 43.92 -4.72 -5.35
N ASP A 609 42.88 -5.49 -5.74
CA ASP A 609 42.27 -6.59 -4.97
C ASP A 609 42.07 -7.83 -5.88
N PRO A 610 42.03 -9.08 -5.35
CA PRO A 610 41.83 -10.30 -6.16
C PRO A 610 40.39 -10.53 -6.64
N VAL A 611 39.50 -9.54 -6.48
CA VAL A 611 38.07 -9.66 -6.81
C VAL A 611 37.82 -9.32 -8.28
N SER A 612 36.94 -10.08 -8.93
CA SER A 612 36.52 -9.81 -10.31
C SER A 612 35.07 -10.22 -10.57
N ALA A 613 34.48 -9.64 -11.61
CA ALA A 613 33.25 -10.12 -12.23
C ALA A 613 33.59 -10.83 -13.54
N ALA A 614 33.03 -12.02 -13.75
CA ALA A 614 33.09 -12.76 -15.00
C ALA A 614 31.74 -12.62 -15.72
N ILE A 615 31.75 -12.16 -16.98
CA ILE A 615 30.53 -11.87 -17.75
C ILE A 615 30.58 -12.63 -19.09
N PRO A 616 29.66 -13.58 -19.36
CA PRO A 616 29.58 -14.27 -20.64
C PRO A 616 29.25 -13.32 -21.81
N CYS A 617 30.00 -13.41 -22.89
CA CYS A 617 29.84 -12.57 -24.07
C CYS A 617 30.25 -13.26 -25.38
N THR A 618 29.57 -12.93 -26.47
CA THR A 618 29.97 -13.30 -27.83
C THR A 618 30.73 -12.13 -28.44
N VAL A 619 31.98 -12.33 -28.86
CA VAL A 619 32.81 -11.26 -29.45
C VAL A 619 33.05 -11.55 -30.93
N ILE A 620 32.29 -10.88 -31.80
CA ILE A 620 32.29 -11.12 -33.24
C ILE A 620 33.24 -10.16 -33.99
N PRO A 621 33.80 -10.57 -35.16
CA PRO A 621 34.72 -9.76 -35.96
C PRO A 621 34.13 -8.40 -36.34
N GLY A 622 34.98 -7.40 -36.55
CA GLY A 622 34.60 -6.07 -37.03
C GLY A 622 33.88 -6.07 -38.39
N PRO A 623 33.47 -4.90 -38.91
CA PRO A 623 32.99 -4.81 -40.29
C PRO A 623 34.10 -5.19 -41.28
N LEU A 624 33.71 -5.74 -42.43
CA LEU A 624 34.63 -6.14 -43.50
C LEU A 624 35.45 -4.93 -43.97
N GLN A 625 36.78 -5.07 -43.97
CA GLN A 625 37.71 -4.02 -44.43
C GLN A 625 38.83 -4.53 -45.35
N ARG A 626 39.12 -5.85 -45.38
CA ARG A 626 40.13 -6.42 -46.29
C ARG A 626 39.63 -7.72 -46.91
N VAL A 627 39.80 -7.85 -48.22
CA VAL A 627 39.58 -9.11 -48.94
C VAL A 627 40.83 -9.45 -49.75
N LEU A 628 41.26 -10.71 -49.69
CA LEU A 628 42.30 -11.28 -50.54
C LEU A 628 41.66 -12.20 -51.59
N LEU A 629 42.26 -12.23 -52.79
CA LEU A 629 41.82 -13.05 -53.92
C LEU A 629 42.76 -14.25 -54.07
N HIS A 630 42.17 -15.44 -54.15
CA HIS A 630 42.89 -16.70 -54.38
C HIS A 630 42.38 -17.36 -55.66
N PRO A 631 43.24 -17.69 -56.64
CA PRO A 631 44.67 -17.37 -56.70
C PRO A 631 44.92 -15.86 -56.89
N VAL A 632 46.02 -15.36 -56.33
CA VAL A 632 46.44 -13.93 -56.42
C VAL A 632 46.64 -13.46 -57.88
N ASP A 633 47.00 -14.42 -58.74
CA ASP A 633 47.24 -14.26 -60.18
C ASP A 633 45.98 -14.36 -61.07
N PHE A 634 44.79 -14.36 -60.46
CA PHE A 634 43.52 -14.40 -61.18
C PHE A 634 43.39 -13.30 -62.24
N GLY A 635 42.80 -13.63 -63.39
CA GLY A 635 42.49 -12.70 -64.48
C GLY A 635 43.52 -12.60 -65.61
N LYS A 636 44.64 -13.33 -65.56
CA LYS A 636 45.70 -13.29 -66.61
C LYS A 636 45.29 -13.81 -67.99
N LYS A 637 44.23 -14.61 -68.07
CA LYS A 637 43.59 -15.10 -69.31
C LYS A 637 42.09 -15.22 -69.08
N LEU A 638 41.31 -14.20 -69.46
CA LEU A 638 39.84 -14.25 -69.46
C LEU A 638 39.35 -14.25 -70.90
N VAL A 639 38.73 -15.34 -71.36
CA VAL A 639 38.06 -15.38 -72.67
C VAL A 639 36.53 -15.32 -72.50
N PRO A 640 35.78 -14.70 -73.42
CA PRO A 640 34.32 -14.64 -73.38
C PRO A 640 33.70 -16.04 -73.28
N GLY A 641 32.68 -16.18 -72.45
CA GLY A 641 32.01 -17.46 -72.22
C GLY A 641 32.73 -18.42 -71.26
N MET A 642 33.98 -18.17 -70.89
CA MET A 642 34.75 -19.02 -69.96
C MET A 642 34.09 -19.09 -68.58
N ILE A 643 34.05 -20.30 -68.00
CA ILE A 643 33.67 -20.53 -66.60
C ILE A 643 34.94 -20.55 -65.74
N ILE A 644 34.98 -19.72 -64.71
CA ILE A 644 36.12 -19.58 -63.79
C ILE A 644 36.13 -20.76 -62.81
N LYS A 645 37.06 -21.69 -62.98
CA LYS A 645 37.14 -22.92 -62.18
C LYS A 645 37.64 -22.69 -60.75
N GLU A 646 38.57 -21.77 -60.57
CA GLU A 646 39.21 -21.49 -59.29
C GLU A 646 39.16 -19.98 -58.98
N LEU A 647 38.36 -19.63 -57.98
CA LEU A 647 38.32 -18.30 -57.36
C LEU A 647 37.74 -18.40 -55.94
N ALA A 648 38.47 -17.90 -54.95
CA ALA A 648 37.98 -17.72 -53.58
C ALA A 648 38.35 -16.33 -53.05
N LEU A 649 37.48 -15.80 -52.19
CA LEU A 649 37.66 -14.52 -51.50
C LEU A 649 37.93 -14.82 -50.03
N GLU A 650 39.10 -14.48 -49.50
CA GLU A 650 39.45 -14.63 -48.08
C GLU A 650 39.23 -13.29 -47.38
N THR A 651 38.43 -13.26 -46.30
CA THR A 651 37.75 -12.03 -45.86
C THR A 651 38.03 -11.68 -44.40
N PHE A 652 38.39 -10.42 -44.15
CA PHE A 652 38.90 -9.94 -42.86
C PHE A 652 38.31 -8.59 -42.41
N ASP A 653 38.26 -8.41 -41.09
CA ASP A 653 38.01 -7.14 -40.45
C ASP A 653 39.27 -6.23 -40.40
N LYS A 654 39.09 -5.02 -39.87
CA LYS A 654 40.15 -4.02 -39.64
C LYS A 654 41.32 -4.51 -38.78
N TYR A 655 41.08 -5.46 -37.88
CA TYR A 655 42.03 -5.93 -36.88
C TYR A 655 42.74 -7.23 -37.32
N GLY A 656 42.38 -7.77 -38.48
CA GLY A 656 42.98 -8.97 -39.05
C GLY A 656 42.27 -10.27 -38.68
N ASN A 657 41.14 -10.22 -37.95
CA ASN A 657 40.30 -11.39 -37.73
C ASN A 657 39.55 -11.72 -39.02
N HIS A 658 39.31 -13.00 -39.30
CA HIS A 658 38.43 -13.40 -40.39
C HIS A 658 36.96 -13.04 -40.11
N MET A 659 36.15 -12.85 -41.14
CA MET A 659 34.71 -12.63 -40.99
C MET A 659 33.97 -13.86 -40.42
N ARG A 660 32.76 -13.67 -39.87
CA ARG A 660 31.98 -14.75 -39.27
C ARG A 660 31.20 -15.54 -40.33
N LYS A 661 31.15 -16.87 -40.16
CA LYS A 661 30.31 -17.78 -40.95
C LYS A 661 28.87 -17.27 -41.05
N ASP A 662 28.29 -17.39 -42.25
CA ASP A 662 26.95 -16.90 -42.62
C ASP A 662 26.78 -15.36 -42.60
N GLU A 663 27.83 -14.56 -42.39
CA GLU A 663 27.78 -13.14 -42.77
C GLU A 663 27.73 -13.02 -44.30
N HIS A 664 26.93 -12.07 -44.78
CA HIS A 664 26.69 -11.85 -46.21
C HIS A 664 27.58 -10.73 -46.76
N ILE A 665 28.24 -10.98 -47.89
CA ILE A 665 29.10 -10.05 -48.60
C ILE A 665 28.45 -9.70 -49.94
N LYS A 666 28.32 -8.40 -50.21
CA LYS A 666 27.69 -7.83 -51.39
C LYS A 666 28.69 -7.77 -52.55
N LEU A 667 28.43 -8.53 -53.61
CA LEU A 667 29.25 -8.61 -54.82
C LEU A 667 28.62 -7.80 -55.96
N MET A 668 29.44 -7.11 -56.73
CA MET A 668 29.03 -6.42 -57.96
C MET A 668 29.95 -6.85 -59.11
N LEU A 669 29.32 -7.18 -60.23
CA LEU A 669 29.95 -7.82 -61.39
C LEU A 669 29.59 -7.04 -62.65
N GLU A 670 30.60 -6.77 -63.47
CA GLU A 670 30.45 -6.12 -64.78
C GLU A 670 31.37 -6.86 -65.76
N GLY A 671 30.82 -7.36 -66.87
CA GLY A 671 31.53 -8.30 -67.74
C GLY A 671 31.63 -9.75 -67.20
N LEU A 672 30.99 -10.03 -66.06
CA LEU A 672 30.85 -11.35 -65.44
C LEU A 672 29.37 -11.59 -65.08
N CYS A 673 28.95 -12.86 -65.04
CA CYS A 673 27.69 -13.26 -64.40
C CYS A 673 27.88 -14.48 -63.49
N LEU A 674 26.98 -14.64 -62.52
CA LEU A 674 26.81 -15.89 -61.77
C LEU A 674 25.93 -16.85 -62.59
N LEU A 675 26.29 -18.14 -62.59
CA LEU A 675 25.56 -19.20 -63.30
C LEU A 675 24.27 -19.62 -62.57
N GLU A 676 24.25 -19.52 -61.25
CA GLU A 676 23.05 -19.73 -60.44
C GLU A 676 22.22 -18.45 -60.33
N LYS A 677 20.89 -18.56 -60.43
CA LYS A 677 19.96 -17.45 -60.17
C LYS A 677 19.82 -17.20 -58.65
N GLY A 678 20.88 -16.70 -58.03
CA GLY A 678 20.92 -16.28 -56.63
C GLY A 678 21.11 -14.78 -56.46
N ASP A 679 20.86 -14.28 -55.25
CA ASP A 679 21.15 -12.90 -54.86
C ASP A 679 22.66 -12.60 -54.87
N TYR A 680 23.00 -11.34 -55.10
CA TYR A 680 24.37 -10.78 -55.05
C TYR A 680 25.00 -10.76 -53.63
N PHE A 681 24.46 -11.53 -52.68
CA PHE A 681 24.82 -11.55 -51.26
C PHE A 681 25.36 -12.92 -50.84
N LEU A 682 26.65 -13.14 -51.12
CA LEU A 682 27.31 -14.42 -50.88
C LEU A 682 27.66 -14.61 -49.41
N LYS A 683 27.56 -15.85 -48.91
CA LYS A 683 27.85 -16.18 -47.51
C LYS A 683 29.31 -16.53 -47.29
N VAL A 684 29.86 -16.02 -46.19
CA VAL A 684 31.14 -16.46 -45.63
C VAL A 684 31.02 -17.86 -45.04
N ASP A 685 32.01 -18.72 -45.29
CA ASP A 685 32.09 -20.10 -44.81
C ASP A 685 32.67 -20.22 -43.38
N VAL A 686 32.99 -21.44 -42.94
CA VAL A 686 33.61 -21.67 -41.62
C VAL A 686 35.06 -21.16 -41.53
N HIS A 687 35.75 -21.07 -42.67
CA HIS A 687 37.16 -20.65 -42.78
C HIS A 687 37.32 -19.13 -42.97
N GLY A 688 36.24 -18.38 -43.19
CA GLY A 688 36.29 -16.94 -43.39
C GLY A 688 36.38 -16.56 -44.86
N CYS A 689 36.07 -17.52 -45.75
CA CYS A 689 36.17 -17.40 -47.18
C CYS A 689 34.79 -17.39 -47.84
N VAL A 690 34.72 -16.85 -49.06
CA VAL A 690 33.60 -17.02 -49.98
C VAL A 690 34.13 -17.77 -51.20
N ASN A 691 33.58 -18.96 -51.45
CA ASN A 691 33.98 -19.79 -52.57
C ASN A 691 33.18 -19.42 -53.84
N LEU A 692 33.88 -19.17 -54.94
CA LEU A 692 33.33 -18.83 -56.26
C LEU A 692 33.76 -19.85 -57.35
N ASN A 693 34.38 -20.97 -56.96
CA ASN A 693 34.85 -22.00 -57.88
C ASN A 693 33.71 -22.53 -58.76
N GLY A 694 33.84 -22.37 -60.07
CA GLY A 694 32.87 -22.82 -61.07
C GLY A 694 31.59 -21.99 -61.16
N THR A 695 31.39 -20.95 -60.34
CA THR A 695 30.10 -20.21 -60.28
C THR A 695 30.04 -19.01 -61.22
N LEU A 696 31.19 -18.46 -61.63
CA LEU A 696 31.28 -17.25 -62.45
C LEU A 696 31.61 -17.55 -63.92
N LYS A 697 30.89 -16.89 -64.82
CA LYS A 697 31.10 -16.94 -66.27
C LYS A 697 31.43 -15.55 -66.83
N VAL A 698 32.43 -15.47 -67.72
CA VAL A 698 32.78 -14.24 -68.44
C VAL A 698 31.69 -13.93 -69.47
N THR A 699 31.12 -12.72 -69.41
CA THR A 699 30.09 -12.22 -70.33
C THR A 699 30.53 -11.01 -71.15
N ALA A 700 31.64 -10.38 -70.77
CA ALA A 700 32.33 -9.42 -71.62
C ALA A 700 32.83 -10.10 -72.91
N GLY A 701 32.73 -9.37 -74.03
CA GLY A 701 33.35 -9.74 -75.31
C GLY A 701 34.88 -9.60 -75.29
N TYR A 702 35.55 -9.89 -76.40
CA TYR A 702 37.00 -9.79 -76.52
C TYR A 702 37.51 -8.35 -76.43
N GLY A 703 38.69 -8.15 -75.82
CA GLY A 703 39.30 -6.83 -75.61
C GLY A 703 38.44 -5.85 -74.80
N LYS A 704 37.66 -6.33 -73.83
CA LYS A 704 36.80 -5.52 -72.95
C LYS A 704 37.23 -5.61 -71.49
N PRO A 705 37.06 -4.53 -70.70
CA PRO A 705 37.29 -4.60 -69.25
C PRO A 705 36.21 -5.43 -68.55
N VAL A 706 36.61 -6.03 -67.44
CA VAL A 706 35.81 -6.88 -66.55
C VAL A 706 36.07 -6.42 -65.13
N PHE A 707 35.00 -6.14 -64.37
CA PHE A 707 35.11 -5.64 -62.99
C PHE A 707 34.52 -6.61 -61.97
N LEU A 708 35.29 -6.80 -60.89
CA LEU A 708 34.91 -7.53 -59.69
C LEU A 708 35.00 -6.56 -58.52
N SER A 709 33.84 -6.17 -57.95
CA SER A 709 33.78 -5.21 -56.85
C SER A 709 33.04 -5.78 -55.64
N ILE A 710 33.60 -5.57 -54.44
CA ILE A 710 33.09 -6.10 -53.17
C ILE A 710 32.79 -4.95 -52.22
N PHE A 711 31.61 -4.99 -51.60
CA PHE A 711 31.09 -3.91 -50.76
C PHE A 711 30.93 -4.32 -49.29
N SER A 712 31.20 -3.36 -48.41
CA SER A 712 30.88 -3.40 -46.96
C SER A 712 29.91 -2.25 -46.67
N GLY A 713 28.62 -2.58 -46.60
CA GLY A 713 27.55 -1.58 -46.72
C GLY A 713 27.55 -0.92 -48.12
N ASP A 714 27.85 0.38 -48.14
CA ASP A 714 27.97 1.18 -49.36
C ASP A 714 29.42 1.48 -49.76
N GLU A 715 30.41 1.15 -48.92
CA GLU A 715 31.83 1.34 -49.23
C GLU A 715 32.39 0.17 -50.05
N VAL A 716 33.22 0.48 -51.06
CA VAL A 716 33.95 -0.52 -51.86
C VAL A 716 35.21 -0.96 -51.11
N VAL A 717 35.23 -2.19 -50.61
CA VAL A 717 36.40 -2.78 -49.92
C VAL A 717 37.45 -3.25 -50.92
N LEU A 718 37.03 -3.79 -52.05
CA LEU A 718 37.90 -4.25 -53.12
C LEU A 718 37.24 -3.94 -54.46
N LYS A 719 37.97 -3.27 -55.37
CA LYS A 719 37.68 -3.28 -56.79
C LYS A 719 38.88 -3.87 -57.52
N LYS A 720 38.63 -4.83 -58.39
CA LYS A 720 39.58 -5.30 -59.39
C LYS A 720 39.01 -5.09 -60.78
N GLU A 721 39.93 -4.80 -61.69
CA GLU A 721 39.72 -4.67 -63.11
C GLU A 721 40.64 -5.68 -63.80
N PHE A 722 40.09 -6.38 -64.77
CA PHE A 722 40.77 -7.34 -65.62
C PHE A 722 40.38 -7.04 -67.07
N GLN A 723 41.17 -7.47 -68.05
CA GLN A 723 40.83 -7.32 -69.46
C GLN A 723 40.63 -8.71 -70.05
N THR A 724 39.58 -8.90 -70.85
CA THR A 724 39.48 -10.13 -71.66
C THR A 724 40.60 -10.18 -72.68
N GLU A 725 41.03 -11.38 -73.08
CA GLU A 725 42.04 -11.51 -74.14
C GLU A 725 41.59 -10.75 -75.40
N GLU A 726 42.54 -10.18 -76.13
CA GLU A 726 42.23 -9.56 -77.40
C GLU A 726 42.16 -10.62 -78.50
N ARG A 727 41.19 -10.43 -79.39
CA ARG A 727 40.99 -11.18 -80.63
C ARG A 727 40.65 -10.22 -81.74
N TRP A 728 41.11 -10.52 -82.95
CA TRP A 728 40.91 -9.68 -84.13
C TRP A 728 40.47 -10.55 -85.30
N LEU A 729 39.52 -10.06 -86.11
CA LEU A 729 39.15 -10.70 -87.37
C LEU A 729 40.03 -10.11 -88.49
N ARG A 730 40.93 -10.89 -89.08
CA ARG A 730 41.75 -10.47 -90.24
C ARG A 730 41.30 -11.16 -91.52
N VAL A 731 41.68 -10.58 -92.66
CA VAL A 731 41.63 -11.24 -93.96
C VAL A 731 43.03 -11.75 -94.29
N ALA A 732 43.15 -13.05 -94.59
CA ALA A 732 44.42 -13.69 -94.94
C ALA A 732 44.63 -13.84 -96.46
N SER A 733 43.54 -13.90 -97.23
CA SER A 733 43.56 -13.86 -98.70
C SER A 733 43.91 -12.47 -99.24
N LYS A 734 44.65 -12.40 -100.36
CA LYS A 734 44.89 -11.13 -101.08
C LYS A 734 43.62 -10.67 -101.79
N ILE A 735 43.07 -9.53 -101.35
CA ILE A 735 41.90 -8.90 -102.00
C ILE A 735 42.38 -8.07 -103.21
N PRO A 736 41.80 -8.23 -104.41
CA PRO A 736 42.07 -7.34 -105.53
C PRO A 736 41.54 -5.93 -105.24
N LYS A 737 42.38 -4.90 -105.46
CA LYS A 737 41.98 -3.50 -105.22
C LYS A 737 41.01 -2.95 -106.28
N VAL A 738 41.03 -3.52 -107.48
CA VAL A 738 40.17 -3.19 -108.61
C VAL A 738 39.59 -4.49 -109.15
N CYS A 739 38.28 -4.51 -109.40
CA CYS A 739 37.50 -5.65 -109.85
C CYS A 739 36.55 -5.25 -111.00
N ALA A 740 36.09 -6.21 -111.80
CA ALA A 740 35.17 -5.94 -112.90
C ALA A 740 33.70 -5.85 -112.41
N ALA A 741 32.93 -4.91 -112.97
CA ALA A 741 31.52 -4.72 -112.66
C ALA A 741 30.70 -5.98 -112.94
N GLY A 742 30.04 -6.50 -111.89
CA GLY A 742 29.28 -7.75 -111.93
C GLY A 742 30.11 -9.03 -111.89
N SER A 743 31.42 -8.99 -111.59
CA SER A 743 32.19 -10.19 -111.26
C SER A 743 31.96 -10.65 -109.82
N HIS A 744 32.65 -11.70 -109.40
CA HIS A 744 32.65 -12.18 -108.02
C HIS A 744 34.04 -11.99 -107.39
N LEU A 745 34.09 -11.78 -106.07
CA LEU A 745 35.28 -11.98 -105.25
C LEU A 745 35.27 -13.42 -104.75
N GLU A 746 36.28 -14.22 -105.11
CA GLU A 746 36.30 -15.66 -104.85
C GLU A 746 37.36 -16.05 -103.82
N ASP A 747 37.09 -17.13 -103.08
CA ASP A 747 37.95 -17.72 -102.04
C ASP A 747 38.57 -16.71 -101.04
N ILE A 748 37.77 -15.77 -100.54
CA ILE A 748 38.21 -14.87 -99.46
C ILE A 748 38.32 -15.65 -98.15
N VAL A 749 39.50 -15.65 -97.55
CA VAL A 749 39.80 -16.32 -96.28
C VAL A 749 39.87 -15.31 -95.16
N PHE A 750 38.97 -15.44 -94.20
CA PHE A 750 38.99 -14.73 -92.92
C PHE A 750 39.63 -15.62 -91.85
N GLU A 751 40.40 -15.03 -90.95
CA GLU A 751 40.98 -15.70 -89.78
C GLU A 751 40.67 -14.88 -88.53
N VAL A 752 40.17 -15.50 -87.46
CA VAL A 752 40.25 -14.89 -86.13
C VAL A 752 41.65 -15.18 -85.57
N ILE A 753 42.28 -14.16 -85.00
CA ILE A 753 43.62 -14.25 -84.45
C ILE A 753 43.71 -13.79 -83.00
N ASN A 754 44.65 -14.39 -82.27
CA ASN A 754 45.03 -14.00 -80.92
C ASN A 754 45.94 -12.76 -80.89
N SER A 755 46.23 -12.25 -79.70
CA SER A 755 47.13 -11.11 -79.49
C SER A 755 48.60 -11.38 -79.82
N ALA A 756 48.99 -12.63 -80.09
CA ALA A 756 50.29 -13.01 -80.65
C ALA A 756 50.29 -13.06 -82.21
N GLY A 757 49.13 -12.89 -82.85
CA GLY A 757 48.97 -12.94 -84.32
C GLY A 757 48.74 -14.33 -84.91
N GLU A 758 48.64 -15.35 -84.05
CA GLU A 758 48.35 -16.75 -84.37
C GLU A 758 46.84 -16.94 -84.59
N VAL A 759 46.43 -17.96 -85.35
CA VAL A 759 45.01 -18.25 -85.61
C VAL A 759 44.37 -18.91 -84.39
N ASP A 760 43.17 -18.47 -84.04
CA ASP A 760 42.42 -18.97 -82.88
C ASP A 760 41.63 -20.25 -83.24
N GLU A 761 42.29 -21.40 -83.16
CA GLU A 761 41.72 -22.69 -83.59
C GLU A 761 40.52 -23.15 -82.74
N ASP A 762 40.33 -22.58 -81.53
CA ASP A 762 39.16 -22.81 -80.67
C ASP A 762 37.84 -22.30 -81.28
N ILE A 763 37.89 -21.42 -82.28
CA ILE A 763 36.71 -20.89 -82.97
C ILE A 763 36.31 -21.84 -84.12
N HIS A 764 35.48 -22.83 -83.79
CA HIS A 764 34.91 -23.81 -84.72
C HIS A 764 33.37 -23.80 -84.68
N ASP A 765 32.74 -24.11 -85.81
CA ASP A 765 31.29 -24.23 -86.00
C ASP A 765 30.71 -25.53 -85.41
N GLU A 766 30.97 -25.82 -84.13
CA GLU A 766 30.32 -26.93 -83.40
C GLU A 766 29.01 -26.47 -82.72
N GLU A 767 27.93 -27.25 -82.86
CA GLU A 767 26.59 -26.91 -82.37
C GLU A 767 26.36 -27.14 -80.86
N GLU A 768 27.31 -26.73 -80.00
CA GLU A 768 27.00 -26.62 -78.57
C GLU A 768 26.04 -25.45 -78.30
N ASN A 769 24.85 -25.79 -77.80
CA ASN A 769 23.75 -24.90 -77.41
C ASN A 769 23.07 -24.13 -78.57
N GLY A 770 23.05 -24.69 -79.79
CA GLY A 770 22.14 -24.24 -80.87
C GLY A 770 22.43 -22.87 -81.47
N HIS A 771 23.65 -22.35 -81.28
CA HIS A 771 24.15 -21.12 -81.90
C HIS A 771 25.54 -21.41 -82.48
N SER A 772 25.77 -21.21 -83.77
CA SER A 772 26.98 -21.67 -84.44
C SER A 772 28.00 -20.52 -84.71
N HIS A 773 29.30 -20.84 -84.79
CA HIS A 773 30.36 -19.87 -85.06
C HIS A 773 30.42 -19.57 -86.56
N THR A 774 29.76 -18.48 -86.93
CA THR A 774 29.54 -18.09 -88.32
C THR A 774 29.94 -16.65 -88.59
N LEU A 775 30.55 -16.41 -89.74
CA LEU A 775 30.75 -15.08 -90.31
C LEU A 775 29.45 -14.66 -91.01
N LEU A 776 28.99 -13.45 -90.72
CA LEU A 776 28.01 -12.74 -91.54
C LEU A 776 28.75 -11.71 -92.40
N ILE A 777 28.24 -11.47 -93.60
CA ILE A 777 28.65 -10.36 -94.47
C ILE A 777 27.47 -9.41 -94.62
N ARG A 778 27.72 -8.11 -94.43
CA ARG A 778 26.74 -7.04 -94.57
C ARG A 778 27.21 -6.05 -95.65
N GLN A 779 26.40 -5.91 -96.69
CA GLN A 779 26.58 -4.91 -97.75
C GLN A 779 25.66 -3.71 -97.46
N ASP A 780 26.16 -2.49 -97.68
CA ASP A 780 25.56 -1.27 -97.11
C ASP A 780 24.36 -0.70 -97.89
N SER A 781 23.82 -1.44 -98.88
CA SER A 781 22.91 -0.89 -99.89
C SER A 781 21.66 -1.73 -100.24
N MET A 782 21.32 -2.79 -99.51
CA MET A 782 20.10 -3.60 -99.77
C MET A 782 19.28 -3.86 -98.51
N ARG A 783 17.94 -3.78 -98.65
CA ARG A 783 16.97 -4.22 -97.63
C ARG A 783 16.36 -5.55 -98.03
N GLY A 784 16.36 -6.51 -97.11
CA GLY A 784 15.60 -7.76 -97.21
C GLY A 784 16.44 -9.00 -97.52
N GLU A 785 16.40 -9.95 -96.58
CA GLU A 785 16.33 -11.40 -96.86
C GLU A 785 17.30 -11.99 -97.91
N ASP A 786 18.60 -11.97 -97.62
CA ASP A 786 19.39 -13.22 -97.49
C ASP A 786 20.81 -12.96 -96.93
N ASN A 787 20.93 -12.95 -95.60
CA ASN A 787 22.24 -12.89 -94.93
C ASN A 787 22.89 -14.28 -94.89
N VAL A 788 23.60 -14.65 -95.96
CA VAL A 788 24.37 -15.90 -96.03
C VAL A 788 25.37 -15.94 -94.87
N LYS A 789 25.31 -17.02 -94.09
CA LYS A 789 26.23 -17.34 -93.01
C LYS A 789 27.31 -18.28 -93.52
N TYR A 790 28.56 -18.03 -93.15
CA TYR A 790 29.68 -18.88 -93.52
C TYR A 790 30.34 -19.43 -92.24
N SER A 791 30.42 -20.75 -92.10
CA SER A 791 30.98 -21.43 -90.93
C SER A 791 32.46 -21.12 -90.72
N PHE A 792 32.89 -21.03 -89.46
CA PHE A 792 34.31 -21.08 -89.09
C PHE A 792 34.76 -22.53 -88.84
N SER A 793 35.94 -22.90 -89.32
CA SER A 793 36.58 -24.18 -89.06
C SER A 793 38.02 -23.91 -88.60
N HIS A 794 38.31 -24.15 -87.33
CA HIS A 794 39.61 -23.89 -86.70
C HIS A 794 40.10 -22.45 -86.92
N GLY A 795 39.29 -21.48 -86.48
CA GLY A 795 39.57 -20.04 -86.59
C GLY A 795 39.47 -19.45 -88.00
N ARG A 796 39.31 -20.28 -89.04
CA ARG A 796 39.25 -19.86 -90.45
C ARG A 796 37.85 -19.93 -91.04
N CYS A 797 37.46 -18.95 -91.84
CA CYS A 797 36.23 -18.97 -92.63
C CYS A 797 36.56 -18.68 -94.10
N ILE A 798 36.11 -19.54 -95.02
CA ILE A 798 36.38 -19.39 -96.47
C ILE A 798 35.08 -19.03 -97.19
N VAL A 799 35.01 -17.79 -97.63
CA VAL A 799 33.88 -17.25 -98.41
C VAL A 799 34.17 -17.49 -99.89
N ARG A 800 33.58 -18.56 -100.43
CA ARG A 800 33.83 -19.05 -101.80
C ARG A 800 33.54 -18.03 -102.89
N SER A 801 32.52 -17.19 -102.71
CA SER A 801 32.10 -16.22 -103.71
C SER A 801 31.25 -15.10 -103.07
N ILE A 802 31.58 -13.84 -103.36
CA ILE A 802 30.78 -12.65 -103.04
C ILE A 802 30.50 -11.91 -104.36
N PRO A 803 29.23 -11.71 -104.76
CA PRO A 803 28.90 -10.95 -105.97
C PRO A 803 29.20 -9.46 -105.80
N LEU A 804 29.80 -8.85 -106.82
CA LEU A 804 30.05 -7.40 -106.89
C LEU A 804 28.92 -6.67 -107.64
N PRO A 805 28.69 -5.38 -107.35
CA PRO A 805 27.70 -4.58 -108.07
C PRO A 805 28.01 -4.46 -109.57
N LYS A 806 26.96 -4.29 -110.38
CA LYS A 806 27.05 -4.05 -111.83
C LYS A 806 27.32 -2.59 -112.21
N ASN A 807 27.41 -1.72 -111.20
CA ASN A 807 27.72 -0.30 -111.34
C ASN A 807 29.17 -0.06 -110.89
N GLU A 808 29.81 0.95 -111.49
CA GLU A 808 31.15 1.37 -111.11
C GLU A 808 31.15 2.16 -109.79
N GLY A 809 32.25 2.09 -109.04
CA GLY A 809 32.42 2.80 -107.77
C GLY A 809 33.11 1.97 -106.69
N LEU A 810 33.23 2.54 -105.49
CA LEU A 810 33.79 1.85 -104.32
C LEU A 810 32.73 0.91 -103.73
N PHE A 811 33.03 -0.39 -103.69
CA PHE A 811 32.22 -1.39 -103.01
C PHE A 811 32.83 -1.70 -101.64
N CYS A 812 32.07 -1.42 -100.58
CA CYS A 812 32.46 -1.73 -99.20
C CYS A 812 31.48 -2.75 -98.60
N PHE A 813 32.01 -3.68 -97.81
CA PHE A 813 31.19 -4.58 -96.99
C PHE A 813 31.88 -4.86 -95.65
N ILE A 814 31.06 -5.09 -94.62
CA ILE A 814 31.53 -5.45 -93.29
C ILE A 814 31.33 -6.96 -93.10
N ALA A 815 32.41 -7.65 -92.77
CA ALA A 815 32.38 -9.04 -92.35
C ALA A 815 32.46 -9.08 -90.82
N ASN A 816 31.46 -9.69 -90.15
CA ASN A 816 31.34 -9.69 -88.69
C ASN A 816 30.94 -11.05 -88.13
N HIS A 817 31.50 -11.43 -86.98
CA HIS A 817 31.22 -12.71 -86.33
C HIS A 817 29.82 -12.73 -85.67
N SER A 818 29.11 -13.86 -85.78
CA SER A 818 27.76 -14.10 -85.25
C SER A 818 27.64 -13.89 -83.73
N ARG A 819 28.45 -14.62 -82.95
CA ARG A 819 28.49 -14.57 -81.47
C ARG A 819 29.21 -13.33 -80.87
N PHE A 820 30.17 -12.73 -81.58
CA PHE A 820 31.08 -11.70 -81.06
C PHE A 820 31.16 -10.50 -82.01
N HIS A 821 30.32 -9.48 -81.80
CA HIS A 821 30.17 -8.37 -82.74
C HIS A 821 31.37 -7.41 -82.78
N GLU A 822 32.23 -7.45 -81.76
CA GLU A 822 33.54 -6.80 -81.74
C GLU A 822 34.52 -7.41 -82.75
N LEU A 823 34.33 -8.68 -83.15
CA LEU A 823 35.11 -9.34 -84.19
C LEU A 823 34.52 -9.02 -85.57
N GLN A 824 34.89 -7.85 -86.09
CA GLN A 824 34.50 -7.38 -87.42
C GLN A 824 35.68 -6.77 -88.18
N THR A 825 35.63 -6.86 -89.51
CA THR A 825 36.55 -6.15 -90.41
C THR A 825 35.77 -5.57 -91.59
N SER A 826 36.17 -4.38 -92.05
CA SER A 826 35.67 -3.80 -93.30
C SER A 826 36.57 -4.24 -94.46
N ILE A 827 35.97 -4.48 -95.61
CA ILE A 827 36.66 -4.74 -96.88
C ILE A 827 36.19 -3.72 -97.90
N GLU A 828 37.15 -3.14 -98.62
CA GLU A 828 36.93 -2.17 -99.69
C GLU A 828 37.56 -2.69 -100.99
N ALA A 829 36.80 -2.67 -102.07
CA ALA A 829 37.27 -2.99 -103.42
C ALA A 829 36.65 -1.99 -104.42
N TYR A 830 37.45 -1.46 -105.35
CA TYR A 830 36.95 -0.59 -106.40
C TYR A 830 36.42 -1.40 -107.58
N VAL A 831 35.29 -1.01 -108.15
CA VAL A 831 34.59 -1.74 -109.20
C VAL A 831 34.58 -0.90 -110.48
N GLU A 832 35.14 -1.45 -111.57
CA GLU A 832 35.30 -0.78 -112.86
C GLU A 832 34.51 -1.50 -113.97
N LYS A 833 34.00 -0.71 -114.92
CA LYS A 833 33.13 -1.20 -116.00
C LYS A 833 33.96 -1.58 -117.22
N VAL A 834 33.89 -2.85 -117.63
CA VAL A 834 34.61 -3.33 -118.83
C VAL A 834 33.98 -2.75 -120.09
N VAL A 835 34.77 -2.04 -120.89
CA VAL A 835 34.36 -1.44 -122.18
C VAL A 835 35.34 -1.88 -123.27
N ASN A 836 34.82 -2.58 -124.29
CA ASN A 836 35.55 -2.79 -125.54
C ASN A 836 35.55 -1.50 -126.36
N SER A 837 36.70 -1.08 -126.87
CA SER A 837 36.85 0.18 -127.60
C SER A 837 37.50 0.00 -128.97
N GLU A 838 36.78 0.40 -130.03
CA GLU A 838 37.37 1.02 -131.22
C GLU A 838 36.44 2.14 -131.73
N HIS A 839 37.02 3.12 -132.46
CA HIS A 839 36.36 4.23 -133.18
C HIS A 839 35.84 5.44 -132.36
N GLU A 840 36.81 6.21 -131.84
CA GLU A 840 37.13 7.59 -132.27
C GLU A 840 36.10 8.77 -132.20
N ILE A 841 36.47 9.80 -131.39
CA ILE A 841 36.70 11.23 -131.76
C ILE A 841 35.49 12.07 -132.29
N PRO A 842 35.20 13.31 -131.80
CA PRO A 842 36.17 14.36 -131.44
C PRO A 842 35.90 15.25 -130.19
N GLN A 843 36.87 16.12 -129.88
CA GLN A 843 36.74 17.30 -128.99
C GLN A 843 36.32 18.57 -129.81
N PRO A 844 36.36 19.83 -129.30
CA PRO A 844 36.24 20.39 -127.93
C PRO A 844 35.19 21.54 -127.84
N ARG A 845 34.97 22.15 -126.65
CA ARG A 845 34.95 23.64 -126.44
C ARG A 845 34.62 24.09 -125.00
N ASN A 846 35.01 25.34 -124.68
CA ASN A 846 34.86 26.03 -123.38
C ASN A 846 33.60 26.90 -123.28
N LEU A 847 33.14 27.21 -122.05
CA LEU A 847 32.76 28.59 -121.68
C LEU A 847 32.90 28.87 -120.16
N LYS A 848 33.06 30.15 -119.79
CA LYS A 848 33.08 30.67 -118.40
C LYS A 848 31.67 31.03 -117.91
N LYS A 849 31.35 30.88 -116.61
CA LYS A 849 31.09 32.01 -115.66
C LYS A 849 30.53 31.63 -114.27
N GLU A 850 30.61 32.63 -113.41
CA GLU A 850 30.28 32.78 -111.99
C GLU A 850 28.78 32.78 -111.56
N LEU A 851 28.57 32.66 -110.22
CA LEU A 851 27.55 33.30 -109.34
C LEU A 851 26.11 32.73 -109.12
N MET A 852 25.74 32.63 -107.82
CA MET A 852 24.45 32.89 -107.10
C MET A 852 23.20 31.94 -107.08
N LEU A 853 22.84 31.55 -105.83
CA LEU A 853 21.56 31.64 -105.07
C LEU A 853 20.19 30.94 -105.44
N LEU A 854 19.62 30.27 -104.41
CA LEU A 854 18.20 30.21 -103.91
C LEU A 854 17.06 29.31 -104.50
N GLY A 855 16.24 28.76 -103.57
CA GLY A 855 14.87 28.17 -103.68
C GLY A 855 14.76 26.63 -103.94
N ASP A 856 13.69 25.86 -103.62
CA ASP A 856 12.51 25.89 -102.67
C ASP A 856 11.60 24.61 -102.96
N SER A 857 10.53 24.12 -102.27
CA SER A 857 9.78 24.33 -100.98
C SER A 857 8.64 23.26 -100.74
N TYR A 858 7.89 23.32 -99.59
CA TYR A 858 6.52 22.76 -99.23
C TYR A 858 6.17 21.30 -98.72
N TYR A 859 5.74 21.22 -97.43
CA TYR A 859 4.47 20.67 -96.80
C TYR A 859 3.90 19.18 -96.82
N SER A 860 3.96 18.51 -95.64
CA SER A 860 2.87 18.01 -94.72
C SER A 860 1.77 16.90 -94.96
N LYS A 861 1.64 16.01 -93.94
CA LYS A 861 0.43 15.42 -93.24
C LYS A 861 -0.47 14.29 -93.83
N ALA A 862 -1.33 13.69 -92.96
CA ALA A 862 -2.15 12.47 -93.16
C ALA A 862 -3.51 12.45 -92.36
N PRO A 863 -4.46 11.50 -92.59
CA PRO A 863 -5.80 11.41 -91.94
C PRO A 863 -6.15 10.06 -91.21
N GLU A 864 -7.42 9.86 -90.81
CA GLU A 864 -7.98 8.84 -89.87
C GLU A 864 -9.43 8.38 -90.27
N VAL A 865 -9.93 7.20 -89.81
CA VAL A 865 -11.32 6.68 -90.09
C VAL A 865 -11.97 5.88 -88.91
N VAL A 866 -13.29 6.09 -88.73
CA VAL A 866 -14.30 5.65 -87.72
C VAL A 866 -14.98 4.26 -88.00
N TYR A 867 -15.97 3.66 -87.28
CA TYR A 867 -17.14 4.10 -86.47
C TYR A 867 -17.70 3.03 -85.46
N GLU A 868 -18.38 3.49 -84.39
CA GLU A 868 -19.50 2.87 -83.60
C GLU A 868 -19.28 1.47 -82.94
N HIS A 869 -20.21 0.71 -82.30
CA HIS A 869 -21.68 0.66 -81.97
C HIS A 869 -21.81 -0.34 -80.75
N THR A 870 -22.74 -0.45 -79.77
CA THR A 870 -23.98 0.24 -79.29
C THR A 870 -24.45 -0.33 -77.91
N TYR A 871 -25.31 0.42 -77.18
CA TYR A 871 -26.31 0.06 -76.13
C TYR A 871 -25.99 -0.74 -74.82
N ASP A 872 -25.96 0.04 -73.72
CA ASP A 872 -26.72 -0.09 -72.45
C ASP A 872 -26.47 -1.26 -71.44
N ASP A 873 -26.59 -1.10 -70.11
CA ASP A 873 -27.28 -0.03 -69.35
C ASP A 873 -26.62 0.35 -67.98
N PHE A 874 -27.02 1.53 -67.44
CA PHE A 874 -26.65 2.28 -66.20
C PHE A 874 -26.00 1.61 -64.95
N SER A 875 -25.27 2.32 -64.07
CA SER A 875 -24.94 3.77 -63.96
C SER A 875 -23.54 4.03 -63.35
N ASP A 876 -22.78 4.99 -63.90
CA ASP A 876 -21.57 5.58 -63.29
C ASP A 876 -21.75 7.11 -63.06
N GLY A 877 -20.88 7.71 -62.25
CA GLY A 877 -20.88 9.13 -61.88
C GLY A 877 -19.50 9.76 -61.77
N SER A 878 -18.52 9.31 -62.56
CA SER A 878 -17.16 9.88 -62.60
C SER A 878 -16.90 10.67 -63.90
N ILE A 879 -16.43 11.93 -63.80
CA ILE A 879 -15.96 12.72 -64.95
C ILE A 879 -14.67 13.48 -64.59
N LEU A 880 -13.70 13.43 -65.51
CA LEU A 880 -12.40 14.08 -65.43
C LEU A 880 -12.38 15.47 -66.10
N LEU A 881 -11.36 16.26 -65.74
CA LEU A 881 -10.92 17.46 -66.46
C LEU A 881 -10.57 17.17 -67.93
N LEU A 882 -10.65 18.17 -68.83
CA LEU A 882 -9.60 18.46 -69.83
C LEU A 882 -9.79 19.80 -70.60
N LYS A 883 -8.70 20.60 -70.65
CA LYS A 883 -8.25 21.59 -71.67
C LYS A 883 -8.94 22.95 -71.92
N ASP A 884 -8.10 23.98 -71.81
CA ASP A 884 -8.11 25.34 -72.37
C ASP A 884 -7.75 25.38 -73.90
N PRO A 885 -7.47 26.55 -74.57
CA PRO A 885 -7.93 27.96 -74.42
C PRO A 885 -8.31 28.68 -75.76
N CYS A 886 -8.81 29.94 -75.65
CA CYS A 886 -8.65 31.08 -76.62
C CYS A 886 -9.39 31.04 -78.00
N ALA A 887 -9.78 32.17 -78.62
CA ALA A 887 -9.70 33.60 -78.25
C ALA A 887 -10.80 34.49 -78.91
N SER A 888 -10.91 35.74 -78.42
CA SER A 888 -11.41 36.97 -79.07
C SER A 888 -12.81 37.02 -79.71
N ALA A 889 -13.78 37.55 -78.95
CA ALA A 889 -14.58 38.73 -79.34
C ALA A 889 -15.30 39.30 -78.09
N GLU A 890 -15.26 40.61 -77.88
CA GLU A 890 -16.22 41.29 -76.98
C GLU A 890 -17.40 41.81 -77.81
N PRO A 891 -18.60 41.88 -77.21
CA PRO A 891 -18.97 43.13 -76.56
C PRO A 891 -19.48 42.96 -75.12
N GLU A 892 -19.00 43.83 -74.23
CA GLU A 892 -19.63 44.39 -73.01
C GLU A 892 -20.49 43.50 -72.07
N GLY A 893 -20.36 42.17 -72.12
CA GLY A 893 -20.98 41.21 -71.18
C GLY A 893 -20.00 40.22 -70.54
N GLY A 894 -18.70 40.30 -70.88
CA GLY A 894 -17.69 39.30 -70.52
C GLY A 894 -17.24 39.32 -69.07
N LEU A 895 -17.09 40.51 -68.47
CA LEU A 895 -16.48 40.67 -67.14
C LEU A 895 -17.31 40.03 -66.02
N GLN A 896 -18.63 40.23 -66.03
CA GLN A 896 -19.57 39.64 -65.07
C GLN A 896 -19.48 38.10 -65.09
N ASN A 897 -19.61 37.51 -66.28
CA ASN A 897 -19.59 36.06 -66.50
C ASN A 897 -18.27 35.39 -66.08
N GLN A 898 -17.13 36.04 -66.31
CA GLN A 898 -15.83 35.51 -65.84
C GLN A 898 -15.69 35.60 -64.32
N LEU A 899 -16.19 36.68 -63.70
CA LEU A 899 -16.15 36.86 -62.25
C LEU A 899 -17.06 35.84 -61.55
N GLU A 900 -18.27 35.61 -62.07
CA GLU A 900 -19.21 34.61 -61.57
C GLU A 900 -18.68 33.18 -61.69
N LYS A 901 -18.15 32.78 -62.86
CA LYS A 901 -17.56 31.44 -63.01
C LYS A 901 -16.44 31.21 -61.99
N LYS A 902 -15.54 32.20 -61.83
CA LYS A 902 -14.44 32.13 -60.85
C LYS A 902 -14.94 32.11 -59.39
N LEU A 903 -16.06 32.77 -59.11
CA LEU A 903 -16.72 32.77 -57.81
C LEU A 903 -17.37 31.42 -57.47
N VAL A 904 -18.06 30.80 -58.44
CA VAL A 904 -18.63 29.45 -58.32
C VAL A 904 -17.53 28.40 -58.12
N ASP A 905 -16.42 28.53 -58.84
CA ASP A 905 -15.24 27.68 -58.69
C ASP A 905 -14.62 27.79 -57.28
N ASP A 906 -14.49 29.00 -56.74
CA ASP A 906 -14.04 29.26 -55.37
C ASP A 906 -15.00 28.69 -54.31
N ILE A 907 -16.32 28.80 -54.55
CA ILE A 907 -17.37 28.23 -53.69
C ILE A 907 -17.26 26.70 -53.67
N PHE A 908 -17.11 26.06 -54.83
CA PHE A 908 -16.94 24.61 -54.94
C PHE A 908 -15.66 24.13 -54.24
N LYS A 909 -14.54 24.83 -54.44
CA LYS A 909 -13.26 24.56 -53.75
C LYS A 909 -13.38 24.72 -52.23
N CYS A 910 -14.17 25.68 -51.74
CA CYS A 910 -14.47 25.79 -50.31
C CYS A 910 -15.34 24.63 -49.81
N GLY A 911 -16.36 24.21 -50.57
CA GLY A 911 -17.21 23.04 -50.24
C GLY A 911 -16.40 21.74 -50.14
N LEU A 912 -15.55 21.46 -51.13
CA LEU A 912 -14.63 20.32 -51.09
C LEU A 912 -13.68 20.36 -49.89
N SER A 913 -13.19 21.55 -49.53
CA SER A 913 -12.32 21.75 -48.36
C SER A 913 -13.05 21.46 -47.04
N ILE A 914 -14.33 21.85 -46.92
CA ILE A 914 -15.17 21.55 -45.75
C ILE A 914 -15.45 20.06 -45.68
N ASN A 915 -15.85 19.41 -46.78
CA ASN A 915 -16.08 17.96 -46.82
C ASN A 915 -14.83 17.16 -46.42
N LYS A 916 -13.63 17.62 -46.82
CA LYS A 916 -12.36 17.02 -46.39
C LYS A 916 -12.12 17.18 -44.88
N CYS A 917 -12.38 18.36 -44.30
CA CYS A 917 -12.32 18.56 -42.85
C CYS A 917 -13.34 17.66 -42.12
N ASP A 918 -14.55 17.49 -42.66
CA ASP A 918 -15.60 16.67 -42.02
C ASP A 918 -15.28 15.17 -42.09
N ALA A 919 -14.62 14.71 -43.15
CA ALA A 919 -14.06 13.36 -43.23
C ALA A 919 -12.92 13.15 -42.20
N ASN A 920 -11.98 14.10 -42.10
CA ASN A 920 -10.91 14.07 -41.11
C ASN A 920 -11.47 14.04 -39.68
N LEU A 921 -12.45 14.90 -39.37
CA LEU A 921 -13.08 14.98 -38.05
C LEU A 921 -13.85 13.72 -37.67
N LYS A 922 -14.45 13.00 -38.62
CA LYS A 922 -15.04 11.66 -38.37
C LYS A 922 -13.96 10.65 -37.97
N ILE A 923 -12.84 10.61 -38.69
CA ILE A 923 -11.72 9.69 -38.39
C ILE A 923 -11.09 10.01 -37.02
N LEU A 924 -10.88 11.29 -36.72
CA LEU A 924 -10.31 11.72 -35.44
C LEU A 924 -11.23 11.40 -34.26
N ARG A 925 -12.55 11.66 -34.36
CA ARG A 925 -13.52 11.31 -33.29
C ARG A 925 -13.64 9.80 -33.06
N PHE A 926 -13.52 8.99 -34.12
CA PHE A 926 -13.49 7.52 -33.98
C PHE A 926 -12.25 7.05 -33.20
N ARG A 927 -11.07 7.64 -33.49
CA ARG A 927 -9.85 7.36 -32.72
C ARG A 927 -9.92 7.87 -31.28
N GLU A 928 -10.48 9.05 -31.05
CA GLU A 928 -10.74 9.60 -29.70
C GLU A 928 -11.59 8.63 -28.87
N SER A 929 -12.64 8.08 -29.46
CA SER A 929 -13.53 7.09 -28.83
C SER A 929 -12.79 5.79 -28.46
N ASN A 930 -11.91 5.31 -29.34
CA ASN A 930 -11.09 4.12 -29.09
C ASN A 930 -10.07 4.34 -27.98
N ILE A 931 -9.38 5.47 -27.93
CA ILE A 931 -8.42 5.78 -26.85
C ILE A 931 -9.13 5.85 -25.49
N VAL A 932 -10.32 6.46 -25.43
CA VAL A 932 -11.14 6.51 -24.21
C VAL A 932 -11.59 5.11 -23.77
N LEU A 933 -11.93 4.22 -24.71
CA LEU A 933 -12.28 2.83 -24.43
C LEU A 933 -11.07 2.02 -23.93
N GLU A 934 -9.88 2.19 -24.53
CA GLU A 934 -8.64 1.58 -24.06
C GLU A 934 -8.28 2.04 -22.64
N MET A 935 -8.35 3.35 -22.36
CA MET A 935 -8.12 3.90 -21.02
C MET A 935 -9.12 3.34 -19.98
N SER A 936 -10.38 3.14 -20.37
CA SER A 936 -11.40 2.54 -19.50
C SER A 936 -11.08 1.07 -19.19
N ASN A 937 -10.64 0.31 -20.21
CA ASN A 937 -10.23 -1.10 -20.06
C ASN A 937 -8.93 -1.27 -19.25
N LEU A 938 -8.03 -0.28 -19.26
CA LEU A 938 -6.86 -0.22 -18.37
C LEU A 938 -7.29 0.13 -16.93
N GLY A 939 -8.19 1.10 -16.75
CA GLY A 939 -8.71 1.51 -15.45
C GLY A 939 -9.42 0.39 -14.68
N ALA A 940 -10.20 -0.45 -15.39
CA ALA A 940 -10.89 -1.61 -14.82
C ALA A 940 -9.95 -2.60 -14.12
N LYS A 941 -8.66 -2.67 -14.51
CA LYS A 941 -7.65 -3.57 -13.91
C LYS A 941 -7.08 -3.07 -12.58
N ILE A 942 -7.24 -1.78 -12.26
CA ILE A 942 -6.70 -1.16 -11.04
C ILE A 942 -7.75 -1.15 -9.90
N GLY A 943 -9.03 -1.15 -10.24
CA GLY A 943 -10.16 -1.12 -9.30
C GLY A 943 -10.83 0.27 -9.23
N PRO A 944 -12.17 0.33 -9.06
CA PRO A 944 -12.94 1.55 -9.32
C PRO A 944 -12.60 2.71 -8.38
N ASP A 945 -12.45 2.47 -7.07
CA ASP A 945 -12.13 3.54 -6.10
C ASP A 945 -10.75 4.16 -6.32
N SER A 946 -9.75 3.41 -6.82
CA SER A 946 -8.42 3.97 -7.13
C SER A 946 -8.43 4.76 -8.45
N PHE A 947 -9.16 4.30 -9.47
CA PHE A 947 -9.25 4.98 -10.76
C PHE A 947 -9.83 6.40 -10.65
N HIS A 948 -10.88 6.58 -9.82
CA HIS A 948 -11.46 7.91 -9.60
C HIS A 948 -10.54 8.90 -8.86
N ASN A 949 -9.69 8.44 -7.94
CA ASN A 949 -8.78 9.35 -7.23
C ASN A 949 -7.60 9.80 -8.13
N LEU A 950 -7.15 8.96 -9.06
CA LEU A 950 -6.14 9.29 -10.09
C LEU A 950 -6.60 10.35 -11.12
N GLY A 951 -7.89 10.65 -11.19
CA GLY A 951 -8.45 11.68 -12.07
C GLY A 951 -8.33 13.12 -11.54
N TYR A 952 -7.93 13.31 -10.27
CA TYR A 952 -8.07 14.59 -9.56
C TYR A 952 -6.77 15.10 -8.92
N ASN A 953 -5.62 14.77 -9.53
CA ASN A 953 -4.32 15.34 -9.21
C ASN A 953 -4.29 16.87 -9.53
N ARG A 954 -3.46 17.63 -8.80
CA ARG A 954 -3.31 19.09 -8.84
C ARG A 954 -3.15 19.67 -10.25
N ASN A 955 -2.49 18.96 -11.16
CA ASN A 955 -2.36 19.36 -12.58
C ASN A 955 -3.72 19.47 -13.30
N MET A 956 -4.65 18.54 -13.08
CA MET A 956 -5.98 18.61 -13.72
C MET A 956 -6.88 19.69 -13.10
N VAL A 957 -6.69 20.01 -11.82
CA VAL A 957 -7.35 21.17 -11.19
C VAL A 957 -6.82 22.47 -11.82
N VAL A 958 -5.51 22.57 -12.06
CA VAL A 958 -4.90 23.67 -12.81
C VAL A 958 -5.46 23.76 -14.23
N GLU A 959 -5.58 22.66 -14.96
CA GLU A 959 -6.17 22.65 -16.31
C GLU A 959 -7.63 23.14 -16.33
N ARG A 960 -8.47 22.71 -15.37
CA ARG A 960 -9.87 23.19 -15.26
C ARG A 960 -9.95 24.69 -14.91
N ILE A 961 -9.03 25.20 -14.09
CA ILE A 961 -8.92 26.64 -13.80
C ILE A 961 -8.43 27.40 -15.05
N GLU A 962 -7.35 26.94 -15.69
CA GLU A 962 -6.78 27.59 -16.87
C GLU A 962 -7.71 27.56 -18.10
N GLY A 963 -8.63 26.58 -18.16
CA GLY A 963 -9.70 26.46 -19.15
C GLY A 963 -10.82 27.50 -18.98
N LYS A 964 -11.11 27.97 -17.76
CA LYS A 964 -11.98 29.13 -17.50
C LYS A 964 -11.22 30.44 -17.73
N ALA A 965 -10.74 30.64 -18.94
CA ALA A 965 -9.80 31.69 -19.32
C ALA A 965 -10.33 33.12 -19.12
N ASP A 966 -11.65 33.30 -19.00
CA ASP A 966 -12.37 34.54 -18.69
C ASP A 966 -12.32 34.92 -17.20
N THR A 967 -11.87 34.02 -16.31
CA THR A 967 -11.86 34.25 -14.87
C THR A 967 -10.55 34.90 -14.38
N ALA A 968 -10.66 35.71 -13.33
CA ALA A 968 -9.49 36.27 -12.65
C ALA A 968 -8.54 35.20 -12.09
N ALA A 969 -9.09 34.06 -11.64
CA ALA A 969 -8.31 32.91 -11.16
C ALA A 969 -7.34 32.37 -12.24
N ALA A 970 -7.83 32.18 -13.47
CA ALA A 970 -7.00 31.70 -14.59
C ALA A 970 -5.87 32.69 -14.93
N VAL A 971 -6.17 33.99 -14.94
CA VAL A 971 -5.18 35.05 -15.25
C VAL A 971 -4.14 35.20 -14.14
N VAL A 972 -4.56 35.15 -12.85
CA VAL A 972 -3.63 35.21 -11.71
C VAL A 972 -2.76 33.95 -11.61
N HIS A 973 -3.28 32.76 -11.90
CA HIS A 973 -2.46 31.55 -11.93
C HIS A 973 -1.41 31.60 -13.05
N LYS A 974 -1.80 31.98 -14.27
CA LYS A 974 -0.87 32.16 -15.41
C LYS A 974 0.17 33.25 -15.16
N LEU A 975 -0.18 34.30 -14.42
CA LEU A 975 0.75 35.34 -13.97
C LEU A 975 1.81 34.79 -13.00
N LEU A 976 1.41 34.11 -11.93
CA LEU A 976 2.32 33.52 -10.93
C LEU A 976 3.26 32.48 -11.55
N ARG A 977 2.80 31.75 -12.56
CA ARG A 977 3.57 30.74 -13.30
C ARG A 977 4.53 31.32 -14.35
N SER A 978 4.38 32.58 -14.74
CA SER A 978 5.14 33.18 -15.84
C SER A 978 6.47 33.79 -15.38
N PRO A 979 7.61 33.55 -16.08
CA PRO A 979 8.88 34.21 -15.78
C PRO A 979 8.86 35.73 -16.00
N ILE A 980 7.86 36.24 -16.73
CA ILE A 980 7.64 37.68 -16.99
C ILE A 980 7.22 38.42 -15.70
N SER A 981 6.77 37.71 -14.66
CA SER A 981 6.44 38.28 -13.33
C SER A 981 7.59 39.10 -12.71
N LYS A 982 8.85 38.79 -13.03
CA LYS A 982 10.04 39.56 -12.59
C LYS A 982 10.30 40.85 -13.38
N GLN A 983 9.62 41.08 -14.50
CA GLN A 983 9.82 42.23 -15.39
C GLN A 983 8.62 43.21 -15.41
N LEU A 984 7.46 42.80 -14.91
CA LEU A 984 6.31 43.69 -14.72
C LEU A 984 6.32 44.21 -13.27
N HIS A 985 6.25 45.53 -13.10
CA HIS A 985 6.27 46.21 -11.79
C HIS A 985 4.95 46.03 -10.98
N LEU A 986 4.59 44.78 -10.68
CA LEU A 986 3.65 44.46 -9.62
C LEU A 986 4.38 44.54 -8.27
N GLN A 987 4.34 45.74 -7.66
CA GLN A 987 4.90 46.04 -6.33
C GLN A 987 4.45 45.05 -5.23
N TYR A 988 3.36 44.32 -5.45
CA TYR A 988 2.73 43.40 -4.51
C TYR A 988 2.63 41.94 -5.05
N ALA A 989 3.39 41.56 -6.08
CA ALA A 989 3.33 40.21 -6.65
C ALA A 989 3.56 39.10 -5.60
N ASN A 990 4.52 39.31 -4.70
CA ASN A 990 4.88 38.37 -3.62
C ASN A 990 3.80 38.23 -2.53
N ASP A 991 2.83 39.16 -2.47
CA ASP A 991 1.71 39.12 -1.53
C ASP A 991 0.49 38.39 -2.12
N ILE A 992 0.49 38.00 -3.39
CA ILE A 992 -0.58 37.18 -3.97
C ILE A 992 -0.20 35.71 -3.77
N LEU A 993 -0.96 35.00 -2.95
CA LEU A 993 -0.62 33.63 -2.51
C LEU A 993 -1.16 32.56 -3.46
N GLY A 994 -2.28 32.80 -4.12
CA GLY A 994 -2.85 31.87 -5.10
C GLY A 994 -4.37 31.93 -5.19
N VAL A 995 -4.97 30.83 -5.64
CA VAL A 995 -6.42 30.63 -5.77
C VAL A 995 -6.84 29.57 -4.75
N VAL A 996 -7.98 29.74 -4.06
CA VAL A 996 -8.43 28.85 -2.97
C VAL A 996 -8.36 27.36 -3.35
N ALA A 997 -8.85 26.99 -4.53
CA ALA A 997 -8.82 25.62 -5.06
C ALA A 997 -7.42 24.97 -5.14
N LEU A 998 -6.33 25.75 -5.11
CA LEU A 998 -4.95 25.26 -5.20
C LEU A 998 -4.14 25.44 -3.89
N LEU A 999 -4.73 26.03 -2.85
CA LEU A 999 -4.03 26.33 -1.59
C LEU A 999 -4.10 25.18 -0.57
N GLY A 1000 -4.98 24.20 -0.77
CA GLY A 1000 -5.11 23.01 0.07
C GLY A 1000 -5.52 21.79 -0.76
N GLU A 1001 -5.27 20.61 -0.22
CA GLU A 1001 -5.46 19.31 -0.87
C GLU A 1001 -6.31 18.39 0.04
N VAL A 1002 -6.90 17.31 -0.46
CA VAL A 1002 -7.82 16.46 0.33
C VAL A 1002 -7.63 14.97 0.10
N HIS A 1003 -7.90 14.16 1.12
CA HIS A 1003 -7.57 12.73 1.14
C HIS A 1003 -8.42 11.83 0.23
N THR A 1004 -9.56 12.30 -0.30
CA THR A 1004 -10.41 11.51 -1.23
C THR A 1004 -11.19 12.43 -2.18
N HIS A 1005 -11.56 11.91 -3.36
CA HIS A 1005 -12.48 12.60 -4.26
C HIS A 1005 -13.83 12.95 -3.60
N LYS A 1006 -14.39 12.08 -2.75
CA LYS A 1006 -15.68 12.34 -2.06
C LYS A 1006 -15.60 13.55 -1.13
N LEU A 1007 -14.49 13.72 -0.39
CA LEU A 1007 -14.25 14.93 0.40
C LEU A 1007 -14.09 16.17 -0.51
N SER A 1008 -13.35 16.05 -1.61
CA SER A 1008 -13.17 17.15 -2.57
C SER A 1008 -14.50 17.66 -3.12
N SER A 1009 -15.34 16.73 -3.60
CA SER A 1009 -16.66 17.04 -4.16
C SER A 1009 -17.55 17.72 -3.12
N MET A 1010 -17.67 17.16 -1.91
CA MET A 1010 -18.50 17.74 -0.85
C MET A 1010 -18.02 19.12 -0.37
N PHE A 1011 -16.70 19.34 -0.24
CA PHE A 1011 -16.17 20.63 0.20
C PHE A 1011 -16.29 21.70 -0.88
N SER A 1012 -16.06 21.35 -2.14
CA SER A 1012 -16.18 22.28 -3.27
C SER A 1012 -17.65 22.64 -3.55
N ALA A 1013 -18.57 21.70 -3.38
CA ALA A 1013 -20.01 21.95 -3.39
C ALA A 1013 -20.48 22.82 -2.20
N TYR A 1014 -19.85 22.67 -1.03
CA TYR A 1014 -20.16 23.50 0.13
C TYR A 1014 -19.70 24.95 -0.07
N LEU A 1015 -18.47 25.19 -0.53
CA LEU A 1015 -17.94 26.53 -0.78
C LEU A 1015 -18.59 27.22 -1.98
N GLY A 1016 -18.92 26.47 -3.04
CA GLY A 1016 -19.38 27.00 -4.31
C GLY A 1016 -18.24 27.55 -5.18
N GLU A 1017 -18.50 27.67 -6.48
CA GLU A 1017 -17.44 27.96 -7.46
C GLU A 1017 -16.78 29.34 -7.25
N ASP A 1018 -17.55 30.37 -6.88
CA ASP A 1018 -17.02 31.71 -6.61
C ASP A 1018 -15.97 31.74 -5.50
N GLN A 1019 -16.13 30.91 -4.47
CA GLN A 1019 -15.16 30.80 -3.37
C GLN A 1019 -13.99 29.89 -3.73
N MET A 1020 -14.21 28.81 -4.50
CA MET A 1020 -13.14 27.97 -5.03
C MET A 1020 -12.19 28.74 -5.97
N LEU A 1021 -12.74 29.67 -6.76
CA LEU A 1021 -12.00 30.55 -7.66
C LEU A 1021 -11.55 31.88 -7.02
N ALA A 1022 -11.75 32.06 -5.71
CA ALA A 1022 -11.32 33.29 -5.03
C ALA A 1022 -9.79 33.45 -5.01
N VAL A 1023 -9.31 34.66 -5.27
CA VAL A 1023 -7.88 35.01 -5.25
C VAL A 1023 -7.48 35.41 -3.84
N VAL A 1024 -6.47 34.75 -3.27
CA VAL A 1024 -6.00 35.00 -1.90
C VAL A 1024 -4.77 35.89 -1.92
N CYS A 1025 -4.86 37.01 -1.20
CA CYS A 1025 -3.79 37.97 -0.98
C CYS A 1025 -3.41 37.96 0.51
N LYS A 1026 -2.11 38.08 0.81
CA LYS A 1026 -1.63 38.28 2.17
C LYS A 1026 -2.09 39.64 2.71
N SER A 1027 -1.73 40.73 2.01
CA SER A 1027 -1.97 42.10 2.45
C SER A 1027 -3.16 42.78 1.76
N ARG A 1028 -3.75 43.77 2.45
CA ARG A 1028 -4.80 44.64 1.90
C ARG A 1028 -4.29 45.52 0.75
N ALA A 1029 -2.98 45.81 0.72
CA ALA A 1029 -2.35 46.55 -0.37
C ALA A 1029 -2.35 45.74 -1.67
N ALA A 1030 -2.02 44.45 -1.60
CA ALA A 1030 -2.09 43.53 -2.74
C ALA A 1030 -3.52 43.35 -3.27
N ALA A 1031 -4.50 43.18 -2.36
CA ALA A 1031 -5.92 43.11 -2.76
C ALA A 1031 -6.36 44.38 -3.51
N ARG A 1032 -6.01 45.58 -3.01
CA ARG A 1032 -6.27 46.86 -3.69
C ARG A 1032 -5.44 47.08 -4.97
N ALA A 1033 -4.39 46.32 -5.21
CA ALA A 1033 -3.62 46.40 -6.45
C ALA A 1033 -4.32 45.68 -7.62
N LEU A 1034 -5.25 44.76 -7.34
CA LEU A 1034 -6.05 44.05 -8.34
C LEU A 1034 -7.22 44.89 -8.89
N GLU A 1035 -7.72 45.85 -8.11
CA GLU A 1035 -8.84 46.72 -8.47
C GLU A 1035 -8.47 48.20 -8.32
N LYS A 1036 -8.30 48.89 -9.45
CA LYS A 1036 -8.20 50.36 -9.49
C LYS A 1036 -9.48 50.93 -10.08
N TYR A 1037 -10.06 51.91 -9.41
CA TYR A 1037 -11.20 52.69 -9.92
C TYR A 1037 -10.71 54.03 -10.50
N GLN A 1038 -11.49 54.60 -11.42
CA GLN A 1038 -11.39 55.99 -11.84
C GLN A 1038 -12.20 56.89 -10.87
N MET A 1039 -12.02 58.21 -10.97
CA MET A 1039 -12.64 59.17 -10.04
C MET A 1039 -14.16 59.30 -10.19
N ASP A 1040 -14.73 58.74 -11.26
CA ASP A 1040 -16.18 58.63 -11.51
C ASP A 1040 -16.80 57.34 -10.92
N GLY A 1041 -15.99 56.45 -10.35
CA GLY A 1041 -16.41 55.15 -9.82
C GLY A 1041 -16.38 53.99 -10.83
N ASN A 1042 -15.98 54.20 -12.09
CA ASN A 1042 -15.80 53.12 -13.05
C ASN A 1042 -14.50 52.34 -12.80
N VAL A 1043 -14.45 51.06 -13.16
CA VAL A 1043 -13.22 50.25 -13.06
C VAL A 1043 -12.22 50.71 -14.12
N ASN A 1044 -10.98 50.98 -13.70
CA ASN A 1044 -9.96 51.55 -14.56
C ASN A 1044 -9.20 50.47 -15.34
N CYS A 1045 -9.35 50.44 -16.66
CA CYS A 1045 -8.63 49.52 -17.57
C CYS A 1045 -7.09 49.64 -17.51
N ALA A 1046 -6.54 50.64 -16.80
CA ALA A 1046 -5.12 50.74 -16.47
C ALA A 1046 -4.70 49.97 -15.19
N SER A 1047 -5.55 49.07 -14.67
CA SER A 1047 -5.15 48.16 -13.60
C SER A 1047 -4.08 47.14 -14.08
N PRO A 1048 -3.23 46.60 -13.20
CA PRO A 1048 -2.29 45.55 -13.57
C PRO A 1048 -2.97 44.29 -14.12
N ARG A 1049 -4.17 43.97 -13.58
CA ARG A 1049 -5.04 42.87 -14.03
C ARG A 1049 -5.43 43.06 -15.50
N ASP A 1050 -5.94 44.23 -15.84
CA ASP A 1050 -6.46 44.54 -17.18
C ASP A 1050 -5.33 44.71 -18.20
N MET A 1051 -4.19 45.29 -17.80
CA MET A 1051 -3.00 45.41 -18.64
C MET A 1051 -2.39 44.04 -19.01
N LEU A 1052 -2.50 43.05 -18.11
CA LEU A 1052 -2.10 41.66 -18.37
C LEU A 1052 -3.15 40.89 -19.17
N ALA A 1053 -4.43 41.05 -18.87
CA ALA A 1053 -5.52 40.46 -19.63
C ALA A 1053 -5.45 40.92 -21.11
N ALA A 1054 -5.29 42.21 -21.36
CA ALA A 1054 -5.07 42.78 -22.69
C ALA A 1054 -3.82 42.21 -23.39
N LYS A 1055 -2.68 42.06 -22.69
CA LYS A 1055 -1.47 41.43 -23.24
C LYS A 1055 -1.63 39.94 -23.57
N LEU A 1056 -2.57 39.25 -22.92
CA LEU A 1056 -2.88 37.84 -23.16
C LEU A 1056 -4.06 37.65 -24.14
N GLY A 1057 -4.71 38.72 -24.60
CA GLY A 1057 -5.90 38.65 -25.44
C GLY A 1057 -7.17 38.18 -24.70
N ILE A 1058 -7.21 38.37 -23.38
CA ILE A 1058 -8.27 37.92 -22.46
C ILE A 1058 -9.08 39.14 -21.98
N SER A 1059 -10.38 38.97 -21.75
CA SER A 1059 -11.24 39.97 -21.10
C SER A 1059 -11.92 39.36 -19.88
N ILE A 1060 -11.66 39.90 -18.69
CA ILE A 1060 -12.25 39.42 -17.42
C ILE A 1060 -13.55 40.18 -17.18
N ASN A 1061 -14.64 39.69 -17.76
CA ASN A 1061 -15.97 40.32 -17.72
C ASN A 1061 -16.79 39.92 -16.48
N SER A 1062 -16.34 38.92 -15.73
CA SER A 1062 -17.02 38.36 -14.55
C SER A 1062 -16.58 39.04 -13.25
N ARG A 1063 -17.51 39.12 -12.28
CA ARG A 1063 -17.19 39.46 -10.89
C ARG A 1063 -16.42 38.29 -10.26
N TYR A 1064 -15.45 38.59 -9.41
CA TYR A 1064 -14.60 37.59 -8.75
C TYR A 1064 -14.36 38.00 -7.29
N LEU A 1065 -13.98 37.04 -6.44
CA LEU A 1065 -13.71 37.29 -5.03
C LEU A 1065 -12.21 37.44 -4.76
N VAL A 1066 -11.87 38.42 -3.91
CA VAL A 1066 -10.51 38.59 -3.36
C VAL A 1066 -10.55 38.44 -1.84
N ILE A 1067 -9.68 37.60 -1.30
CA ILE A 1067 -9.58 37.32 0.14
C ILE A 1067 -8.23 37.85 0.63
N CYS A 1068 -8.25 38.98 1.36
CA CYS A 1068 -7.11 39.44 2.15
C CYS A 1068 -7.01 38.64 3.45
N LEU A 1069 -5.85 38.03 3.75
CA LEU A 1069 -5.62 37.25 4.98
C LEU A 1069 -5.48 38.12 6.23
N GLU A 1070 -4.80 39.26 6.13
CA GLU A 1070 -4.61 40.18 7.27
C GLU A 1070 -5.92 40.82 7.76
N ASP A 1071 -6.97 40.77 6.91
CA ASP A 1071 -8.33 41.21 7.24
C ASP A 1071 -9.20 40.11 7.90
N ILE A 1072 -8.69 38.87 7.99
CA ILE A 1072 -9.40 37.75 8.64
C ILE A 1072 -9.10 37.74 10.13
N ARG A 1073 -10.15 37.61 10.97
CA ARG A 1073 -9.98 37.29 12.39
C ARG A 1073 -9.56 35.82 12.52
N PRO A 1074 -8.35 35.51 13.02
CA PRO A 1074 -7.89 34.12 13.12
C PRO A 1074 -8.60 33.35 14.23
N TYR A 1075 -8.53 32.02 14.15
CA TYR A 1075 -8.84 31.13 15.27
C TYR A 1075 -7.76 31.21 16.36
N THR A 1076 -8.14 31.55 17.59
CA THR A 1076 -7.20 31.86 18.69
C THR A 1076 -7.17 30.85 19.84
N ARG A 1077 -8.00 29.79 19.81
CA ARG A 1077 -8.09 28.81 20.93
C ARG A 1077 -7.04 27.69 20.89
N GLY A 1078 -5.99 27.85 20.10
CA GLY A 1078 -4.87 26.92 20.01
C GLY A 1078 -4.91 25.99 18.80
N VAL A 1079 -3.73 25.47 18.49
CA VAL A 1079 -3.46 24.51 17.41
C VAL A 1079 -2.86 23.27 18.08
N SER A 1080 -3.26 22.08 17.63
CA SER A 1080 -2.72 20.81 18.12
C SER A 1080 -1.26 20.61 17.69
N SER A 1081 -0.51 19.78 18.43
CA SER A 1081 0.94 19.62 18.29
C SER A 1081 1.38 18.71 17.13
N ASP A 1082 0.53 18.53 16.13
CA ASP A 1082 0.74 17.68 14.96
C ASP A 1082 1.38 18.42 13.77
N LEU A 1083 1.97 17.65 12.85
CA LEU A 1083 2.73 18.17 11.71
C LEU A 1083 1.88 18.93 10.66
N GLN A 1084 0.55 18.87 10.76
CA GLN A 1084 -0.37 19.60 9.89
C GLN A 1084 -0.98 20.84 10.57
N GLY A 1085 -0.73 21.04 11.86
CA GLY A 1085 -1.29 22.15 12.64
C GLY A 1085 -2.82 22.12 12.64
N GLU A 1086 -3.43 21.00 13.03
CA GLU A 1086 -4.89 20.89 13.16
C GLU A 1086 -5.46 21.82 14.25
N LEU A 1087 -6.68 22.36 14.03
CA LEU A 1087 -7.32 23.25 15.01
C LEU A 1087 -7.88 22.44 16.19
N ALA A 1088 -7.66 22.94 17.41
CA ALA A 1088 -8.14 22.32 18.66
C ALA A 1088 -9.65 22.55 18.89
N LEU A 1089 -10.48 22.11 17.95
CA LEU A 1089 -11.94 22.23 18.00
C LEU A 1089 -12.54 21.16 18.96
N PRO A 1090 -13.49 21.53 19.83
CA PRO A 1090 -14.13 20.59 20.75
C PRO A 1090 -14.95 19.56 19.96
N ILE A 1091 -14.97 18.30 20.42
CA ILE A 1091 -15.78 17.25 19.81
C ILE A 1091 -17.27 17.58 20.03
N PRO A 1092 -18.15 17.49 19.02
CA PRO A 1092 -19.58 17.72 19.21
C PRO A 1092 -20.20 16.65 20.12
N THR A 1093 -21.17 17.06 20.93
CA THR A 1093 -21.91 16.20 21.87
C THR A 1093 -23.40 16.36 21.68
N LEU A 1094 -24.12 15.24 21.65
CA LEU A 1094 -25.58 15.19 21.74
C LEU A 1094 -26.06 15.56 23.15
N SER A 1095 -27.37 15.75 23.32
CA SER A 1095 -27.99 16.10 24.60
C SER A 1095 -27.89 15.02 25.70
N ASN A 1096 -27.48 13.80 25.35
CA ASN A 1096 -27.15 12.72 26.30
C ASN A 1096 -25.66 12.69 26.70
N GLY A 1097 -24.82 13.59 26.16
CA GLY A 1097 -23.39 13.67 26.41
C GLY A 1097 -22.52 12.82 25.45
N GLU A 1098 -23.11 12.01 24.58
CA GLU A 1098 -22.37 11.17 23.63
C GLU A 1098 -21.95 11.95 22.37
N THR A 1099 -20.84 11.54 21.73
CA THR A 1099 -20.47 12.06 20.41
C THR A 1099 -21.43 11.52 19.34
N PRO A 1100 -21.94 12.36 18.41
CA PRO A 1100 -22.86 11.93 17.37
C PRO A 1100 -22.32 10.75 16.54
N PRO A 1101 -23.12 9.70 16.31
CA PRO A 1101 -22.67 8.52 15.59
C PRO A 1101 -22.28 8.91 14.15
N GLY A 1102 -21.17 8.37 13.67
CA GLY A 1102 -20.70 8.62 12.30
C GLY A 1102 -20.05 9.99 12.05
N PHE A 1103 -19.80 10.81 13.09
CA PHE A 1103 -18.95 11.99 13.00
C PHE A 1103 -17.51 11.61 12.59
N MET A 1104 -16.92 12.35 11.66
CA MET A 1104 -15.60 12.08 11.08
C MET A 1104 -14.56 13.17 11.38
N GLY A 1105 -14.94 14.24 12.08
CA GLY A 1105 -14.12 15.43 12.33
C GLY A 1105 -14.60 16.67 11.56
N TYR A 1106 -13.91 17.79 11.78
CA TYR A 1106 -14.22 19.08 11.15
C TYR A 1106 -13.54 19.24 9.78
N ALA A 1107 -14.24 19.83 8.81
CA ALA A 1107 -13.77 19.98 7.42
C ALA A 1107 -12.46 20.79 7.33
N VAL A 1108 -12.32 21.85 8.15
CA VAL A 1108 -11.09 22.67 8.26
C VAL A 1108 -9.84 21.86 8.63
N ASN A 1109 -9.99 20.73 9.32
CA ASN A 1109 -8.90 19.80 9.63
C ASN A 1109 -8.74 18.68 8.59
N LYS A 1110 -9.70 18.48 7.68
CA LYS A 1110 -9.59 17.49 6.57
C LYS A 1110 -8.93 18.03 5.31
N ILE A 1111 -8.78 19.37 5.22
CA ILE A 1111 -7.85 20.01 4.28
C ILE A 1111 -6.41 19.69 4.72
N PHE A 1112 -5.61 19.14 3.82
CA PHE A 1112 -4.17 19.01 3.95
C PHE A 1112 -3.49 20.24 3.36
N LEU A 1113 -2.45 20.74 4.04
CA LEU A 1113 -1.65 21.85 3.55
C LEU A 1113 -0.29 21.33 3.06
N PRO A 1114 0.10 21.59 1.80
CA PRO A 1114 1.45 21.35 1.30
C PRO A 1114 2.52 22.06 2.13
N ALA A 1115 3.76 21.53 2.16
CA ALA A 1115 4.85 22.07 2.98
C ALA A 1115 5.17 23.56 2.68
N GLU A 1116 5.05 23.96 1.42
CA GLU A 1116 5.11 25.36 0.95
C GLU A 1116 4.07 26.27 1.63
N HIS A 1117 2.85 25.77 1.83
CA HIS A 1117 1.74 26.52 2.43
C HIS A 1117 1.74 26.44 3.96
N LEU A 1118 2.26 25.35 4.55
CA LEU A 1118 2.48 25.21 5.99
C LEU A 1118 3.46 26.23 6.57
N GLN A 1119 4.33 26.83 5.76
CA GLN A 1119 5.27 27.89 6.19
C GLN A 1119 4.68 29.31 6.07
N LEU A 1120 3.57 29.50 5.35
CA LEU A 1120 2.96 30.82 5.16
C LEU A 1120 2.35 31.33 6.47
N ARG A 1121 2.75 32.54 6.88
CA ARG A 1121 2.22 33.23 8.07
C ARG A 1121 1.77 34.66 7.74
N THR A 1122 0.71 35.11 8.39
CA THR A 1122 0.32 36.53 8.47
C THR A 1122 1.38 37.33 9.24
N THR A 1123 1.33 38.66 9.16
CA THR A 1123 2.10 39.55 10.05
C THR A 1123 1.78 39.35 11.54
N SER A 1124 0.58 38.86 11.87
CA SER A 1124 0.19 38.45 13.22
C SER A 1124 0.61 37.03 13.61
N GLY A 1125 1.40 36.33 12.80
CA GLY A 1125 1.97 35.01 13.14
C GLY A 1125 1.03 33.80 12.97
N HIS A 1126 -0.14 33.96 12.33
CA HIS A 1126 -1.12 32.89 12.13
C HIS A 1126 -0.96 32.25 10.74
N GLY A 1127 -1.19 30.94 10.63
CA GLY A 1127 -1.15 30.17 9.40
C GLY A 1127 -2.44 30.22 8.57
N LEU A 1128 -2.44 29.48 7.46
CA LEU A 1128 -3.57 29.39 6.52
C LEU A 1128 -4.76 28.59 7.07
N ARG A 1129 -4.56 27.66 8.02
CA ARG A 1129 -5.67 26.88 8.59
C ARG A 1129 -6.50 27.76 9.51
N GLU A 1130 -5.82 28.48 10.40
CA GLU A 1130 -6.37 29.37 11.41
C GLU A 1130 -7.03 30.63 10.81
N THR A 1131 -6.66 31.00 9.58
CA THR A 1131 -7.19 32.17 8.85
C THR A 1131 -8.10 31.77 7.69
N LEU A 1132 -7.52 31.41 6.53
CA LEU A 1132 -8.25 31.15 5.29
C LEU A 1132 -9.26 30.00 5.44
N PHE A 1133 -8.80 28.82 5.83
CA PHE A 1133 -9.68 27.64 5.84
C PHE A 1133 -10.67 27.65 7.00
N TYR A 1134 -10.34 28.27 8.14
CA TYR A 1134 -11.33 28.54 9.20
C TYR A 1134 -12.37 29.59 8.79
N ARG A 1135 -12.02 30.61 7.99
CA ARG A 1135 -13.02 31.53 7.39
C ARG A 1135 -13.95 30.82 6.41
N LEU A 1136 -13.44 29.89 5.61
CA LEU A 1136 -14.18 29.19 4.57
C LEU A 1136 -15.09 28.08 5.12
N PHE A 1137 -14.64 27.36 6.14
CA PHE A 1137 -15.35 26.18 6.67
C PHE A 1137 -15.83 26.32 8.13
N GLY A 1138 -15.28 27.23 8.94
CA GLY A 1138 -15.62 27.36 10.36
C GLY A 1138 -15.58 26.01 11.10
N LYS A 1139 -16.68 25.70 11.80
CA LYS A 1139 -16.97 24.43 12.46
C LYS A 1139 -17.78 23.45 11.59
N LEU A 1140 -17.66 23.50 10.25
CA LEU A 1140 -18.33 22.54 9.35
C LEU A 1140 -17.99 21.09 9.72
N GLN A 1141 -18.99 20.32 10.11
CA GLN A 1141 -18.85 18.93 10.55
C GLN A 1141 -18.93 17.96 9.36
N VAL A 1142 -18.16 16.87 9.39
CA VAL A 1142 -18.18 15.82 8.35
C VAL A 1142 -18.77 14.53 8.90
N TYR A 1143 -19.71 13.92 8.18
CA TYR A 1143 -20.43 12.71 8.57
C TYR A 1143 -20.33 11.57 7.55
N LYS A 1144 -20.43 10.33 8.04
CA LYS A 1144 -20.33 9.12 7.20
C LYS A 1144 -21.50 8.96 6.21
N SER A 1145 -22.72 9.30 6.62
CA SER A 1145 -23.92 9.30 5.78
C SER A 1145 -24.94 10.35 6.24
N ARG A 1146 -26.01 10.54 5.47
CA ARG A 1146 -27.04 11.56 5.68
C ARG A 1146 -27.89 11.30 6.92
N GLU A 1147 -28.11 10.05 7.29
CA GLU A 1147 -28.85 9.66 8.49
C GLU A 1147 -28.07 10.05 9.75
N HIS A 1148 -26.75 9.81 9.76
CA HIS A 1148 -25.83 10.24 10.81
C HIS A 1148 -25.80 11.77 10.95
N LEU A 1149 -25.79 12.48 9.82
CA LEU A 1149 -25.86 13.94 9.79
C LEU A 1149 -27.18 14.48 10.37
N TYR A 1150 -28.32 13.86 10.05
CA TYR A 1150 -29.60 14.24 10.66
C TYR A 1150 -29.70 13.89 12.15
N MET A 1151 -29.15 12.76 12.59
CA MET A 1151 -29.04 12.42 14.02
C MET A 1151 -28.20 13.45 14.79
N ALA A 1152 -27.23 14.09 14.13
CA ALA A 1152 -26.40 15.15 14.71
C ALA A 1152 -27.01 16.56 14.65
N SER A 1153 -28.19 16.75 14.05
CA SER A 1153 -28.78 18.07 13.76
C SER A 1153 -28.88 19.03 14.96
N SER A 1154 -29.00 18.51 16.18
CA SER A 1154 -29.07 19.29 17.43
C SER A 1154 -27.74 19.85 17.94
N CYS A 1155 -26.59 19.42 17.38
CA CYS A 1155 -25.25 19.83 17.81
C CYS A 1155 -24.38 20.41 16.66
N ILE A 1156 -25.02 20.75 15.54
CA ILE A 1156 -24.38 21.39 14.39
C ILE A 1156 -24.49 22.91 14.52
N GLU A 1157 -23.35 23.61 14.57
CA GLU A 1157 -23.28 25.08 14.64
C GLU A 1157 -23.28 25.70 13.24
N ASP A 1158 -22.14 25.67 12.52
CA ASP A 1158 -21.99 26.37 11.23
C ASP A 1158 -22.56 25.58 10.03
N GLY A 1159 -22.69 24.25 10.17
CA GLY A 1159 -23.20 23.35 9.14
C GLY A 1159 -22.59 21.94 9.20
N ALA A 1160 -23.06 21.07 8.30
CA ALA A 1160 -22.55 19.71 8.14
C ALA A 1160 -22.60 19.22 6.68
N VAL A 1161 -21.71 18.30 6.31
CA VAL A 1161 -21.70 17.55 5.05
C VAL A 1161 -21.54 16.06 5.30
N SER A 1162 -22.16 15.22 4.47
CA SER A 1162 -21.99 13.77 4.52
C SER A 1162 -21.48 13.18 3.20
N LEU A 1163 -20.72 12.08 3.28
CA LEU A 1163 -20.01 11.48 2.13
C LEU A 1163 -20.91 10.85 1.05
N ASP A 1164 -22.23 10.86 1.28
CA ASP A 1164 -23.33 10.41 0.40
C ASP A 1164 -24.18 11.59 -0.13
N GLY A 1165 -23.62 12.80 -0.15
CA GLY A 1165 -24.26 13.97 -0.77
C GLY A 1165 -25.28 14.71 0.11
N GLY A 1166 -25.33 14.45 1.42
CA GLY A 1166 -26.10 15.28 2.35
C GLY A 1166 -25.36 16.58 2.69
N MET A 1167 -26.07 17.70 2.76
CA MET A 1167 -25.49 19.00 3.14
C MET A 1167 -26.51 19.85 3.89
N MET A 1168 -26.12 20.31 5.09
CA MET A 1168 -26.84 21.29 5.90
C MET A 1168 -25.96 22.52 6.11
N ARG A 1169 -26.52 23.71 5.90
CA ARG A 1169 -25.89 25.00 6.23
C ARG A 1169 -26.51 25.50 7.54
N GLY A 1170 -25.73 26.17 8.41
CA GLY A 1170 -26.11 26.52 9.79
C GLY A 1170 -27.33 27.44 9.94
N ASN A 1171 -27.89 27.96 8.85
CA ASN A 1171 -29.18 28.65 8.80
C ASN A 1171 -30.39 27.71 8.62
N GLY A 1172 -30.22 26.40 8.85
CA GLY A 1172 -31.27 25.38 8.70
C GLY A 1172 -31.56 24.97 7.25
N VAL A 1173 -30.79 25.46 6.26
CA VAL A 1173 -30.99 25.13 4.85
C VAL A 1173 -30.33 23.80 4.51
N VAL A 1174 -31.15 22.84 4.07
CA VAL A 1174 -30.70 21.55 3.52
C VAL A 1174 -30.59 21.68 2.00
N SER A 1175 -29.48 21.23 1.41
CA SER A 1175 -29.34 21.11 -0.05
C SER A 1175 -29.68 19.68 -0.49
N VAL A 1176 -30.50 19.53 -1.53
CA VAL A 1176 -31.02 18.23 -2.01
C VAL A 1176 -30.75 18.08 -3.51
N GLY A 1177 -30.07 16.99 -3.87
CA GLY A 1177 -29.64 16.69 -5.24
C GLY A 1177 -28.12 16.47 -5.30
N PHE A 1178 -27.67 15.64 -6.24
CA PHE A 1178 -26.24 15.39 -6.47
C PHE A 1178 -25.80 16.08 -7.76
N GLY A 1179 -24.82 16.97 -7.65
CA GLY A 1179 -24.16 17.63 -8.78
C GLY A 1179 -22.68 17.77 -8.48
N GLU A 1180 -21.83 17.19 -9.33
CA GLU A 1180 -20.38 17.20 -9.16
C GLU A 1180 -19.81 18.59 -9.51
N PRO A 1181 -19.08 19.27 -8.61
CA PRO A 1181 -18.49 20.58 -8.89
C PRO A 1181 -17.47 20.52 -10.03
N TYR A 1182 -17.48 21.53 -10.90
CA TYR A 1182 -16.50 21.61 -11.99
C TYR A 1182 -15.08 21.89 -11.47
N ILE A 1183 -14.94 22.84 -10.55
CA ILE A 1183 -13.69 23.11 -9.82
C ILE A 1183 -13.71 22.32 -8.50
N LEU A 1184 -12.60 21.63 -8.21
CA LEU A 1184 -12.43 20.71 -7.09
C LEU A 1184 -11.09 20.96 -6.39
N PHE A 1185 -10.97 20.59 -5.11
CA PHE A 1185 -9.67 20.51 -4.44
C PHE A 1185 -8.85 19.33 -4.99
N PRO A 1186 -7.52 19.47 -5.19
CA PRO A 1186 -6.64 18.36 -5.52
C PRO A 1186 -6.76 17.22 -4.54
N VAL A 1187 -6.83 15.99 -5.06
CA VAL A 1187 -6.83 14.78 -4.24
C VAL A 1187 -5.39 14.33 -4.00
N ILE A 1188 -5.06 14.10 -2.73
CA ILE A 1188 -3.77 13.56 -2.30
C ILE A 1188 -3.69 12.10 -2.76
N CYS A 1189 -2.77 11.78 -3.67
CA CYS A 1189 -2.44 10.39 -4.01
C CYS A 1189 -1.36 9.86 -3.04
N PRO A 1190 -1.67 8.92 -2.12
CA PRO A 1190 -0.66 8.34 -1.23
C PRO A 1190 0.42 7.56 -1.99
N GLU A 1191 0.07 7.08 -3.19
CA GLU A 1191 0.94 6.38 -4.14
C GLU A 1191 2.07 7.27 -4.70
N SER A 1192 2.09 8.56 -4.38
CA SER A 1192 3.24 9.44 -4.63
C SER A 1192 4.44 9.19 -3.68
N GLN A 1193 4.23 8.47 -2.56
CA GLN A 1193 5.28 8.19 -1.56
C GLN A 1193 5.48 6.69 -1.26
N LEU A 1194 4.78 5.79 -1.97
CA LEU A 1194 5.01 4.34 -1.91
C LEU A 1194 5.21 3.75 -3.32
N PRO A 1195 6.09 2.74 -3.47
CA PRO A 1195 6.32 2.09 -4.74
C PRO A 1195 5.14 1.18 -5.11
N LEU A 1196 4.56 1.43 -6.28
CA LEU A 1196 3.58 0.54 -6.90
C LEU A 1196 4.25 -0.76 -7.36
N SER A 1197 3.50 -1.86 -7.45
CA SER A 1197 3.98 -3.11 -8.04
C SER A 1197 4.30 -2.95 -9.53
N SER A 1198 5.21 -3.75 -10.07
CA SER A 1198 5.68 -3.63 -11.47
C SER A 1198 4.54 -3.55 -12.48
N ASP A 1199 3.53 -4.41 -12.34
CA ASP A 1199 2.36 -4.45 -13.25
C ASP A 1199 1.51 -3.17 -13.14
N ARG A 1200 1.40 -2.58 -11.94
CA ARG A 1200 0.68 -1.32 -11.72
C ARG A 1200 1.47 -0.12 -12.24
N VAL A 1201 2.80 -0.11 -12.10
CA VAL A 1201 3.67 0.91 -12.71
C VAL A 1201 3.51 0.90 -14.23
N GLU A 1202 3.54 -0.28 -14.86
CA GLU A 1202 3.42 -0.40 -16.31
C GLU A 1202 2.01 -0.03 -16.81
N ILE A 1203 0.93 -0.43 -16.11
CA ILE A 1203 -0.44 0.01 -16.46
C ILE A 1203 -0.61 1.54 -16.29
N LEU A 1204 -0.01 2.14 -15.24
CA LEU A 1204 -0.05 3.60 -15.04
C LEU A 1204 0.74 4.35 -16.11
N LYS A 1205 1.92 3.85 -16.48
CA LYS A 1205 2.73 4.38 -17.59
C LYS A 1205 1.97 4.32 -18.92
N GLN A 1206 1.30 3.19 -19.22
CA GLN A 1206 0.45 3.06 -20.40
C GLN A 1206 -0.76 4.00 -20.37
N LEU A 1207 -1.36 4.24 -19.19
CA LEU A 1207 -2.41 5.24 -19.00
C LEU A 1207 -1.90 6.68 -19.23
N GLU A 1208 -0.67 7.00 -18.85
CA GLU A 1208 -0.07 8.33 -19.04
C GLU A 1208 0.36 8.56 -20.50
N GLU A 1209 0.92 7.54 -21.16
CA GLU A 1209 1.15 7.51 -22.61
C GLU A 1209 -0.17 7.72 -23.39
N LYS A 1210 -1.26 7.05 -22.98
CA LYS A 1210 -2.60 7.20 -23.60
C LYS A 1210 -3.25 8.56 -23.32
N LYS A 1211 -3.05 9.15 -22.13
CA LYS A 1211 -3.47 10.55 -21.84
C LYS A 1211 -2.77 11.54 -22.76
N LEU A 1212 -1.47 11.36 -23.02
CA LEU A 1212 -0.72 12.20 -23.93
C LEU A 1212 -1.18 12.04 -25.39
N GLU A 1213 -1.47 10.81 -25.84
CA GLU A 1213 -2.06 10.54 -27.16
C GLU A 1213 -3.43 11.24 -27.32
N LEU A 1214 -4.30 11.14 -26.31
CA LEU A 1214 -5.61 11.80 -26.28
C LEU A 1214 -5.49 13.34 -26.37
N SER A 1215 -4.59 13.94 -25.59
CA SER A 1215 -4.34 15.39 -25.61
C SER A 1215 -3.89 15.88 -26.99
N GLN A 1216 -2.92 15.20 -27.60
CA GLN A 1216 -2.45 15.51 -28.96
C GLN A 1216 -3.56 15.35 -30.01
N MET A 1217 -4.46 14.38 -29.83
CA MET A 1217 -5.60 14.17 -30.72
C MET A 1217 -6.67 15.27 -30.58
N GLN A 1218 -6.91 15.76 -29.37
CA GLN A 1218 -7.85 16.85 -29.13
C GLN A 1218 -7.36 18.19 -29.73
N ASP A 1219 -6.06 18.47 -29.69
CA ASP A 1219 -5.51 19.63 -30.41
C ASP A 1219 -5.59 19.48 -31.95
N GLN A 1220 -5.44 18.26 -32.49
CA GLN A 1220 -5.69 18.00 -33.92
C GLN A 1220 -7.16 18.22 -34.30
N ILE A 1221 -8.11 17.74 -33.48
CA ILE A 1221 -9.54 17.98 -33.66
C ILE A 1221 -9.85 19.49 -33.60
N LYS A 1222 -9.22 20.23 -32.69
CA LYS A 1222 -9.40 21.68 -32.52
C LYS A 1222 -8.87 22.48 -33.71
N GLU A 1223 -7.72 22.11 -34.26
CA GLU A 1223 -7.15 22.74 -35.47
C GLU A 1223 -7.93 22.36 -36.75
N GLU A 1224 -8.40 21.11 -36.91
CA GLU A 1224 -9.27 20.75 -38.03
C GLU A 1224 -10.64 21.44 -37.94
N ASN A 1225 -11.23 21.63 -36.75
CA ASN A 1225 -12.41 22.48 -36.59
C ASN A 1225 -12.11 23.95 -36.92
N ARG A 1226 -10.96 24.49 -36.51
CA ARG A 1226 -10.54 25.86 -36.88
C ARG A 1226 -10.37 26.02 -38.40
N ARG A 1227 -9.85 25.00 -39.08
CA ARG A 1227 -9.77 24.96 -40.55
C ARG A 1227 -11.14 24.89 -41.19
N ARG A 1228 -12.00 23.98 -40.73
CA ARG A 1228 -13.41 23.87 -41.14
C ARG A 1228 -14.10 25.23 -41.05
N GLU A 1229 -14.10 25.87 -39.89
CA GLU A 1229 -14.67 27.20 -39.70
C GLU A 1229 -14.07 28.25 -40.62
N LYS A 1230 -12.75 28.25 -40.83
CA LYS A 1230 -12.08 29.16 -41.77
C LYS A 1230 -12.58 28.98 -43.20
N TYR A 1231 -12.89 27.76 -43.64
CA TYR A 1231 -13.54 27.50 -44.93
C TYR A 1231 -15.03 27.83 -44.92
N THR A 1232 -15.79 27.55 -43.85
CA THR A 1232 -17.20 27.92 -43.73
C THR A 1232 -17.40 29.44 -43.74
N ARG A 1233 -16.57 30.21 -43.01
CA ARG A 1233 -16.58 31.68 -43.03
C ARG A 1233 -16.19 32.26 -44.39
N LYS A 1234 -15.28 31.60 -45.13
CA LYS A 1234 -14.96 31.95 -46.52
C LYS A 1234 -16.15 31.67 -47.46
N LEU A 1235 -16.76 30.50 -47.35
CA LEU A 1235 -17.92 30.08 -48.13
C LEU A 1235 -19.09 31.05 -47.93
N ALA A 1236 -19.42 31.40 -46.68
CA ALA A 1236 -20.45 32.38 -46.36
C ALA A 1236 -20.20 33.73 -47.06
N LYS A 1237 -19.01 34.32 -46.92
CA LYS A 1237 -18.65 35.58 -47.60
C LYS A 1237 -18.67 35.49 -49.13
N LYS A 1238 -18.37 34.31 -49.70
CA LYS A 1238 -18.41 34.09 -51.15
C LYS A 1238 -19.85 33.92 -51.67
N LEU A 1239 -20.75 33.30 -50.89
CA LEU A 1239 -22.18 33.23 -51.17
C LEU A 1239 -22.87 34.60 -51.02
N GLU A 1240 -22.49 35.37 -50.01
CA GLU A 1240 -22.93 36.75 -49.79
C GLU A 1240 -22.51 37.67 -50.95
N TYR A 1241 -21.26 37.56 -51.43
CA TYR A 1241 -20.80 38.25 -52.63
C TYR A 1241 -21.50 37.77 -53.92
N LYS A 1242 -21.92 36.49 -54.00
CA LYS A 1242 -22.73 36.00 -55.14
C LYS A 1242 -24.11 36.65 -55.16
N LYS A 1243 -24.78 36.75 -54.01
CA LYS A 1243 -26.08 37.45 -53.90
C LYS A 1243 -25.97 38.92 -54.33
N GLN A 1244 -24.91 39.62 -53.93
CA GLN A 1244 -24.69 41.02 -54.33
C GLN A 1244 -24.54 41.20 -55.85
N ILE A 1245 -23.94 40.21 -56.54
CA ILE A 1245 -23.84 40.20 -58.01
C ILE A 1245 -25.20 39.89 -58.66
N GLU A 1246 -25.98 38.97 -58.08
CA GLU A 1246 -27.34 38.63 -58.54
C GLU A 1246 -28.32 39.81 -58.36
N GLU A 1247 -28.25 40.51 -57.23
CA GLU A 1247 -29.07 41.70 -56.91
C GLU A 1247 -28.74 42.90 -57.82
N LEU A 1248 -27.48 43.05 -58.26
CA LEU A 1248 -27.06 44.06 -59.24
C LEU A 1248 -27.58 43.80 -60.68
N GLY A 1249 -28.15 42.62 -60.95
CA GLY A 1249 -28.61 42.22 -62.29
C GLY A 1249 -30.05 42.61 -62.65
N SER A 1250 -30.81 43.26 -61.76
CA SER A 1250 -32.26 43.49 -61.95
C SER A 1250 -32.64 44.98 -62.10
N PRO A 1251 -33.44 45.37 -63.12
CA PRO A 1251 -33.89 46.74 -63.30
C PRO A 1251 -35.04 47.13 -62.35
N PRO A 1252 -35.23 48.43 -62.04
CA PRO A 1252 -36.15 48.86 -60.98
C PRO A 1252 -37.64 48.86 -61.37
N GLY A 1253 -38.47 48.30 -60.49
CA GLY A 1253 -39.94 48.36 -60.51
C GLY A 1253 -40.51 49.17 -59.33
N MET A 1254 -41.71 49.74 -59.48
CA MET A 1254 -42.27 50.75 -58.55
C MET A 1254 -43.21 50.19 -57.46
N CYS A 1255 -43.32 50.95 -56.36
CA CYS A 1255 -44.41 50.95 -55.35
C CYS A 1255 -44.55 49.72 -54.40
N SER A 1256 -45.04 49.87 -53.15
CA SER A 1256 -45.46 51.07 -52.40
C SER A 1256 -45.40 50.90 -50.86
N SER A 1257 -45.09 51.99 -50.17
CA SER A 1257 -45.66 52.51 -48.90
C SER A 1257 -45.95 51.60 -47.68
N ASN A 1258 -45.43 52.04 -46.51
CA ASN A 1258 -46.02 51.92 -45.15
C ASN A 1258 -46.03 50.50 -44.48
N MET A 1259 -45.96 50.33 -43.15
CA MET A 1259 -45.88 51.26 -42.00
C MET A 1259 -45.35 50.57 -40.70
N TYR A 1260 -44.73 51.37 -39.80
CA TYR A 1260 -44.70 51.27 -38.32
C TYR A 1260 -44.10 50.09 -37.49
N ILE A 1261 -43.07 50.48 -36.70
CA ILE A 1261 -42.86 50.29 -35.22
C ILE A 1261 -42.22 49.01 -34.61
N SER A 1262 -41.20 49.27 -33.76
CA SER A 1262 -40.81 48.66 -32.45
C SER A 1262 -40.92 47.14 -32.22
N SER A 1263 -39.97 46.46 -31.56
CA SER A 1263 -39.30 46.87 -30.31
C SER A 1263 -38.19 45.89 -29.85
N ALA A 1264 -37.45 46.29 -28.80
CA ALA A 1264 -36.77 45.46 -27.79
C ALA A 1264 -35.65 44.45 -28.20
N THR A 1265 -34.43 44.79 -27.78
CA THR A 1265 -33.35 43.89 -27.32
C THR A 1265 -33.77 43.04 -26.10
N PRO A 1266 -33.03 41.98 -25.70
CA PRO A 1266 -31.64 41.63 -26.04
C PRO A 1266 -31.45 40.45 -26.99
#